data_AF-A0A059CP04-F1
#
_entry.id   AF-A0A059CP04-F1
#
_cell.length_a   1.000
_cell.length_b   1.000
_cell.length_c   1.000
_cell.angle_alpha   90.00
_cell.angle_beta   90.00
_cell.angle_gamma   90.00
#
_symmetry.space_group_name_H-M   'P 1'
#
loop_
_entity.id
_entity.type
_entity.pdbx_description
1 polymer ?
#
loop_
_entity_poly.entity_id
_entity_poly.type
_entity_poly.pdbx_seq_one_letter_code
_entity_poly.pdbx_strand_id
1 'polypeptide(L)'
;MAMELKILSLLNCALRTTPDFSAFNSLETLELYNCQDLEEIHPSIEDIKTLVTLIIGKCHKLKELTLGVGRMKELKNLTIFDTHIREIPISRGCLIKLKTLDALFCRQLARLPESLGSLISLTLLNLSNTGIEELPESIGSLKKLETLNASYCKSLARIPNSIGNSTFLSCLDLTECHKLAQLPDSIGFLVYLPRLLLSGCHSLRQIPDSIGNLTSLIELHLKSTAIEELPESIGSLKELKILDASYCKSLAHIPNSIGNLTSLSHLDLNECQKLAQLPESIDSLVYLQWLSLSKCHSLRQIPDSIGKLTSLTELHLKFMAIKELPESIGSLNKLKTLDASYCKSLARIPNSIGNLTSLSRLDLTECHELAQLPDSIGFLVYLPRLLLSGCHSLRQIPDSIGNLTLLIELHLKSTAIEELPESIGSLNELKILDASYCKSLAHIPNSIGNLTSLSHLDLNECQKLAQLPESIGSLVYLQWLSLSKCHSLRQIPDSIGKLTSLTELHFKSTAIEELPESIGSLKELKTLDASYCKSLAHIPNSIGNLTSLSHLDLNECQKLAQLPESIGSLVSLLWLLLSGCHSLKQIPDSIGKLTSLTELNLKSTAIEELPESHWFFEGAQDSRCLYCKSLAHIPNSIGNLTSLSHLDLNECQKLAQLPESIGSLVYLQWLSLSKCHSLRQIPDSIGKLTSLTEVHFKSTAIEELPESIGFLKELKTLDASYCKSLAHIPNSIGNLTSLSHLDLNECQKLAQLPESIGSLVYLQWLSLSKCHSLRQIPNLIGKLISLTELHLKFMAIEELPESIGSLNELKTLDASYCKSLARIPNSIGNSTSLSCLDLTECHKLAQLPDSIGFLVYLPRLLLSGCHSLRQIPDLIGKLTSLTELHLKCTAIEELPESIGSLKELKTLDASYCKSLAHIPNSIGNLTSLSSLDLNECQKLAQLPDSIGSLVSLLRLLLSGCHSLKQIPDSIGKLTLLIELHLKSTAIEELPKSIKNMQNLRMLDIDGTPMIELLDDPGILAKLKGLRASTWKNMEGSPSNNGQLVSPNDLGLDELQKLSKLHSRVLSLDLLKRFKTPPANNLAMDYQTTDERPLKRSKPFGISNEVNNLPGKIFPITYNYQSFGQSSYSSDDLPRNVVVTLSHDSLVKSMDFHPVQQILLLVGTNTGDVMVWEVSNCARIALRKFKVWNLGTRSMALQLEPHFGSVNDLAFSYPNERLCIVTCGEDRSIKVWDAMTGTKQYCFEGHEAPVYSICPHHKEDIQVLDYFAY
;
A
#
# COMPACT_ATOMS: atom_id res chain seq x y z
N MET A 1 9.49 -22.84 -60.09
CA MET A 1 8.92 -22.06 -58.97
C MET A 1 9.93 -21.07 -58.39
N ALA A 2 11.07 -21.46 -57.80
CA ALA A 2 11.99 -20.50 -57.15
C ALA A 2 12.48 -19.34 -58.05
N MET A 3 12.74 -19.59 -59.35
CA MET A 3 13.30 -18.58 -60.26
C MET A 3 12.38 -17.38 -60.57
N GLU A 4 11.07 -17.47 -60.31
CA GLU A 4 10.09 -16.39 -60.58
C GLU A 4 9.56 -15.71 -59.30
N LEU A 5 10.03 -16.16 -58.12
CA LEU A 5 9.53 -15.67 -56.83
C LEU A 5 10.02 -14.24 -56.57
N LYS A 6 9.07 -13.29 -56.48
CA LYS A 6 9.35 -11.87 -56.21
C LYS A 6 9.38 -11.47 -54.73
N ILE A 7 8.65 -12.19 -53.87
CA ILE A 7 8.56 -11.90 -52.44
C ILE A 7 8.79 -13.19 -51.66
N LEU A 8 9.66 -13.14 -50.67
CA LEU A 8 9.95 -14.25 -49.76
C LEU A 8 9.85 -13.71 -48.32
N SER A 9 8.88 -14.22 -47.57
CA SER A 9 8.65 -13.83 -46.19
C SER A 9 8.85 -15.04 -45.29
N LEU A 10 9.83 -14.95 -44.39
CA LEU A 10 10.17 -15.96 -43.40
C LEU A 10 9.76 -15.41 -42.02
N LEU A 11 8.56 -15.80 -41.59
CA LEU A 11 7.96 -15.39 -40.33
C LEU A 11 8.09 -16.51 -39.31
N ASN A 12 8.47 -16.20 -38.06
CA ASN A 12 8.53 -17.15 -36.93
C ASN A 12 9.37 -18.42 -37.21
N CYS A 13 10.39 -18.34 -38.06
CA CYS A 13 11.15 -19.51 -38.49
C CYS A 13 12.24 -19.88 -37.48
N ALA A 14 12.27 -21.15 -37.05
CA ALA A 14 13.31 -21.74 -36.19
C ALA A 14 14.61 -22.07 -36.99
N LEU A 15 15.05 -21.14 -37.83
CA LEU A 15 16.24 -21.27 -38.66
C LEU A 15 17.42 -20.61 -37.95
N ARG A 16 18.53 -21.35 -37.73
CA ARG A 16 19.80 -20.77 -37.28
C ARG A 16 20.49 -19.93 -38.35
N THR A 17 20.38 -20.36 -39.61
CA THR A 17 20.90 -19.66 -40.79
C THR A 17 19.81 -19.61 -41.86
N THR A 18 19.76 -18.54 -42.66
CA THR A 18 18.82 -18.49 -43.79
C THR A 18 19.18 -19.53 -44.86
N PRO A 19 18.23 -19.98 -45.71
CA PRO A 19 18.55 -20.82 -46.85
C PRO A 19 19.52 -20.15 -47.84
N ASP A 20 20.14 -20.96 -48.70
CA ASP A 20 20.87 -20.46 -49.86
C ASP A 20 19.91 -19.75 -50.83
N PHE A 21 20.20 -18.46 -51.07
CA PHE A 21 19.42 -17.59 -51.94
C PHE A 21 19.84 -17.64 -53.43
N SER A 22 20.89 -18.39 -53.78
CA SER A 22 21.45 -18.46 -55.15
C SER A 22 20.45 -18.83 -56.25
N ALA A 23 19.33 -19.48 -55.90
CA ALA A 23 18.28 -19.89 -56.84
C ALA A 23 17.17 -18.83 -57.09
N PHE A 24 17.15 -17.71 -56.35
CA PHE A 24 16.03 -16.76 -56.31
C PHE A 24 16.29 -15.48 -57.13
N ASN A 25 16.58 -15.67 -58.43
CA ASN A 25 17.04 -14.60 -59.34
C ASN A 25 16.05 -13.41 -59.52
N SER A 26 14.76 -13.59 -59.22
CA SER A 26 13.71 -12.57 -59.39
C SER A 26 13.23 -11.94 -58.07
N LEU A 27 13.92 -12.17 -56.95
CA LEU A 27 13.47 -11.73 -55.63
C LEU A 27 13.62 -10.21 -55.43
N GLU A 28 12.50 -9.51 -55.28
CA GLU A 28 12.40 -8.05 -55.09
C GLU A 28 12.23 -7.67 -53.61
N THR A 29 11.61 -8.53 -52.79
CA THR A 29 11.41 -8.30 -51.35
C THR A 29 11.77 -9.54 -50.53
N LEU A 30 12.55 -9.36 -49.47
CA LEU A 30 12.89 -10.37 -48.48
C LEU A 30 12.51 -9.87 -47.08
N GLU A 31 11.73 -10.67 -46.35
CA GLU A 31 11.29 -10.37 -44.98
C GLU A 31 11.73 -11.49 -44.03
N LEU A 32 12.39 -11.13 -42.93
CA LEU A 32 12.85 -12.02 -41.86
C LEU A 32 12.29 -11.51 -40.53
N TYR A 33 11.14 -12.03 -40.08
CA TYR A 33 10.39 -11.49 -38.93
C TYR A 33 10.25 -12.53 -37.81
N ASN A 34 10.67 -12.16 -36.59
CA ASN A 34 10.59 -12.99 -35.38
C ASN A 34 11.25 -14.38 -35.53
N CYS A 35 12.33 -14.47 -36.31
CA CYS A 35 13.17 -15.66 -36.42
C CYS A 35 14.14 -15.69 -35.22
N GLN A 36 13.63 -16.09 -34.05
CA GLN A 36 14.36 -15.94 -32.77
C GLN A 36 15.67 -16.75 -32.69
N ASP A 37 15.78 -17.83 -33.46
CA ASP A 37 16.99 -18.65 -33.55
C ASP A 37 18.01 -18.17 -34.59
N LEU A 38 17.69 -17.16 -35.39
CA LEU A 38 18.53 -16.72 -36.51
C LEU A 38 19.80 -16.04 -36.01
N GLU A 39 20.94 -16.72 -36.20
CA GLU A 39 22.28 -16.28 -35.80
C GLU A 39 23.03 -15.63 -36.98
N GLU A 40 22.78 -16.07 -38.22
CA GLU A 40 23.47 -15.59 -39.43
C GLU A 40 22.54 -15.56 -40.68
N ILE A 41 22.73 -14.58 -41.56
CA ILE A 41 22.13 -14.56 -42.90
C ILE A 41 23.13 -15.16 -43.89
N HIS A 42 22.70 -16.13 -44.70
CA HIS A 42 23.58 -16.81 -45.66
C HIS A 42 24.21 -15.83 -46.66
N PRO A 43 25.53 -15.89 -46.93
CA PRO A 43 26.25 -14.91 -47.74
C PRO A 43 25.70 -14.70 -49.17
N SER A 44 25.05 -15.69 -49.76
CA SER A 44 24.44 -15.64 -51.09
C SER A 44 23.30 -14.61 -51.24
N ILE A 45 22.91 -13.91 -50.16
CA ILE A 45 22.05 -12.72 -50.26
C ILE A 45 22.67 -11.65 -51.19
N GLU A 46 24.00 -11.61 -51.32
CA GLU A 46 24.71 -10.73 -52.26
C GLU A 46 24.44 -11.06 -53.74
N ASP A 47 24.10 -12.32 -54.05
CA ASP A 47 23.81 -12.75 -55.43
C ASP A 47 22.45 -12.25 -55.94
N ILE A 48 21.55 -11.81 -55.04
CA ILE A 48 20.22 -11.30 -55.34
C ILE A 48 20.29 -9.87 -55.90
N LYS A 49 20.63 -9.75 -57.18
CA LYS A 49 20.78 -8.46 -57.89
C LYS A 49 19.47 -7.67 -58.06
N THR A 50 18.33 -8.28 -57.78
CA THR A 50 16.97 -7.76 -57.96
C THR A 50 16.32 -7.21 -56.68
N LEU A 51 16.95 -7.39 -55.50
CA LEU A 51 16.33 -7.03 -54.22
C LEU A 51 16.17 -5.51 -54.05
N VAL A 52 14.94 -5.09 -53.80
CA VAL A 52 14.51 -3.68 -53.61
C VAL A 52 14.20 -3.38 -52.14
N THR A 53 13.65 -4.35 -51.40
CA THR A 53 13.26 -4.20 -50.00
C THR A 53 13.81 -5.36 -49.16
N LEU A 54 14.48 -5.03 -48.06
CA LEU A 54 14.92 -5.98 -47.04
C LEU A 54 14.36 -5.55 -45.69
N ILE A 55 13.53 -6.41 -45.10
CA ILE A 55 12.95 -6.21 -43.75
C ILE A 55 13.49 -7.32 -42.85
N ILE A 56 14.06 -6.93 -41.71
CA ILE A 56 14.53 -7.84 -40.67
C ILE A 56 14.01 -7.29 -39.35
N GLY A 57 13.46 -8.14 -38.48
CA GLY A 57 13.21 -7.71 -37.12
C GLY A 57 12.63 -8.75 -36.18
N LYS A 58 12.70 -8.47 -34.87
CA LYS A 58 12.52 -9.46 -33.79
C LYS A 58 13.47 -10.66 -33.91
N CYS A 59 14.61 -10.47 -34.58
CA CYS A 59 15.65 -11.46 -34.79
C CYS A 59 16.78 -11.24 -33.78
N HIS A 60 16.52 -11.51 -32.49
CA HIS A 60 17.39 -11.10 -31.39
C HIS A 60 18.75 -11.80 -31.32
N LYS A 61 18.93 -12.97 -31.95
CA LYS A 61 20.25 -13.65 -32.01
C LYS A 61 21.15 -13.10 -33.13
N LEU A 62 20.58 -12.41 -34.12
CA LEU A 62 21.33 -11.82 -35.23
C LEU A 62 22.04 -10.56 -34.74
N LYS A 63 23.38 -10.64 -34.62
CA LYS A 63 24.26 -9.59 -34.09
C LYS A 63 24.96 -8.77 -35.17
N GLU A 64 25.05 -9.31 -36.37
CA GLU A 64 25.80 -8.75 -37.49
C GLU A 64 25.01 -8.95 -38.79
N LEU A 65 25.04 -7.96 -39.67
CA LEU A 65 24.59 -8.10 -41.05
C LEU A 65 25.77 -8.53 -41.92
N THR A 66 25.53 -9.38 -42.91
CA THR A 66 26.60 -9.75 -43.84
C THR A 66 27.07 -8.56 -44.66
N LEU A 67 28.37 -8.52 -44.96
CA LEU A 67 28.98 -7.49 -45.83
C LEU A 67 28.33 -7.42 -47.22
N GLY A 68 27.68 -8.50 -47.66
CA GLY A 68 26.93 -8.57 -48.92
C GLY A 68 25.73 -7.62 -48.97
N VAL A 69 24.97 -7.47 -47.88
CA VAL A 69 23.88 -6.47 -47.78
C VAL A 69 24.44 -5.07 -48.01
N GLY A 70 25.63 -4.78 -47.47
CA GLY A 70 26.34 -3.52 -47.67
C GLY A 70 26.83 -3.23 -49.07
N ARG A 71 26.75 -4.20 -50.00
CA ARG A 71 27.19 -4.09 -51.41
C ARG A 71 26.04 -4.07 -52.43
N MET A 72 24.79 -4.19 -51.98
CA MET A 72 23.62 -4.24 -52.87
C MET A 72 23.43 -2.94 -53.65
N LYS A 73 22.91 -3.04 -54.88
CA LYS A 73 22.78 -1.91 -55.82
C LYS A 73 21.35 -1.45 -56.08
N GLU A 74 20.38 -2.37 -56.03
CA GLU A 74 18.96 -2.07 -56.30
C GLU A 74 18.12 -1.78 -55.04
N LEU A 75 18.69 -2.02 -53.85
CA LEU A 75 18.01 -1.84 -52.57
C LEU A 75 17.57 -0.37 -52.37
N LYS A 76 16.28 -0.18 -52.10
CA LYS A 76 15.62 1.11 -51.83
C LYS A 76 15.17 1.25 -50.38
N ASN A 77 14.77 0.15 -49.75
CA ASN A 77 14.31 0.12 -48.37
C ASN A 77 15.11 -0.92 -47.59
N LEU A 78 15.73 -0.50 -46.49
CA LEU A 78 16.36 -1.38 -45.51
C LEU A 78 15.75 -1.07 -44.14
N THR A 79 15.00 -2.03 -43.61
CA THR A 79 14.37 -1.94 -42.29
C THR A 79 14.96 -3.03 -41.41
N ILE A 80 15.62 -2.64 -40.34
CA ILE A 80 16.14 -3.50 -39.28
C ILE A 80 15.51 -3.06 -37.95
N PHE A 81 14.28 -3.49 -37.68
CA PHE A 81 13.55 -3.08 -36.48
C PHE A 81 13.71 -4.12 -35.35
N ASP A 82 13.96 -3.72 -34.11
CA ASP A 82 14.16 -4.62 -32.97
C ASP A 82 15.10 -5.81 -33.25
N THR A 83 16.39 -5.51 -33.38
CA THR A 83 17.43 -6.54 -33.50
C THR A 83 18.60 -6.25 -32.57
N HIS A 84 19.49 -7.23 -32.40
CA HIS A 84 20.74 -7.05 -31.66
C HIS A 84 21.91 -6.70 -32.61
N ILE A 85 21.62 -6.20 -33.81
CA ILE A 85 22.62 -5.76 -34.79
C ILE A 85 23.45 -4.62 -34.20
N ARG A 86 24.78 -4.76 -34.27
CA ARG A 86 25.74 -3.82 -33.66
C ARG A 86 26.26 -2.74 -34.60
N GLU A 87 26.31 -3.05 -35.90
CA GLU A 87 26.79 -2.16 -36.96
C GLU A 87 26.02 -2.45 -38.25
N ILE A 88 25.76 -1.40 -39.04
CA ILE A 88 25.20 -1.51 -40.38
C ILE A 88 26.36 -1.45 -41.38
N PRO A 89 26.71 -2.54 -42.09
CA PRO A 89 27.82 -2.55 -43.02
C PRO A 89 27.45 -1.75 -44.27
N ILE A 90 28.02 -0.56 -44.44
CA ILE A 90 27.83 0.27 -45.63
C ILE A 90 29.16 0.31 -46.39
N SER A 91 29.23 -0.31 -47.58
CA SER A 91 30.42 -0.23 -48.43
C SER A 91 30.42 1.10 -49.20
N ARG A 92 31.57 1.78 -49.27
CA ARG A 92 31.71 3.06 -50.00
C ARG A 92 31.27 2.90 -51.46
N GLY A 93 30.27 3.69 -51.89
CA GLY A 93 29.77 3.70 -53.26
C GLY A 93 28.76 2.59 -53.60
N CYS A 94 28.29 1.84 -52.60
CA CYS A 94 27.18 0.88 -52.72
C CYS A 94 25.88 1.51 -52.17
N LEU A 95 24.74 0.80 -52.28
CA LEU A 95 23.44 1.24 -51.75
C LEU A 95 22.95 2.63 -52.23
N ILE A 96 23.46 3.12 -53.37
CA ILE A 96 23.14 4.46 -53.91
C ILE A 96 21.66 4.71 -54.26
N LYS A 97 20.83 3.66 -54.31
CA LYS A 97 19.37 3.72 -54.54
C LYS A 97 18.55 3.71 -53.24
N LEU A 98 19.19 3.55 -52.08
CA LEU A 98 18.52 3.49 -50.79
C LEU A 98 17.84 4.83 -50.49
N LYS A 99 16.54 4.79 -50.19
CA LYS A 99 15.69 5.91 -49.80
C LYS A 99 15.37 5.88 -48.30
N THR A 100 15.10 4.69 -47.78
CA THR A 100 14.68 4.47 -46.41
C THR A 100 15.69 3.56 -45.73
N LEU A 101 16.28 4.06 -44.63
CA LEU A 101 17.04 3.27 -43.68
C LEU A 101 16.38 3.42 -42.32
N ASP A 102 15.82 2.33 -41.82
CA ASP A 102 15.11 2.30 -40.55
C ASP A 102 15.76 1.27 -39.61
N ALA A 103 16.19 1.74 -38.42
CA ALA A 103 16.85 0.96 -37.38
C ALA A 103 16.17 1.06 -36.01
N LEU A 104 14.85 1.35 -36.00
CA LEU A 104 14.00 1.43 -34.82
C LEU A 104 14.24 0.25 -33.85
N PHE A 105 14.51 0.51 -32.57
CA PHE A 105 14.77 -0.50 -31.51
C PHE A 105 16.07 -1.30 -31.60
N CYS A 106 17.00 -0.97 -32.50
CA CYS A 106 18.34 -1.57 -32.51
C CYS A 106 19.23 -1.03 -31.37
N ARG A 107 18.94 -1.41 -30.12
CA ARG A 107 19.61 -0.90 -28.91
C ARG A 107 21.11 -1.22 -28.84
N GLN A 108 21.60 -2.24 -29.57
CA GLN A 108 23.04 -2.55 -29.66
C GLN A 108 23.76 -1.81 -30.78
N LEU A 109 23.06 -1.11 -31.67
CA LEU A 109 23.65 -0.30 -32.73
C LEU A 109 24.31 0.93 -32.09
N ALA A 110 25.63 0.89 -31.91
CA ALA A 110 26.36 1.91 -31.16
C ALA A 110 26.90 3.05 -32.04
N ARG A 111 27.12 2.80 -33.34
CA ARG A 111 27.75 3.74 -34.28
C ARG A 111 27.23 3.53 -35.71
N LEU A 112 27.30 4.58 -36.52
CA LEU A 112 27.13 4.52 -37.97
C LEU A 112 28.48 4.79 -38.66
N PRO A 113 28.81 4.10 -39.76
CA PRO A 113 30.09 4.26 -40.43
C PRO A 113 30.16 5.54 -41.27
N GLU A 114 31.35 6.10 -41.47
CA GLU A 114 31.58 7.28 -42.33
C GLU A 114 31.32 7.04 -43.84
N SER A 115 30.94 5.82 -44.22
CA SER A 115 30.41 5.50 -45.55
C SER A 115 28.91 5.85 -45.69
N LEU A 116 28.21 6.18 -44.60
CA LEU A 116 26.80 6.60 -44.61
C LEU A 116 26.53 7.73 -45.61
N GLY A 117 27.42 8.73 -45.71
CA GLY A 117 27.28 9.83 -46.66
C GLY A 117 27.30 9.43 -48.15
N SER A 118 27.61 8.17 -48.50
CA SER A 118 27.48 7.68 -49.88
C SER A 118 26.05 7.29 -50.28
N LEU A 119 25.10 7.26 -49.34
CA LEU A 119 23.67 6.99 -49.57
C LEU A 119 22.93 8.20 -50.16
N ILE A 120 23.39 8.73 -51.29
CA ILE A 120 22.91 9.99 -51.92
C ILE A 120 21.42 10.04 -52.32
N SER A 121 20.69 8.93 -52.19
CA SER A 121 19.23 8.87 -52.43
C SER A 121 18.39 8.84 -51.16
N LEU A 122 19.00 8.83 -49.97
CA LEU A 122 18.32 8.66 -48.70
C LEU A 122 17.42 9.86 -48.39
N THR A 123 16.14 9.59 -48.13
CA THR A 123 15.11 10.57 -47.75
C THR A 123 14.67 10.42 -46.30
N LEU A 124 14.73 9.20 -45.76
CA LEU A 124 14.36 8.89 -44.38
C LEU A 124 15.48 8.08 -43.71
N LEU A 125 16.00 8.62 -42.60
CA LEU A 125 16.91 7.92 -41.68
C LEU A 125 16.25 7.86 -40.30
N ASN A 126 15.79 6.66 -39.91
CA ASN A 126 15.19 6.41 -38.61
C ASN A 126 16.16 5.56 -37.77
N LEU A 127 16.48 6.07 -36.60
CA LEU A 127 17.42 5.53 -35.62
C LEU A 127 16.76 5.46 -34.23
N SER A 128 15.42 5.54 -34.15
CA SER A 128 14.69 5.57 -32.87
C SER A 128 15.11 4.44 -31.94
N ASN A 129 15.31 4.74 -30.65
CA ASN A 129 15.65 3.77 -29.61
C ASN A 129 16.97 2.98 -29.87
N THR A 130 17.89 3.51 -30.67
CA THR A 130 19.22 2.91 -30.90
C THR A 130 20.23 3.28 -29.81
N GLY A 131 21.34 2.53 -29.75
CA GLY A 131 22.44 2.76 -28.81
C GLY A 131 23.44 3.83 -29.24
N ILE A 132 23.15 4.61 -30.28
CA ILE A 132 24.13 5.46 -30.99
C ILE A 132 24.73 6.53 -30.06
N GLU A 133 26.06 6.63 -30.05
CA GLU A 133 26.81 7.61 -29.24
C GLU A 133 27.01 8.96 -29.96
N GLU A 134 27.34 8.93 -31.25
CA GLU A 134 27.60 10.10 -32.11
C GLU A 134 27.15 9.79 -33.56
N LEU A 135 26.68 10.82 -34.28
CA LEU A 135 26.40 10.73 -35.72
C LEU A 135 27.64 11.11 -36.54
N PRO A 136 27.94 10.43 -37.67
CA PRO A 136 29.15 10.66 -38.46
C PRO A 136 29.13 11.98 -39.23
N GLU A 137 30.30 12.60 -39.42
CA GLU A 137 30.41 13.88 -40.15
C GLU A 137 30.04 13.74 -41.65
N SER A 138 30.07 12.54 -42.22
CA SER A 138 29.55 12.29 -43.57
C SER A 138 28.03 12.48 -43.72
N ILE A 139 27.24 12.60 -42.65
CA ILE A 139 25.77 12.76 -42.72
C ILE A 139 25.34 13.99 -43.54
N GLY A 140 26.11 15.09 -43.50
CA GLY A 140 25.88 16.28 -44.34
C GLY A 140 26.05 16.07 -45.85
N SER A 141 26.45 14.88 -46.30
CA SER A 141 26.46 14.51 -47.72
C SER A 141 25.07 14.09 -48.23
N LEU A 142 24.13 13.81 -47.31
CA LEU A 142 22.78 13.30 -47.62
C LEU A 142 21.83 14.41 -48.06
N LYS A 143 22.11 15.03 -49.20
CA LYS A 143 21.39 16.21 -49.75
C LYS A 143 19.93 15.98 -50.13
N LYS A 144 19.37 14.78 -49.91
CA LYS A 144 17.95 14.45 -50.11
C LYS A 144 17.24 14.04 -48.83
N LEU A 145 17.91 14.11 -47.68
CA LEU A 145 17.34 13.70 -46.40
C LEU A 145 16.23 14.67 -46.00
N GLU A 146 15.01 14.17 -45.94
CA GLU A 146 13.80 14.91 -45.54
C GLU A 146 13.51 14.68 -44.05
N THR A 147 13.71 13.46 -43.54
CA THR A 147 13.48 13.13 -42.12
C THR A 147 14.69 12.44 -41.50
N LEU A 148 15.16 13.00 -40.39
CA LEU A 148 16.11 12.36 -39.47
C LEU A 148 15.42 12.18 -38.12
N ASN A 149 15.09 10.94 -37.79
CA ASN A 149 14.59 10.55 -36.47
C ASN A 149 15.71 9.84 -35.73
N ALA A 150 16.21 10.43 -34.65
CA ALA A 150 17.12 9.82 -33.68
C ALA A 150 16.53 9.91 -32.26
N SER A 151 15.20 9.87 -32.14
CA SER A 151 14.50 9.89 -30.86
C SER A 151 14.85 8.67 -29.99
N TYR A 152 14.75 8.80 -28.68
CA TYR A 152 15.13 7.80 -27.68
C TYR A 152 16.57 7.28 -27.79
N CYS A 153 17.46 7.91 -28.57
CA CYS A 153 18.89 7.64 -28.60
C CYS A 153 19.55 8.22 -27.33
N LYS A 154 19.33 7.57 -26.18
CA LYS A 154 19.79 8.04 -24.86
C LYS A 154 21.31 8.20 -24.75
N SER A 155 22.07 7.49 -25.59
CA SER A 155 23.53 7.59 -25.67
C SER A 155 24.04 8.75 -26.51
N LEU A 156 23.20 9.39 -27.34
CA LEU A 156 23.63 10.38 -28.32
C LEU A 156 24.10 11.65 -27.61
N ALA A 157 25.40 11.92 -27.68
CA ALA A 157 26.04 13.02 -26.96
C ALA A 157 26.16 14.30 -27.79
N ARG A 158 26.27 14.17 -29.12
CA ARG A 158 26.57 15.26 -30.06
C ARG A 158 25.92 15.05 -31.43
N ILE A 159 25.58 16.16 -32.07
CA ILE A 159 25.24 16.24 -33.50
C ILE A 159 26.43 16.85 -34.24
N PRO A 160 26.89 16.27 -35.37
CA PRO A 160 28.03 16.76 -36.15
C PRO A 160 27.75 18.11 -36.81
N ASN A 161 28.80 18.89 -37.06
CA ASN A 161 28.67 20.20 -37.70
C ASN A 161 28.16 20.10 -39.13
N SER A 162 28.41 18.99 -39.83
CA SER A 162 27.92 18.79 -41.20
C SER A 162 26.39 18.71 -41.33
N ILE A 163 25.62 18.56 -40.25
CA ILE A 163 24.16 18.42 -40.32
C ILE A 163 23.49 19.59 -41.08
N GLY A 164 24.03 20.80 -40.95
CA GLY A 164 23.54 21.99 -41.66
C GLY A 164 23.63 21.93 -43.19
N ASN A 165 24.40 20.99 -43.75
CA ASN A 165 24.47 20.77 -45.20
C ASN A 165 23.25 19.99 -45.75
N SER A 166 22.47 19.33 -44.89
CA SER A 166 21.28 18.57 -45.27
C SER A 166 20.06 19.48 -45.42
N THR A 167 20.16 20.48 -46.29
CA THR A 167 19.23 21.62 -46.41
C THR A 167 17.78 21.28 -46.82
N PHE A 168 17.50 20.03 -47.18
CA PHE A 168 16.14 19.53 -47.50
C PHE A 168 15.40 18.93 -46.30
N LEU A 169 15.99 18.96 -45.11
CA LEU A 169 15.41 18.37 -43.91
C LEU A 169 14.10 19.07 -43.51
N SER A 170 13.00 18.33 -43.53
CA SER A 170 11.66 18.74 -43.11
C SER A 170 11.30 18.29 -41.69
N CYS A 171 12.05 17.38 -41.09
CA CYS A 171 11.90 16.99 -39.69
C CYS A 171 13.24 16.55 -39.09
N LEU A 172 13.60 17.16 -37.96
CA LEU A 172 14.68 16.70 -37.10
C LEU A 172 14.11 16.34 -35.73
N ASP A 173 14.11 15.05 -35.41
CA ASP A 173 13.64 14.52 -34.14
C ASP A 173 14.80 13.95 -33.33
N LEU A 174 15.10 14.59 -32.21
CA LEU A 174 16.11 14.21 -31.21
C LEU A 174 15.47 13.99 -29.83
N THR A 175 14.15 13.72 -29.80
CA THR A 175 13.39 13.52 -28.56
C THR A 175 14.04 12.46 -27.67
N GLU A 176 14.11 12.65 -26.36
CA GLU A 176 14.68 11.71 -25.37
C GLU A 176 16.18 11.38 -25.59
N CYS A 177 16.94 12.22 -26.31
CA CYS A 177 18.41 12.17 -26.36
C CYS A 177 19.04 12.71 -25.07
N HIS A 178 19.03 11.90 -24.01
CA HIS A 178 19.40 12.29 -22.64
C HIS A 178 20.81 12.89 -22.49
N LYS A 179 21.80 12.42 -23.26
CA LYS A 179 23.20 12.89 -23.21
C LYS A 179 23.49 14.10 -24.12
N LEU A 180 22.55 14.54 -24.95
CA LEU A 180 22.80 15.63 -25.91
C LEU A 180 23.02 16.95 -25.16
N ALA A 181 24.27 17.41 -25.12
CA ALA A 181 24.66 18.56 -24.30
C ALA A 181 24.50 19.92 -25.01
N GLN A 182 24.65 19.93 -26.34
CA GLN A 182 24.65 21.13 -27.17
C GLN A 182 24.22 20.80 -28.61
N LEU A 183 23.63 21.78 -29.29
CA LEU A 183 23.41 21.74 -30.75
C LEU A 183 24.54 22.51 -31.46
N PRO A 184 24.96 22.10 -32.66
CA PRO A 184 25.96 22.82 -33.45
C PRO A 184 25.38 24.09 -34.07
N ASP A 185 26.18 25.17 -34.15
CA ASP A 185 25.75 26.43 -34.78
C ASP A 185 25.30 26.26 -36.23
N SER A 186 25.81 25.25 -36.94
CA SER A 186 25.41 24.93 -38.30
C SER A 186 23.95 24.49 -38.44
N ILE A 187 23.24 24.21 -37.34
CA ILE A 187 21.80 23.93 -37.37
C ILE A 187 21.03 25.05 -38.08
N GLY A 188 21.44 26.31 -37.91
CA GLY A 188 20.86 27.48 -38.57
C GLY A 188 20.98 27.53 -40.10
N PHE A 189 21.69 26.58 -40.73
CA PHE A 189 21.70 26.44 -42.19
C PHE A 189 20.49 25.64 -42.72
N LEU A 190 19.71 24.99 -41.86
CA LEU A 190 18.50 24.24 -42.21
C LEU A 190 17.28 25.17 -42.41
N VAL A 191 17.43 26.23 -43.19
CA VAL A 191 16.46 27.35 -43.33
C VAL A 191 15.03 26.90 -43.65
N TYR A 192 14.86 25.76 -44.33
CA TYR A 192 13.58 25.18 -44.73
C TYR A 192 12.93 24.24 -43.70
N LEU A 193 13.56 24.00 -42.54
CA LEU A 193 13.07 23.05 -41.52
C LEU A 193 11.81 23.60 -40.82
N PRO A 194 10.63 22.95 -40.95
CA PRO A 194 9.40 23.35 -40.28
C PRO A 194 9.23 22.78 -38.86
N ARG A 195 9.93 21.69 -38.52
CA ARG A 195 9.74 20.96 -37.23
C ARG A 195 11.08 20.57 -36.62
N LEU A 196 11.32 21.00 -35.38
CA LEU A 196 12.48 20.64 -34.57
C LEU A 196 12.03 20.13 -33.21
N LEU A 197 12.27 18.85 -32.94
CA LEU A 197 11.85 18.15 -31.73
C LEU A 197 13.07 17.80 -30.86
N LEU A 198 13.14 18.40 -29.67
CA LEU A 198 14.24 18.31 -28.70
C LEU A 198 13.72 17.92 -27.30
N SER A 199 12.46 17.47 -27.21
CA SER A 199 11.80 17.11 -25.96
C SER A 199 12.58 16.02 -25.22
N GLY A 200 12.82 16.15 -23.91
CA GLY A 200 13.55 15.14 -23.13
C GLY A 200 15.08 15.17 -23.27
N CYS A 201 15.67 16.14 -23.97
CA CYS A 201 17.13 16.35 -23.98
C CYS A 201 17.62 16.96 -22.65
N HIS A 202 17.63 16.17 -21.58
CA HIS A 202 17.95 16.60 -20.21
C HIS A 202 19.36 17.17 -20.00
N SER A 203 20.30 16.97 -20.94
CA SER A 203 21.65 17.58 -20.88
C SER A 203 21.76 18.90 -21.65
N LEU A 204 20.76 19.25 -22.47
CA LEU A 204 20.81 20.42 -23.35
C LEU A 204 20.55 21.69 -22.56
N ARG A 205 21.58 22.53 -22.39
CA ARG A 205 21.54 23.75 -21.54
C ARG A 205 21.31 25.05 -22.29
N GLN A 206 21.61 25.08 -23.59
CA GLN A 206 21.54 26.27 -24.42
C GLN A 206 21.08 25.89 -25.82
N ILE A 207 20.34 26.81 -26.46
CA ILE A 207 20.00 26.76 -27.88
C ILE A 207 20.89 27.79 -28.59
N PRO A 208 21.61 27.43 -29.67
CA PRO A 208 22.55 28.35 -30.32
C PRO A 208 21.83 29.54 -30.95
N ASP A 209 22.48 30.71 -30.96
CA ASP A 209 21.95 31.94 -31.59
C ASP A 209 21.59 31.74 -33.07
N SER A 210 22.21 30.79 -33.76
CA SER A 210 21.89 30.47 -35.16
C SER A 210 20.48 29.89 -35.36
N ILE A 211 19.76 29.50 -34.29
CA ILE A 211 18.38 29.01 -34.36
C ILE A 211 17.46 30.00 -35.09
N GLY A 212 17.68 31.32 -34.93
CA GLY A 212 16.88 32.37 -35.58
C GLY A 212 16.94 32.34 -37.12
N ASN A 213 17.91 31.65 -37.71
CA ASN A 213 18.01 31.49 -39.16
C ASN A 213 17.03 30.44 -39.74
N LEU A 214 16.36 29.64 -38.89
CA LEU A 214 15.36 28.64 -39.28
C LEU A 214 14.02 29.30 -39.66
N THR A 215 14.02 30.24 -40.61
CA THR A 215 12.87 31.12 -40.86
C THR A 215 11.58 30.41 -41.28
N SER A 216 11.64 29.15 -41.72
CA SER A 216 10.48 28.30 -42.02
C SER A 216 9.96 27.46 -40.84
N LEU A 217 10.53 27.58 -39.64
CA LEU A 217 10.16 26.77 -38.47
C LEU A 217 8.73 27.10 -37.99
N ILE A 218 7.90 26.06 -37.86
CA ILE A 218 6.49 26.13 -37.44
C ILE A 218 6.33 25.57 -36.02
N GLU A 219 7.06 24.49 -35.70
CA GLU A 219 7.01 23.79 -34.41
C GLU A 219 8.41 23.67 -33.80
N LEU A 220 8.56 24.17 -32.57
CA LEU A 220 9.76 24.02 -31.75
C LEU A 220 9.38 23.42 -30.38
N HIS A 221 9.78 22.17 -30.17
CA HIS A 221 9.54 21.46 -28.91
C HIS A 221 10.85 21.30 -28.13
N LEU A 222 10.92 21.95 -26.98
CA LEU A 222 12.03 22.01 -26.02
C LEU A 222 11.67 21.36 -24.68
N LYS A 223 10.54 20.65 -24.61
CA LYS A 223 9.98 20.10 -23.38
C LYS A 223 10.98 19.31 -22.54
N SER A 224 10.99 19.46 -21.22
CA SER A 224 11.86 18.70 -20.31
C SER A 224 13.38 18.82 -20.60
N THR A 225 13.82 19.88 -21.27
CA THR A 225 15.25 20.18 -21.46
C THR A 225 15.83 20.93 -20.26
N ALA A 226 17.16 21.04 -20.20
CA ALA A 226 17.87 21.77 -19.15
C ALA A 226 18.20 23.22 -19.54
N ILE A 227 17.50 23.78 -20.55
CA ILE A 227 17.79 25.11 -21.07
C ILE A 227 17.72 26.19 -19.99
N GLU A 228 18.73 27.05 -19.94
CA GLU A 228 18.85 28.13 -18.95
C GLU A 228 18.21 29.44 -19.47
N GLU A 229 18.29 29.67 -20.78
CA GLU A 229 17.74 30.83 -21.50
C GLU A 229 17.34 30.46 -22.95
N LEU A 230 16.47 31.26 -23.57
CA LEU A 230 16.22 31.24 -25.02
C LEU A 230 16.96 32.41 -25.69
N PRO A 231 17.62 32.22 -26.84
CA PRO A 231 18.42 33.28 -27.48
C PRO A 231 17.54 34.39 -28.06
N GLU A 232 18.02 35.64 -28.03
CA GLU A 232 17.31 36.80 -28.61
C GLU A 232 17.07 36.65 -30.13
N SER A 233 17.81 35.78 -30.83
CA SER A 233 17.57 35.48 -32.24
C SER A 233 16.25 34.75 -32.50
N ILE A 234 15.63 34.12 -31.48
CA ILE A 234 14.40 33.32 -31.63
C ILE A 234 13.25 34.14 -32.22
N GLY A 235 13.16 35.45 -31.94
CA GLY A 235 12.17 36.36 -32.53
C GLY A 235 12.27 36.53 -34.06
N SER A 236 13.27 35.93 -34.72
CA SER A 236 13.36 35.88 -36.18
C SER A 236 12.44 34.83 -36.80
N LEU A 237 11.93 33.89 -36.02
CA LEU A 237 11.12 32.73 -36.44
C LEU A 237 9.65 33.10 -36.67
N LYS A 238 9.39 33.97 -37.65
CA LYS A 238 8.06 34.59 -37.87
C LYS A 238 6.94 33.62 -38.25
N GLU A 239 7.27 32.43 -38.77
CA GLU A 239 6.31 31.37 -39.10
C GLU A 239 5.99 30.43 -37.91
N LEU A 240 6.66 30.61 -36.76
CA LEU A 240 6.51 29.72 -35.60
C LEU A 240 5.09 29.84 -35.01
N LYS A 241 4.39 28.71 -34.91
CA LYS A 241 3.02 28.60 -34.40
C LYS A 241 2.95 27.93 -33.04
N ILE A 242 3.88 27.02 -32.75
CA ILE A 242 3.95 26.25 -31.52
C ILE A 242 5.36 26.37 -30.93
N LEU A 243 5.44 26.84 -29.69
CA LEU A 243 6.63 26.80 -28.85
C LEU A 243 6.28 26.11 -27.52
N ASP A 244 6.78 24.89 -27.36
CA ASP A 244 6.63 24.09 -26.14
C ASP A 244 7.97 24.04 -25.42
N ALA A 245 8.13 24.86 -24.38
CA ALA A 245 9.25 24.79 -23.44
C ALA A 245 8.78 24.32 -22.06
N SER A 246 7.72 23.50 -22.00
CA SER A 246 7.24 22.94 -20.74
C SER A 246 8.31 22.07 -20.04
N TYR A 247 8.24 21.94 -18.72
CA TYR A 247 9.19 21.20 -17.89
C TYR A 247 10.66 21.67 -17.97
N CYS A 248 10.95 22.84 -18.57
CA CYS A 248 12.28 23.45 -18.60
C CYS A 248 12.62 24.10 -17.25
N LYS A 249 12.89 23.28 -16.23
CA LYS A 249 13.09 23.72 -14.84
C LYS A 249 14.25 24.70 -14.65
N SER A 250 15.21 24.72 -15.58
CA SER A 250 16.34 25.65 -15.59
C SER A 250 16.05 27.02 -16.21
N LEU A 251 14.96 27.16 -16.97
CA LEU A 251 14.68 28.35 -17.78
C LEU A 251 14.36 29.54 -16.86
N ALA A 252 15.24 30.54 -16.86
CA ALA A 252 15.13 31.70 -15.97
C ALA A 252 14.48 32.92 -16.62
N HIS A 253 14.69 33.09 -17.94
CA HIS A 253 14.29 34.26 -18.70
C HIS A 253 13.74 33.89 -20.08
N ILE A 254 12.74 34.65 -20.55
CA ILE A 254 12.27 34.66 -21.93
C ILE A 254 12.74 35.98 -22.57
N PRO A 255 13.39 35.96 -23.74
CA PRO A 255 13.94 37.15 -24.40
C PRO A 255 12.84 38.13 -24.83
N ASN A 256 13.19 39.41 -24.93
CA ASN A 256 12.22 40.44 -25.36
C ASN A 256 11.80 40.24 -26.82
N SER A 257 12.65 39.64 -27.66
CA SER A 257 12.32 39.28 -29.03
C SER A 257 11.20 38.24 -29.17
N ILE A 258 10.74 37.58 -28.10
CA ILE A 258 9.60 36.66 -28.15
C ILE A 258 8.36 37.31 -28.79
N GLY A 259 8.14 38.61 -28.55
CA GLY A 259 7.02 39.38 -29.13
C GLY A 259 7.04 39.48 -30.66
N ASN A 260 8.19 39.23 -31.30
CA ASN A 260 8.32 39.23 -32.77
C ASN A 260 7.76 37.95 -33.42
N LEU A 261 7.41 36.92 -32.63
CA LEU A 261 6.81 35.67 -33.10
C LEU A 261 5.33 35.87 -33.46
N THR A 262 5.04 36.73 -34.43
CA THR A 262 3.68 37.20 -34.72
C THR A 262 2.71 36.10 -35.18
N SER A 263 3.18 34.92 -35.56
CA SER A 263 2.34 33.76 -35.92
C SER A 263 2.07 32.80 -34.75
N LEU A 264 2.63 33.07 -33.56
CA LEU A 264 2.56 32.14 -32.43
C LEU A 264 1.13 32.00 -31.92
N SER A 265 0.65 30.75 -31.91
CA SER A 265 -0.71 30.38 -31.52
C SER A 265 -0.75 29.60 -30.20
N HIS A 266 0.33 28.89 -29.88
CA HIS A 266 0.48 28.07 -28.68
C HIS A 266 1.85 28.30 -28.04
N LEU A 267 1.84 28.70 -26.77
CA LEU A 267 3.02 28.87 -25.93
C LEU A 267 2.83 28.09 -24.62
N ASP A 268 3.62 27.03 -24.41
CA ASP A 268 3.64 26.29 -23.15
C ASP A 268 4.97 26.50 -22.41
N LEU A 269 4.87 27.07 -21.21
CA LEU A 269 5.95 27.30 -20.25
C LEU A 269 5.67 26.60 -18.91
N ASN A 270 4.75 25.62 -18.87
CA ASN A 270 4.43 24.84 -17.67
C ASN A 270 5.71 24.26 -17.00
N GLU A 271 5.79 24.23 -15.68
CA GLU A 271 6.95 23.76 -14.90
C GLU A 271 8.29 24.47 -15.18
N CYS A 272 8.30 25.68 -15.75
CA CYS A 272 9.48 26.55 -15.80
C CYS A 272 9.77 27.18 -14.41
N GLN A 273 10.24 26.35 -13.47
CA GLN A 273 10.33 26.70 -12.05
C GLN A 273 11.21 27.92 -11.74
N LYS A 274 12.24 28.21 -12.54
CA LYS A 274 13.11 29.39 -12.37
C LYS A 274 12.59 30.66 -13.05
N LEU A 275 11.57 30.58 -13.91
CA LEU A 275 11.09 31.72 -14.67
C LEU A 275 10.58 32.82 -13.73
N ALA A 276 11.31 33.95 -13.69
CA ALA A 276 11.05 35.00 -12.70
C ALA A 276 10.03 36.03 -13.19
N GLN A 277 10.03 36.33 -14.49
CA GLN A 277 9.24 37.38 -15.14
C GLN A 277 8.89 36.97 -16.57
N LEU A 278 7.78 37.50 -17.10
CA LEU A 278 7.46 37.50 -18.53
C LEU A 278 7.78 38.87 -19.13
N PRO A 279 8.33 38.95 -20.35
CA PRO A 279 8.64 40.22 -20.99
C PRO A 279 7.36 40.96 -21.40
N GLU A 280 7.36 42.30 -21.32
CA GLU A 280 6.20 43.12 -21.69
C GLU A 280 5.82 42.98 -23.17
N SER A 281 6.79 42.65 -24.03
CA SER A 281 6.61 42.41 -25.47
C SER A 281 5.77 41.19 -25.81
N ILE A 282 5.40 40.35 -24.82
CA ILE A 282 4.40 39.29 -25.00
C ILE A 282 3.09 39.85 -25.57
N ASP A 283 2.79 41.13 -25.34
CA ASP A 283 1.63 41.82 -25.89
C ASP A 283 1.49 41.81 -27.41
N SER A 284 2.60 41.61 -28.12
CA SER A 284 2.68 41.61 -29.58
C SER A 284 2.22 40.29 -30.20
N LEU A 285 2.02 39.24 -29.37
CA LEU A 285 1.53 37.91 -29.77
C LEU A 285 0.01 37.88 -29.99
N VAL A 286 -0.51 38.76 -30.85
CA VAL A 286 -1.96 38.99 -31.04
C VAL A 286 -2.75 37.79 -31.59
N TYR A 287 -2.07 36.75 -32.07
CA TYR A 287 -2.65 35.48 -32.53
C TYR A 287 -2.59 34.34 -31.50
N LEU A 288 -2.01 34.57 -30.32
CA LEU A 288 -1.88 33.54 -29.28
C LEU A 288 -3.28 33.12 -28.79
N GLN A 289 -3.55 31.81 -28.82
CA GLN A 289 -4.82 31.20 -28.41
C GLN A 289 -4.65 30.41 -27.10
N TRP A 290 -3.48 29.79 -26.91
CA TRP A 290 -3.13 29.00 -25.73
C TRP A 290 -1.87 29.55 -25.06
N LEU A 291 -1.99 29.87 -23.76
CA LEU A 291 -0.85 30.21 -22.90
C LEU A 291 -0.89 29.40 -21.61
N SER A 292 0.19 28.69 -21.34
CA SER A 292 0.36 27.91 -20.11
C SER A 292 1.60 28.36 -19.34
N LEU A 293 1.38 28.78 -18.09
CA LEU A 293 2.37 29.26 -17.12
C LEU A 293 2.33 28.44 -15.83
N SER A 294 1.67 27.28 -15.87
CA SER A 294 1.40 26.46 -14.69
C SER A 294 2.69 26.03 -14.00
N LYS A 295 2.67 25.93 -12.66
CA LYS A 295 3.80 25.53 -11.79
C LYS A 295 5.07 26.40 -11.94
N CYS A 296 4.99 27.60 -12.53
CA CYS A 296 6.07 28.58 -12.55
C CYS A 296 6.19 29.31 -11.21
N HIS A 297 6.67 28.62 -10.17
CA HIS A 297 6.66 29.14 -8.79
C HIS A 297 7.51 30.42 -8.56
N SER A 298 8.51 30.70 -9.40
CA SER A 298 9.26 31.96 -9.36
C SER A 298 8.51 33.17 -9.95
N LEU A 299 7.49 32.92 -10.79
CA LEU A 299 6.72 33.97 -11.47
C LEU A 299 5.62 34.47 -10.52
N ARG A 300 5.93 35.55 -9.79
CA ARG A 300 5.09 36.09 -8.70
C ARG A 300 3.98 37.06 -9.16
N GLN A 301 4.03 37.50 -10.41
CA GLN A 301 3.10 38.45 -11.01
C GLN A 301 2.91 38.12 -12.49
N ILE A 302 1.71 38.39 -13.03
CA ILE A 302 1.43 38.40 -14.46
C ILE A 302 1.47 39.86 -14.92
N PRO A 303 2.20 40.22 -16.00
CA PRO A 303 2.31 41.61 -16.44
C PRO A 303 1.00 42.13 -17.05
N ASP A 304 0.74 43.43 -16.93
CA ASP A 304 -0.44 44.10 -17.52
C ASP A 304 -0.53 43.95 -19.05
N SER A 305 0.61 43.71 -19.71
CA SER A 305 0.68 43.35 -21.14
C SER A 305 -0.22 42.16 -21.52
N ILE A 306 -0.55 41.26 -20.58
CA ILE A 306 -1.38 40.07 -20.85
C ILE A 306 -2.72 40.43 -21.50
N GLY A 307 -3.35 41.55 -21.11
CA GLY A 307 -4.66 41.95 -21.63
C GLY A 307 -4.69 42.25 -23.13
N LYS A 308 -3.54 42.50 -23.77
CA LYS A 308 -3.47 42.76 -25.22
C LYS A 308 -3.57 41.48 -26.07
N LEU A 309 -3.48 40.29 -25.45
CA LEU A 309 -3.61 38.98 -26.11
C LEU A 309 -5.07 38.66 -26.50
N THR A 310 -5.73 39.53 -27.25
CA THR A 310 -7.18 39.47 -27.56
C THR A 310 -7.63 38.26 -28.43
N SER A 311 -6.72 37.36 -28.79
CA SER A 311 -7.05 36.05 -29.38
C SER A 311 -7.03 34.88 -28.40
N LEU A 312 -6.62 35.12 -27.15
CA LEU A 312 -6.43 34.06 -26.16
C LEU A 312 -7.77 33.40 -25.79
N THR A 313 -7.83 32.08 -25.96
CA THR A 313 -8.98 31.25 -25.60
C THR A 313 -8.74 30.46 -24.32
N GLU A 314 -7.48 30.14 -24.01
CA GLU A 314 -7.09 29.37 -22.83
C GLU A 314 -5.88 29.97 -22.11
N LEU A 315 -6.01 30.18 -20.80
CA LEU A 315 -4.98 30.68 -19.91
C LEU A 315 -4.85 29.78 -18.68
N HIS A 316 -3.72 29.07 -18.56
CA HIS A 316 -3.46 28.08 -17.52
C HIS A 316 -2.36 28.56 -16.56
N LEU A 317 -2.75 29.01 -15.37
CA LEU A 317 -1.94 29.62 -14.31
C LEU A 317 -1.82 28.72 -13.07
N LYS A 318 -2.09 27.42 -13.20
CA LYS A 318 -2.22 26.49 -12.06
C LYS A 318 -0.95 26.42 -11.21
N PHE A 319 -1.06 26.28 -9.88
CA PHE A 319 0.08 26.19 -8.95
C PHE A 319 1.06 27.39 -8.96
N MET A 320 0.67 28.57 -9.43
CA MET A 320 1.54 29.75 -9.41
C MET A 320 1.61 30.41 -8.02
N ALA A 321 2.67 31.20 -7.79
CA ALA A 321 2.86 31.98 -6.57
C ALA A 321 2.40 33.44 -6.72
N ILE A 322 1.38 33.67 -7.56
CA ILE A 322 0.80 34.99 -7.83
C ILE A 322 -0.04 35.48 -6.66
N LYS A 323 -0.01 36.80 -6.41
CA LYS A 323 -0.83 37.45 -5.37
C LYS A 323 -2.16 37.99 -5.87
N GLU A 324 -2.18 38.43 -7.12
CA GLU A 324 -3.32 39.07 -7.79
C GLU A 324 -3.22 38.80 -9.29
N LEU A 325 -4.37 38.82 -9.97
CA LEU A 325 -4.44 38.89 -11.43
C LEU A 325 -4.55 40.36 -11.85
N PRO A 326 -3.89 40.79 -12.93
CA PRO A 326 -3.93 42.19 -13.38
C PRO A 326 -5.32 42.58 -13.91
N GLU A 327 -5.76 43.83 -13.67
CA GLU A 327 -7.03 44.37 -14.20
C GLU A 327 -7.10 44.37 -15.74
N SER A 328 -5.95 44.28 -16.42
CA SER A 328 -5.91 44.10 -17.87
C SER A 328 -6.52 42.77 -18.35
N ILE A 329 -6.59 41.73 -17.49
CA ILE A 329 -7.08 40.39 -17.85
C ILE A 329 -8.49 40.42 -18.43
N GLY A 330 -9.35 41.34 -17.98
CA GLY A 330 -10.72 41.49 -18.51
C GLY A 330 -10.81 41.94 -19.97
N SER A 331 -9.68 42.29 -20.60
CA SER A 331 -9.61 42.59 -22.04
C SER A 331 -9.64 41.34 -22.92
N LEU A 332 -9.44 40.15 -22.34
CA LEU A 332 -9.38 38.85 -23.02
C LEU A 332 -10.78 38.32 -23.38
N ASN A 333 -11.54 39.08 -24.17
CA ASN A 333 -12.95 38.82 -24.44
C ASN A 333 -13.28 37.47 -25.14
N LYS A 334 -12.29 36.78 -25.73
CA LYS A 334 -12.42 35.42 -26.30
C LYS A 334 -12.07 34.29 -25.33
N LEU A 335 -11.63 34.60 -24.12
CA LEU A 335 -11.16 33.61 -23.15
C LEU A 335 -12.33 32.69 -22.74
N LYS A 336 -12.15 31.39 -22.94
CA LYS A 336 -13.11 30.33 -22.60
C LYS A 336 -12.73 29.59 -21.33
N THR A 337 -11.43 29.49 -21.05
CA THR A 337 -10.88 28.78 -19.89
C THR A 337 -9.87 29.67 -19.18
N LEU A 338 -10.09 29.89 -17.88
CA LEU A 338 -9.12 30.44 -16.95
C LEU A 338 -8.95 29.47 -15.78
N ASP A 339 -7.82 28.76 -15.74
CA ASP A 339 -7.42 27.92 -14.61
C ASP A 339 -6.36 28.65 -13.79
N ALA A 340 -6.72 29.15 -12.61
CA ALA A 340 -5.80 29.68 -11.61
C ALA A 340 -5.81 28.82 -10.34
N SER A 341 -6.16 27.53 -10.45
CA SER A 341 -6.25 26.62 -9.31
C SER A 341 -4.88 26.39 -8.64
N TYR A 342 -4.89 26.07 -7.35
CA TYR A 342 -3.74 25.89 -6.48
C TYR A 342 -2.80 27.12 -6.40
N CYS A 343 -3.27 28.31 -6.79
CA CYS A 343 -2.56 29.58 -6.55
C CYS A 343 -2.73 30.01 -5.10
N LYS A 344 -1.99 29.35 -4.19
CA LYS A 344 -2.19 29.44 -2.74
C LYS A 344 -2.16 30.87 -2.19
N SER A 345 -1.36 31.76 -2.80
CA SER A 345 -1.22 33.17 -2.41
C SER A 345 -2.10 34.15 -3.19
N LEU A 346 -2.99 33.67 -4.06
CA LEU A 346 -3.92 34.53 -4.81
C LEU A 346 -4.97 35.10 -3.86
N ALA A 347 -4.80 36.36 -3.45
CA ALA A 347 -5.61 37.00 -2.43
C ALA A 347 -6.84 37.72 -3.00
N ARG A 348 -6.78 38.15 -4.27
CA ARG A 348 -7.83 38.96 -4.93
C ARG A 348 -7.97 38.61 -6.41
N ILE A 349 -9.21 38.66 -6.90
CA ILE A 349 -9.55 38.65 -8.33
C ILE A 349 -9.95 40.09 -8.73
N PRO A 350 -9.47 40.63 -9.87
CA PRO A 350 -9.75 41.99 -10.33
C PRO A 350 -11.22 42.18 -10.72
N ASN A 351 -11.72 43.40 -10.62
CA ASN A 351 -13.09 43.73 -11.02
C ASN A 351 -13.30 43.53 -12.53
N SER A 352 -12.26 43.66 -13.35
CA SER A 352 -12.30 43.37 -14.78
C SER A 352 -12.72 41.93 -15.13
N ILE A 353 -12.70 40.97 -14.20
CA ILE A 353 -13.01 39.56 -14.48
C ILE A 353 -14.39 39.38 -15.15
N GLY A 354 -15.38 40.21 -14.77
CA GLY A 354 -16.72 40.18 -15.35
C GLY A 354 -16.80 40.54 -16.84
N ASN A 355 -15.76 41.14 -17.41
CA ASN A 355 -15.69 41.44 -18.85
C ASN A 355 -15.40 40.19 -19.69
N LEU A 356 -15.01 39.05 -19.08
CA LEU A 356 -14.72 37.79 -19.76
C LEU A 356 -16.00 37.05 -20.18
N THR A 357 -16.89 37.69 -20.94
CA THR A 357 -18.23 37.16 -21.23
C THR A 357 -18.25 35.86 -22.04
N SER A 358 -17.14 35.43 -22.63
CA SER A 358 -17.00 34.11 -23.29
C SER A 358 -16.55 32.98 -22.36
N LEU A 359 -16.35 33.25 -21.07
CA LEU A 359 -15.76 32.30 -20.13
C LEU A 359 -16.72 31.14 -19.83
N SER A 360 -16.28 29.93 -20.16
CA SER A 360 -16.99 28.66 -19.96
C SER A 360 -16.44 27.83 -18.80
N ARG A 361 -15.24 28.17 -18.31
CA ARG A 361 -14.64 27.59 -17.09
C ARG A 361 -13.81 28.63 -16.37
N LEU A 362 -14.14 28.84 -15.09
CA LEU A 362 -13.31 29.54 -14.12
C LEU A 362 -12.96 28.57 -12.99
N ASP A 363 -11.67 28.26 -12.86
CA ASP A 363 -11.16 27.38 -11.82
C ASP A 363 -10.26 28.16 -10.86
N LEU A 364 -10.74 28.33 -9.63
CA LEU A 364 -10.06 28.99 -8.51
C LEU A 364 -9.85 28.02 -7.34
N THR A 365 -9.97 26.71 -7.58
CA THR A 365 -9.78 25.66 -6.57
C THR A 365 -8.46 25.85 -5.81
N GLU A 366 -8.42 25.65 -4.49
CA GLU A 366 -7.22 25.72 -3.63
C GLU A 366 -6.49 27.09 -3.59
N CYS A 367 -7.20 28.19 -3.89
CA CYS A 367 -6.71 29.55 -3.66
C CYS A 367 -6.91 29.97 -2.18
N HIS A 368 -6.06 29.46 -1.28
CA HIS A 368 -6.27 29.61 0.16
C HIS A 368 -6.34 31.06 0.68
N GLU A 369 -5.57 31.99 0.12
CA GLU A 369 -5.58 33.42 0.52
C GLU A 369 -6.75 34.23 -0.07
N LEU A 370 -7.55 33.67 -0.98
CA LEU A 370 -8.65 34.38 -1.65
C LEU A 370 -9.74 34.78 -0.65
N ALA A 371 -9.83 36.07 -0.32
CA ALA A 371 -10.71 36.57 0.73
C ALA A 371 -12.15 36.84 0.27
N GLN A 372 -12.31 37.33 -0.96
CA GLN A 372 -13.58 37.79 -1.54
C GLN A 372 -13.57 37.60 -3.06
N LEU A 373 -14.75 37.40 -3.66
CA LEU A 373 -14.99 37.51 -5.09
C LEU A 373 -15.55 38.91 -5.42
N PRO A 374 -15.20 39.52 -6.57
CA PRO A 374 -15.76 40.81 -6.98
C PRO A 374 -17.22 40.66 -7.47
N ASP A 375 -18.05 41.68 -7.24
CA ASP A 375 -19.45 41.69 -7.71
C ASP A 375 -19.60 41.51 -9.23
N SER A 376 -18.58 41.89 -10.00
CA SER A 376 -18.56 41.70 -11.45
C SER A 376 -18.56 40.23 -11.89
N ILE A 377 -18.33 39.27 -10.98
CA ILE A 377 -18.41 37.82 -11.30
C ILE A 377 -19.78 37.45 -11.89
N GLY A 378 -20.86 38.12 -11.46
CA GLY A 378 -22.22 37.94 -11.99
C GLY A 378 -22.43 38.37 -13.44
N PHE A 379 -21.44 38.97 -14.11
CA PHE A 379 -21.52 39.27 -15.55
C PHE A 379 -21.11 38.08 -16.44
N LEU A 380 -20.60 36.99 -15.86
CA LEU A 380 -20.19 35.77 -16.55
C LEU A 380 -21.37 34.85 -16.89
N VAL A 381 -22.46 35.40 -17.44
CA VAL A 381 -23.79 34.74 -17.60
C VAL A 381 -23.75 33.40 -18.34
N TYR A 382 -22.72 33.15 -19.16
CA TYR A 382 -22.51 31.89 -19.90
C TYR A 382 -21.70 30.82 -19.15
N LEU A 383 -21.36 31.01 -17.88
CA LEU A 383 -20.52 30.10 -17.10
C LEU A 383 -21.32 28.88 -16.58
N PRO A 384 -21.11 27.64 -17.09
CA PRO A 384 -21.80 26.45 -16.60
C PRO A 384 -21.23 25.88 -15.29
N ARG A 385 -19.98 26.21 -14.93
CA ARG A 385 -19.27 25.66 -13.77
C ARG A 385 -18.40 26.70 -13.09
N LEU A 386 -18.55 26.85 -11.77
CA LEU A 386 -17.72 27.71 -10.93
C LEU A 386 -17.07 26.87 -9.83
N LEU A 387 -15.74 26.80 -9.85
CA LEU A 387 -14.94 25.95 -8.95
C LEU A 387 -14.16 26.83 -7.96
N LEU A 388 -14.55 26.79 -6.68
CA LEU A 388 -14.02 27.59 -5.58
C LEU A 388 -13.55 26.72 -4.39
N SER A 389 -13.59 25.40 -4.53
CA SER A 389 -13.24 24.44 -3.48
C SER A 389 -11.84 24.71 -2.90
N GLY A 390 -11.67 24.69 -1.58
CA GLY A 390 -10.37 24.91 -0.92
C GLY A 390 -9.96 26.38 -0.72
N CYS A 391 -10.82 27.35 -1.09
CA CYS A 391 -10.59 28.78 -0.80
C CYS A 391 -10.87 29.09 0.69
N HIS A 392 -9.95 28.69 1.57
CA HIS A 392 -10.12 28.77 3.04
C HIS A 392 -10.26 30.19 3.62
N SER A 393 -9.96 31.25 2.86
CA SER A 393 -10.17 32.65 3.31
C SER A 393 -11.48 33.26 2.79
N LEU A 394 -12.20 32.58 1.89
CA LEU A 394 -13.39 33.11 1.24
C LEU A 394 -14.58 33.06 2.21
N ARG A 395 -15.02 34.23 2.68
CA ARG A 395 -16.07 34.36 3.73
C ARG A 395 -17.47 34.60 3.21
N GLN A 396 -17.61 35.13 2.00
CA GLN A 396 -18.89 35.55 1.42
C GLN A 396 -18.86 35.30 -0.09
N ILE A 397 -20.02 34.96 -0.64
CA ILE A 397 -20.29 34.93 -2.08
C ILE A 397 -21.14 36.17 -2.40
N PRO A 398 -20.78 36.99 -3.40
CA PRO A 398 -21.49 38.24 -3.69
C PRO A 398 -22.92 37.97 -4.19
N ASP A 399 -23.85 38.87 -3.90
CA ASP A 399 -25.25 38.80 -4.35
C ASP A 399 -25.38 38.69 -5.87
N SER A 400 -24.40 39.18 -6.64
CA SER A 400 -24.39 39.07 -8.10
C SER A 400 -24.27 37.64 -8.63
N ILE A 401 -23.95 36.64 -7.78
CA ILE A 401 -23.89 35.23 -8.17
C ILE A 401 -25.19 34.75 -8.83
N GLY A 402 -26.35 35.24 -8.38
CA GLY A 402 -27.66 34.87 -8.93
C GLY A 402 -27.87 35.24 -10.41
N ASN A 403 -27.04 36.12 -10.97
CA ASN A 403 -27.08 36.44 -12.40
C ASN A 403 -26.53 35.33 -13.31
N LEU A 404 -25.82 34.33 -12.75
CA LEU A 404 -25.26 33.20 -13.49
C LEU A 404 -26.33 32.14 -13.81
N THR A 405 -27.41 32.53 -14.48
CA THR A 405 -28.62 31.69 -14.64
C THR A 405 -28.41 30.38 -15.41
N LEU A 406 -27.28 30.23 -16.11
CA LEU A 406 -26.86 29.00 -16.81
C LEU A 406 -25.88 28.13 -16.00
N LEU A 407 -25.60 28.46 -14.74
CA LEU A 407 -24.70 27.71 -13.87
C LEU A 407 -25.32 26.35 -13.50
N ILE A 408 -24.63 25.26 -13.84
CA ILE A 408 -25.05 23.87 -13.61
C ILE A 408 -24.42 23.33 -12.33
N GLU A 409 -23.18 23.73 -12.04
CA GLU A 409 -22.42 23.25 -10.87
C GLU A 409 -21.72 24.40 -10.14
N LEU A 410 -21.92 24.45 -8.82
CA LEU A 410 -21.26 25.38 -7.92
C LEU A 410 -20.55 24.60 -6.81
N HIS A 411 -19.22 24.66 -6.80
CA HIS A 411 -18.37 23.94 -5.85
C HIS A 411 -17.69 24.91 -4.90
N LEU A 412 -18.17 24.95 -3.65
CA LEU A 412 -17.76 25.81 -2.54
C LEU A 412 -17.07 25.02 -1.40
N LYS A 413 -16.71 23.76 -1.65
CA LYS A 413 -16.17 22.84 -0.63
C LYS A 413 -14.98 23.42 0.13
N SER A 414 -14.93 23.21 1.44
CA SER A 414 -13.82 23.67 2.32
C SER A 414 -13.55 25.18 2.27
N THR A 415 -14.55 26.00 1.95
CA THR A 415 -14.45 27.47 2.06
C THR A 415 -14.81 27.95 3.47
N ALA A 416 -14.54 29.22 3.78
CA ALA A 416 -14.87 29.83 5.06
C ALA A 416 -16.20 30.62 5.03
N ILE A 417 -17.08 30.32 4.08
CA ILE A 417 -18.33 31.05 3.88
C ILE A 417 -19.19 31.06 5.15
N GLU A 418 -19.69 32.22 5.53
CA GLU A 418 -20.52 32.40 6.74
C GLU A 418 -22.02 32.22 6.42
N GLU A 419 -22.42 32.62 5.21
CA GLU A 419 -23.78 32.51 4.65
C GLU A 419 -23.75 32.36 3.11
N LEU A 420 -24.84 31.85 2.52
CA LEU A 420 -25.11 31.92 1.07
C LEU A 420 -26.10 33.07 0.80
N PRO A 421 -25.90 33.88 -0.26
CA PRO A 421 -26.77 35.03 -0.56
C PRO A 421 -28.17 34.59 -1.01
N GLU A 422 -29.20 35.39 -0.70
CA GLU A 422 -30.58 35.13 -1.13
C GLU A 422 -30.76 35.16 -2.66
N SER A 423 -29.80 35.69 -3.42
CA SER A 423 -29.80 35.62 -4.87
C SER A 423 -29.51 34.22 -5.42
N ILE A 424 -28.97 33.30 -4.60
CA ILE A 424 -28.60 31.94 -5.02
C ILE A 424 -29.78 31.20 -5.66
N GLY A 425 -31.00 31.40 -5.17
CA GLY A 425 -32.22 30.82 -5.73
C GLY A 425 -32.62 31.31 -7.13
N SER A 426 -31.82 32.16 -7.77
CA SER A 426 -32.01 32.55 -9.17
C SER A 426 -31.33 31.58 -10.16
N LEU A 427 -30.50 30.66 -9.66
CA LEU A 427 -29.71 29.70 -10.44
C LEU A 427 -30.56 28.49 -10.88
N ASN A 428 -31.56 28.74 -11.72
CA ASN A 428 -32.61 27.75 -12.06
C ASN A 428 -32.07 26.47 -12.74
N GLU A 429 -30.91 26.52 -13.41
CA GLU A 429 -30.27 25.37 -14.06
C GLU A 429 -29.30 24.59 -13.14
N LEU A 430 -29.12 25.02 -11.88
CA LEU A 430 -28.16 24.42 -10.95
C LEU A 430 -28.59 23.00 -10.55
N LYS A 431 -27.72 22.02 -10.81
CA LYS A 431 -27.94 20.59 -10.52
C LYS A 431 -27.12 20.09 -9.34
N ILE A 432 -25.96 20.69 -9.11
CA ILE A 432 -25.00 20.32 -8.06
C ILE A 432 -24.59 21.57 -7.28
N LEU A 433 -24.82 21.53 -5.97
CA LEU A 433 -24.28 22.49 -5.01
C LEU A 433 -23.48 21.73 -3.94
N ASP A 434 -22.16 21.80 -4.01
CA ASP A 434 -21.26 21.26 -2.99
C ASP A 434 -20.77 22.42 -2.10
N ALA A 435 -21.34 22.53 -0.90
CA ALA A 435 -20.83 23.40 0.17
C ALA A 435 -20.34 22.58 1.37
N SER A 436 -19.83 21.36 1.12
CA SER A 436 -19.24 20.52 2.15
C SER A 436 -18.01 21.16 2.80
N TYR A 437 -17.68 20.77 4.04
CA TYR A 437 -16.58 21.28 4.85
C TYR A 437 -16.58 22.80 5.09
N CYS A 438 -17.70 23.50 4.82
CA CYS A 438 -17.88 24.92 5.11
C CYS A 438 -18.17 25.16 6.60
N LYS A 439 -17.14 25.00 7.44
CA LYS A 439 -17.25 25.03 8.91
C LYS A 439 -17.83 26.34 9.48
N SER A 440 -17.75 27.43 8.72
CA SER A 440 -18.31 28.73 9.09
C SER A 440 -19.79 28.91 8.73
N LEU A 441 -20.35 28.06 7.86
CA LEU A 441 -21.68 28.26 7.29
C LEU A 441 -22.75 28.04 8.37
N ALA A 442 -23.47 29.12 8.71
CA ALA A 442 -24.45 29.12 9.79
C ALA A 442 -25.90 28.99 9.28
N HIS A 443 -26.17 29.53 8.09
CA HIS A 443 -27.52 29.66 7.54
C HIS A 443 -27.56 29.32 6.04
N ILE A 444 -28.65 28.67 5.62
CA ILE A 444 -29.03 28.48 4.22
C ILE A 444 -30.22 29.40 3.93
N PRO A 445 -30.19 30.24 2.88
CA PRO A 445 -31.24 31.21 2.57
C PRO A 445 -32.57 30.54 2.17
N ASN A 446 -33.69 31.24 2.36
CA ASN A 446 -35.01 30.69 2.02
C ASN A 446 -35.15 30.49 0.50
N SER A 447 -34.50 31.30 -0.32
CA SER A 447 -34.43 31.14 -1.78
C SER A 447 -33.83 29.82 -2.26
N ILE A 448 -33.17 29.01 -1.40
CA ILE A 448 -32.64 27.70 -1.80
C ILE A 448 -33.71 26.82 -2.46
N GLY A 449 -34.97 26.91 -1.99
CA GLY A 449 -36.10 26.15 -2.54
C GLY A 449 -36.52 26.53 -3.97
N ASN A 450 -35.99 27.62 -4.52
CA ASN A 450 -36.22 28.01 -5.91
C ASN A 450 -35.32 27.25 -6.90
N LEU A 451 -34.29 26.54 -6.42
CA LEU A 451 -33.36 25.75 -7.25
C LEU A 451 -34.02 24.47 -7.77
N THR A 452 -35.08 24.58 -8.57
CA THR A 452 -35.93 23.43 -8.92
C THR A 452 -35.20 22.34 -9.71
N SER A 453 -34.06 22.64 -10.35
CA SER A 453 -33.25 21.64 -11.06
C SER A 453 -32.23 20.90 -10.17
N LEU A 454 -32.14 21.23 -8.88
CA LEU A 454 -31.10 20.71 -7.99
C LEU A 454 -31.31 19.22 -7.71
N SER A 455 -30.35 18.40 -8.14
CA SER A 455 -30.33 16.95 -7.96
C SER A 455 -29.43 16.50 -6.79
N HIS A 456 -28.41 17.29 -6.45
CA HIS A 456 -27.40 16.97 -5.44
C HIS A 456 -27.05 18.19 -4.60
N LEU A 457 -27.17 18.05 -3.27
CA LEU A 457 -26.83 19.08 -2.30
C LEU A 457 -25.95 18.49 -1.18
N ASP A 458 -24.67 18.90 -1.14
CA ASP A 458 -23.75 18.55 -0.04
C ASP A 458 -23.54 19.70 0.93
N LEU A 459 -23.93 19.48 2.19
CA LEU A 459 -23.69 20.35 3.33
C LEU A 459 -22.88 19.63 4.43
N ASN A 460 -22.23 18.49 4.12
CA ASN A 460 -21.41 17.73 5.07
C ASN A 460 -20.37 18.62 5.78
N GLU A 461 -20.10 18.38 7.06
CA GLU A 461 -19.19 19.17 7.91
C GLU A 461 -19.48 20.69 8.01
N CYS A 462 -20.71 21.15 7.73
CA CYS A 462 -21.15 22.50 8.07
C CYS A 462 -21.43 22.65 9.58
N GLN A 463 -20.36 22.74 10.37
CA GLN A 463 -20.40 22.63 11.84
C GLN A 463 -21.28 23.66 12.55
N LYS A 464 -21.46 24.87 11.99
CA LYS A 464 -22.33 25.93 12.53
C LYS A 464 -23.78 25.88 12.04
N LEU A 465 -24.12 25.04 11.06
CA LEU A 465 -25.46 24.98 10.49
C LEU A 465 -26.44 24.48 11.54
N ALA A 466 -27.32 25.37 12.00
CA ALA A 466 -28.24 25.10 13.11
C ALA A 466 -29.61 24.55 12.67
N GLN A 467 -30.07 24.95 11.47
CA GLN A 467 -31.39 24.63 10.93
C GLN A 467 -31.36 24.65 9.40
N LEU A 468 -32.28 23.93 8.77
CA LEU A 468 -32.59 24.03 7.34
C LEU A 468 -33.90 24.82 7.13
N PRO A 469 -34.04 25.61 6.06
CA PRO A 469 -35.27 26.34 5.77
C PRO A 469 -36.39 25.42 5.28
N GLU A 470 -37.64 25.72 5.61
CA GLU A 470 -38.83 24.98 5.15
C GLU A 470 -39.06 25.03 3.62
N SER A 471 -38.32 25.90 2.91
CA SER A 471 -38.30 25.93 1.46
C SER A 471 -37.50 24.78 0.85
N ILE A 472 -36.69 24.04 1.63
CA ILE A 472 -35.91 22.90 1.13
C ILE A 472 -36.81 21.86 0.45
N GLY A 473 -38.02 21.63 0.96
CA GLY A 473 -38.99 20.70 0.36
C GLY A 473 -39.55 21.11 -1.02
N SER A 474 -39.22 22.30 -1.53
CA SER A 474 -39.53 22.68 -2.92
C SER A 474 -38.59 22.04 -3.95
N LEU A 475 -37.47 21.45 -3.51
CA LEU A 475 -36.47 20.79 -4.35
C LEU A 475 -36.93 19.39 -4.81
N VAL A 476 -38.07 19.30 -5.48
CA VAL A 476 -38.75 18.01 -5.77
C VAL A 476 -37.93 17.01 -6.60
N TYR A 477 -36.90 17.47 -7.31
CA TYR A 477 -35.96 16.66 -8.10
C TYR A 477 -34.68 16.26 -7.36
N LEU A 478 -34.51 16.66 -6.09
CA LEU A 478 -33.34 16.33 -5.29
C LEU A 478 -33.26 14.81 -5.07
N GLN A 479 -32.17 14.19 -5.51
CA GLN A 479 -31.94 12.74 -5.40
C GLN A 479 -31.00 12.39 -4.24
N TRP A 480 -30.11 13.31 -3.88
CA TRP A 480 -29.10 13.12 -2.86
C TRP A 480 -28.98 14.37 -1.97
N LEU A 481 -29.08 14.15 -0.66
CA LEU A 481 -28.92 15.18 0.37
C LEU A 481 -27.97 14.69 1.47
N SER A 482 -26.89 15.43 1.69
CA SER A 482 -25.94 15.17 2.77
C SER A 482 -25.86 16.35 3.73
N LEU A 483 -26.12 16.05 5.00
CA LEU A 483 -26.08 16.91 6.18
C LEU A 483 -25.10 16.36 7.22
N SER A 484 -24.27 15.39 6.83
CA SER A 484 -23.41 14.64 7.74
C SER A 484 -22.47 15.57 8.52
N LYS A 485 -22.18 15.22 9.78
CA LYS A 485 -21.30 15.95 10.70
C LYS A 485 -21.68 17.43 10.94
N CYS A 486 -22.92 17.84 10.61
CA CYS A 486 -23.46 19.13 11.03
C CYS A 486 -23.84 19.10 12.52
N HIS A 487 -22.83 19.22 13.39
CA HIS A 487 -22.99 19.05 14.85
C HIS A 487 -23.94 20.07 15.52
N SER A 488 -24.28 21.18 14.88
CA SER A 488 -25.26 22.16 15.38
C SER A 488 -26.71 21.89 14.93
N LEU A 489 -26.92 21.01 13.94
CA LEU A 489 -28.22 20.72 13.37
C LEU A 489 -29.02 19.80 14.31
N ARG A 490 -30.17 20.29 14.80
CA ARG A 490 -31.00 19.60 15.81
C ARG A 490 -32.30 18.98 15.28
N GLN A 491 -32.79 19.44 14.13
CA GLN A 491 -34.06 19.03 13.56
C GLN A 491 -33.98 19.01 12.03
N ILE A 492 -34.78 18.15 11.40
CA ILE A 492 -35.06 18.18 9.96
C ILE A 492 -36.46 18.79 9.80
N PRO A 493 -36.65 19.78 8.89
CA PRO A 493 -37.94 20.45 8.70
C PRO A 493 -39.03 19.51 8.16
N ASP A 494 -40.29 19.78 8.50
CA ASP A 494 -41.45 18.97 8.08
C ASP A 494 -41.60 18.92 6.56
N SER A 495 -41.16 19.97 5.84
CA SER A 495 -41.11 20.00 4.39
C SER A 495 -40.24 18.92 3.74
N ILE A 496 -39.34 18.23 4.46
CA ILE A 496 -38.47 17.19 3.89
C ILE A 496 -39.26 16.11 3.13
N GLY A 497 -40.46 15.73 3.61
CA GLY A 497 -41.32 14.74 2.96
C GLY A 497 -41.82 15.11 1.56
N LYS A 498 -41.64 16.36 1.12
CA LYS A 498 -41.97 16.81 -0.25
C LYS A 498 -40.91 16.44 -1.29
N LEU A 499 -39.72 15.99 -0.87
CA LEU A 499 -38.61 15.62 -1.75
C LEU A 499 -38.83 14.25 -2.41
N THR A 500 -39.90 14.10 -3.20
CA THR A 500 -40.39 12.79 -3.68
C THR A 500 -39.40 12.01 -4.55
N SER A 501 -38.36 12.64 -5.10
CA SER A 501 -37.28 11.97 -5.85
C SER A 501 -36.04 11.62 -5.02
N LEU A 502 -36.03 11.86 -3.70
CA LEU A 502 -34.87 11.63 -2.85
C LEU A 502 -34.58 10.14 -2.69
N THR A 503 -33.42 9.71 -3.19
CA THR A 503 -32.94 8.32 -3.12
C THR A 503 -31.96 8.08 -1.98
N GLU A 504 -31.22 9.11 -1.56
CA GLU A 504 -30.22 9.05 -0.51
C GLU A 504 -30.33 10.24 0.45
N LEU A 505 -30.40 9.96 1.75
CA LEU A 505 -30.40 10.94 2.83
C LEU A 505 -29.37 10.56 3.89
N HIS A 506 -28.34 11.40 4.05
CA HIS A 506 -27.22 11.16 4.97
C HIS A 506 -27.13 12.30 5.99
N PHE A 507 -27.35 12.05 7.27
CA PHE A 507 -27.18 13.02 8.36
C PHE A 507 -26.40 12.45 9.56
N LYS A 508 -25.50 11.50 9.26
CA LYS A 508 -24.53 10.91 10.20
C LYS A 508 -23.87 11.95 11.12
N SER A 509 -23.67 11.64 12.40
CA SER A 509 -22.96 12.50 13.37
C SER A 509 -23.55 13.91 13.57
N THR A 510 -24.85 14.09 13.37
CA THR A 510 -25.56 15.35 13.69
C THR A 510 -26.11 15.33 15.13
N ALA A 511 -26.66 16.46 15.57
CA ALA A 511 -27.31 16.60 16.87
C ALA A 511 -28.84 16.41 16.79
N ILE A 512 -29.35 15.79 15.72
CA ILE A 512 -30.77 15.62 15.46
C ILE A 512 -31.44 14.83 16.60
N GLU A 513 -32.53 15.38 17.15
CA GLU A 513 -33.24 14.83 18.30
C GLU A 513 -34.39 13.88 17.88
N GLU A 514 -35.08 14.19 16.77
CA GLU A 514 -36.21 13.45 16.20
C GLU A 514 -36.28 13.61 14.67
N LEU A 515 -36.96 12.68 13.99
CA LEU A 515 -37.28 12.77 12.56
C LEU A 515 -38.78 13.10 12.37
N PRO A 516 -39.14 13.99 11.43
CA PRO A 516 -40.54 14.38 11.21
C PRO A 516 -41.37 13.23 10.62
N GLU A 517 -42.66 13.14 10.98
CA GLU A 517 -43.60 12.15 10.42
C GLU A 517 -43.82 12.31 8.90
N SER A 518 -43.40 13.43 8.31
CA SER A 518 -43.40 13.60 6.86
C SER A 518 -42.37 12.72 6.13
N ILE A 519 -41.33 12.22 6.82
CA ILE A 519 -40.23 11.45 6.23
C ILE A 519 -40.73 10.23 5.45
N GLY A 520 -41.78 9.55 5.92
CA GLY A 520 -42.39 8.41 5.23
C GLY A 520 -43.06 8.72 3.89
N SER A 521 -43.05 9.98 3.43
CA SER A 521 -43.50 10.36 2.10
C SER A 521 -42.44 10.10 1.01
N LEU A 522 -41.18 9.86 1.40
CA LEU A 522 -40.02 9.69 0.52
C LEU A 522 -39.94 8.28 -0.10
N LYS A 523 -40.93 7.93 -0.94
CA LYS A 523 -41.10 6.56 -1.45
C LYS A 523 -39.95 6.01 -2.31
N GLU A 524 -39.12 6.89 -2.88
CA GLU A 524 -37.94 6.50 -3.67
C GLU A 524 -36.65 6.35 -2.82
N LEU A 525 -36.71 6.61 -1.51
CA LEU A 525 -35.55 6.57 -0.61
C LEU A 525 -35.05 5.13 -0.46
N LYS A 526 -33.78 4.91 -0.81
CA LYS A 526 -33.09 3.61 -0.75
C LYS A 526 -32.12 3.53 0.43
N THR A 527 -31.49 4.64 0.76
CA THR A 527 -30.48 4.72 1.82
C THR A 527 -30.78 5.85 2.79
N LEU A 528 -30.81 5.52 4.09
CA LEU A 528 -30.96 6.44 5.20
C LEU A 528 -29.82 6.20 6.21
N ASP A 529 -28.82 7.09 6.22
CA ASP A 529 -27.71 7.07 7.20
C ASP A 529 -27.93 8.13 8.28
N ALA A 530 -28.35 7.67 9.46
CA ALA A 530 -28.48 8.43 10.70
C ALA A 530 -27.40 8.03 11.73
N SER A 531 -26.34 7.34 11.32
CA SER A 531 -25.36 6.79 12.26
C SER A 531 -24.67 7.86 13.10
N TYR A 532 -24.21 7.53 14.30
CA TYR A 532 -23.58 8.44 15.27
C TYR A 532 -24.44 9.65 15.71
N CYS A 533 -25.75 9.66 15.42
CA CYS A 533 -26.69 10.67 15.91
C CYS A 533 -27.05 10.42 17.38
N LYS A 534 -26.13 10.73 18.30
CA LYS A 534 -26.28 10.48 19.75
C LYS A 534 -27.50 11.14 20.40
N SER A 535 -28.05 12.18 19.78
CA SER A 535 -29.26 12.87 20.24
C SER A 535 -30.56 12.18 19.83
N LEU A 536 -30.55 11.33 18.81
CA LEU A 536 -31.75 10.78 18.19
C LEU A 536 -32.45 9.81 19.15
N ALA A 537 -33.66 10.18 19.59
CA ALA A 537 -34.42 9.44 20.59
C ALA A 537 -35.54 8.57 20.00
N HIS A 538 -36.14 9.02 18.89
CA HIS A 538 -37.34 8.43 18.30
C HIS A 538 -37.25 8.35 16.77
N ILE A 539 -37.81 7.27 16.20
CA ILE A 539 -38.07 7.10 14.77
C ILE A 539 -39.60 7.13 14.57
N PRO A 540 -40.14 7.96 13.66
CA PRO A 540 -41.58 8.12 13.45
C PRO A 540 -42.24 6.87 12.89
N ASN A 541 -43.55 6.70 13.13
CA ASN A 541 -44.29 5.54 12.65
C ASN A 541 -44.37 5.52 11.11
N SER A 542 -44.36 6.67 10.46
CA SER A 542 -44.30 6.77 8.99
C SER A 542 -43.06 6.13 8.34
N ILE A 543 -42.00 5.78 9.08
CA ILE A 543 -40.81 5.13 8.52
C ILE A 543 -41.16 3.88 7.71
N GLY A 544 -42.17 3.11 8.12
CA GLY A 544 -42.65 1.92 7.41
C GLY A 544 -43.25 2.16 6.02
N ASN A 545 -43.53 3.42 5.65
CA ASN A 545 -44.01 3.78 4.32
C ASN A 545 -42.87 3.84 3.27
N LEU A 546 -41.61 3.79 3.69
CA LEU A 546 -40.42 3.84 2.83
C LEU A 546 -40.16 2.48 2.16
N THR A 547 -41.11 1.99 1.35
CA THR A 547 -41.08 0.61 0.81
C THR A 547 -39.88 0.28 -0.08
N SER A 548 -39.18 1.30 -0.58
CA SER A 548 -37.96 1.16 -1.41
C SER A 548 -36.66 1.15 -0.59
N LEU A 549 -36.73 1.34 0.73
CA LEU A 549 -35.55 1.46 1.59
C LEU A 549 -34.83 0.10 1.68
N SER A 550 -33.58 0.07 1.22
CA SER A 550 -32.71 -1.11 1.24
C SER A 550 -31.66 -1.03 2.36
N HIS A 551 -31.26 0.17 2.78
CA HIS A 551 -30.24 0.39 3.79
C HIS A 551 -30.70 1.39 4.85
N LEU A 552 -30.71 0.94 6.11
CA LEU A 552 -31.00 1.76 7.27
C LEU A 552 -29.86 1.64 8.29
N ASP A 553 -29.03 2.69 8.38
CA ASP A 553 -27.96 2.78 9.37
C ASP A 553 -28.37 3.74 10.51
N LEU A 554 -28.58 3.14 11.69
CA LEU A 554 -28.87 3.79 12.96
C LEU A 554 -27.76 3.52 14.01
N ASN A 555 -26.58 3.06 13.59
CA ASN A 555 -25.45 2.77 14.48
C ASN A 555 -25.15 3.97 15.41
N GLU A 556 -24.73 3.73 16.66
CA GLU A 556 -24.35 4.76 17.64
C GLU A 556 -25.43 5.82 17.94
N CYS A 557 -26.71 5.53 17.66
CA CYS A 557 -27.86 6.31 18.14
C CYS A 557 -28.14 6.03 19.63
N GLN A 558 -27.28 6.54 20.49
CA GLN A 558 -27.20 6.15 21.91
C GLN A 558 -28.49 6.40 22.72
N LYS A 559 -29.32 7.38 22.33
CA LYS A 559 -30.62 7.69 22.95
C LYS A 559 -31.82 6.94 22.37
N LEU A 560 -31.67 6.22 21.24
CA LEU A 560 -32.76 5.53 20.57
C LEU A 560 -33.33 4.44 21.49
N ALA A 561 -34.55 4.65 21.98
CA ALA A 561 -35.14 3.81 23.03
C ALA A 561 -35.93 2.62 22.46
N GLN A 562 -36.61 2.82 21.32
CA GLN A 562 -37.53 1.87 20.69
C GLN A 562 -37.54 2.07 19.17
N LEU A 563 -37.86 1.01 18.44
CA LEU A 563 -38.19 1.04 17.01
C LEU A 563 -39.71 0.84 16.84
N PRO A 564 -40.37 1.51 15.88
CA PRO A 564 -41.81 1.38 15.68
C PRO A 564 -42.19 0.05 15.01
N GLU A 565 -43.39 -0.48 15.32
CA GLU A 565 -43.96 -1.69 14.68
C GLU A 565 -44.22 -1.55 13.17
N SER A 566 -44.12 -0.33 12.63
CA SER A 566 -44.16 -0.11 11.19
C SER A 566 -42.86 -0.49 10.49
N ILE A 567 -41.75 -0.71 11.21
CA ILE A 567 -40.45 -1.06 10.62
C ILE A 567 -40.54 -2.34 9.77
N GLY A 568 -41.35 -3.33 10.18
CA GLY A 568 -41.57 -4.56 9.42
C GLY A 568 -42.34 -4.40 8.10
N SER A 569 -42.76 -3.18 7.74
CA SER A 569 -43.33 -2.86 6.42
C SER A 569 -42.24 -2.61 5.36
N LEU A 570 -40.97 -2.46 5.78
CA LEU A 570 -39.82 -2.23 4.91
C LEU A 570 -39.36 -3.49 4.18
N VAL A 571 -40.25 -4.12 3.41
CA VAL A 571 -40.01 -5.44 2.79
C VAL A 571 -38.77 -5.53 1.89
N SER A 572 -38.24 -4.40 1.40
CA SER A 572 -37.04 -4.32 0.57
C SER A 572 -35.73 -4.12 1.37
N LEU A 573 -35.79 -4.05 2.70
CA LEU A 573 -34.63 -3.75 3.55
C LEU A 573 -33.64 -4.92 3.54
N LEU A 574 -32.39 -4.63 3.15
CA LEU A 574 -31.26 -5.56 3.13
C LEU A 574 -30.45 -5.44 4.41
N TRP A 575 -30.10 -4.22 4.82
CA TRP A 575 -29.27 -3.95 6.00
C TRP A 575 -30.02 -3.13 7.04
N LEU A 576 -30.04 -3.62 8.27
CA LEU A 576 -30.47 -2.88 9.46
C LEU A 576 -29.33 -2.86 10.48
N LEU A 577 -28.68 -1.71 10.60
CA LEU A 577 -27.52 -1.53 11.45
C LEU A 577 -27.89 -0.69 12.69
N LEU A 578 -27.78 -1.29 13.87
CA LEU A 578 -28.20 -0.74 15.17
C LEU A 578 -27.06 -0.81 16.21
N SER A 579 -25.83 -1.06 15.78
CA SER A 579 -24.68 -1.27 16.68
C SER A 579 -24.43 -0.03 17.53
N GLY A 580 -24.39 -0.17 18.85
CA GLY A 580 -24.15 0.94 19.79
C GLY A 580 -25.41 1.71 20.23
N CYS A 581 -26.62 1.26 19.87
CA CYS A 581 -27.87 1.82 20.40
C CYS A 581 -28.12 1.37 21.85
N HIS A 582 -27.36 1.92 22.80
CA HIS A 582 -27.38 1.51 24.22
C HIS A 582 -28.73 1.69 24.94
N SER A 583 -29.61 2.56 24.45
CA SER A 583 -30.95 2.75 25.04
C SER A 583 -32.01 1.79 24.46
N LEU A 584 -31.71 1.08 23.38
CA LEU A 584 -32.64 0.19 22.69
C LEU A 584 -32.75 -1.13 23.47
N LYS A 585 -33.91 -1.38 24.08
CA LYS A 585 -34.16 -2.54 24.95
C LYS A 585 -34.89 -3.70 24.30
N GLN A 586 -35.64 -3.43 23.23
CA GLN A 586 -36.52 -4.38 22.57
C GLN A 586 -36.53 -4.10 21.06
N ILE A 587 -36.79 -5.14 20.27
CA ILE A 587 -37.09 -5.04 18.84
C ILE A 587 -38.58 -5.40 18.65
N PRO A 588 -39.33 -4.65 17.83
CA PRO A 588 -40.74 -4.95 17.53
C PRO A 588 -40.93 -6.33 16.87
N ASP A 589 -42.07 -6.98 17.13
CA ASP A 589 -42.41 -8.31 16.58
C ASP A 589 -42.46 -8.29 15.04
N SER A 590 -42.86 -7.16 14.45
CA SER A 590 -42.90 -6.96 13.00
C SER A 590 -41.55 -7.14 12.29
N ILE A 591 -40.41 -7.13 12.99
CA ILE A 591 -39.10 -7.34 12.36
C ILE A 591 -39.01 -8.66 11.58
N GLY A 592 -39.75 -9.70 12.02
CA GLY A 592 -39.82 -11.00 11.34
C GLY A 592 -40.48 -10.96 9.95
N LYS A 593 -41.07 -9.83 9.55
CA LYS A 593 -41.66 -9.59 8.21
C LYS A 593 -40.64 -9.11 7.17
N LEU A 594 -39.42 -8.77 7.57
CA LEU A 594 -38.37 -8.23 6.69
C LEU A 594 -37.71 -9.34 5.87
N THR A 595 -38.45 -9.92 4.92
CA THR A 595 -38.04 -11.10 4.14
C THR A 595 -36.74 -10.95 3.35
N SER A 596 -36.35 -9.71 3.01
CA SER A 596 -35.13 -9.40 2.26
C SER A 596 -33.90 -9.11 3.13
N LEU A 597 -34.03 -9.11 4.46
CA LEU A 597 -32.94 -8.73 5.36
C LEU A 597 -31.78 -9.74 5.30
N THR A 598 -30.58 -9.24 4.96
CA THR A 598 -29.33 -10.01 4.89
C THR A 598 -28.45 -9.78 6.11
N GLU A 599 -28.37 -8.54 6.61
CA GLU A 599 -27.56 -8.19 7.79
C GLU A 599 -28.40 -7.50 8.87
N LEU A 600 -28.32 -8.04 10.09
CA LEU A 600 -28.90 -7.46 11.31
C LEU A 600 -27.83 -7.29 12.39
N ASN A 601 -27.38 -6.05 12.58
CA ASN A 601 -26.30 -5.74 13.51
C ASN A 601 -26.82 -5.09 14.80
N LEU A 602 -26.90 -5.86 15.88
CA LEU A 602 -27.42 -5.47 17.20
C LEU A 602 -26.30 -5.37 18.25
N LYS A 603 -25.05 -5.26 17.82
CA LYS A 603 -23.86 -5.23 18.67
C LYS A 603 -23.93 -4.06 19.67
N SER A 604 -23.64 -4.30 20.95
CA SER A 604 -23.65 -3.25 21.99
C SER A 604 -25.00 -2.52 22.19
N THR A 605 -26.13 -3.10 21.75
CA THR A 605 -27.48 -2.66 22.16
C THR A 605 -27.82 -3.13 23.57
N ALA A 606 -28.90 -2.65 24.19
CA ALA A 606 -29.40 -3.17 25.47
C ALA A 606 -30.54 -4.18 25.32
N ILE A 607 -30.61 -4.87 24.17
CA ILE A 607 -31.65 -5.84 23.87
C ILE A 607 -31.39 -7.12 24.67
N GLU A 608 -32.31 -7.46 25.56
CA GLU A 608 -32.20 -8.65 26.44
C GLU A 608 -32.90 -9.89 25.85
N GLU A 609 -33.93 -9.68 25.02
CA GLU A 609 -34.77 -10.70 24.40
C GLU A 609 -35.02 -10.34 22.92
N LEU A 610 -34.98 -11.34 22.03
CA LEU A 610 -35.50 -11.21 20.65
C LEU A 610 -36.97 -11.64 20.63
N PRO A 611 -37.81 -11.03 19.75
CA PRO A 611 -39.24 -11.35 19.69
C PRO A 611 -39.52 -12.83 19.35
N GLU A 612 -40.60 -13.39 19.92
CA GLU A 612 -41.01 -14.78 19.69
C GLU A 612 -41.63 -15.01 18.30
N SER A 613 -41.87 -13.93 17.54
CA SER A 613 -42.54 -13.96 16.23
C SER A 613 -41.99 -15.02 15.25
N HIS A 614 -42.87 -15.52 14.39
CA HIS A 614 -42.48 -16.46 13.35
C HIS A 614 -41.61 -15.77 12.29
N TRP A 615 -40.30 -15.88 12.43
CA TRP A 615 -39.30 -15.60 11.38
C TRP A 615 -39.58 -16.49 10.14
N PHE A 616 -40.49 -16.08 9.25
CA PHE A 616 -40.91 -16.88 8.10
C PHE A 616 -40.17 -16.46 6.83
N PHE A 617 -39.07 -17.16 6.50
CA PHE A 617 -38.16 -16.80 5.41
C PHE A 617 -38.13 -17.89 4.33
N GLU A 618 -39.11 -17.90 3.43
CA GLU A 618 -39.03 -18.67 2.19
C GLU A 618 -38.22 -17.90 1.14
N GLY A 619 -36.95 -18.31 0.94
CA GLY A 619 -36.14 -17.88 -0.20
C GLY A 619 -34.75 -17.32 0.13
N ALA A 620 -33.91 -17.33 -0.91
CA ALA A 620 -32.49 -16.93 -0.98
C ALA A 620 -31.49 -17.83 -0.22
N GLN A 621 -30.37 -18.12 -0.89
CA GLN A 621 -29.19 -18.83 -0.36
C GLN A 621 -28.05 -17.88 0.03
N ASP A 622 -28.32 -16.58 0.19
CA ASP A 622 -27.31 -15.60 0.59
C ASP A 622 -27.00 -15.66 2.09
N SER A 623 -25.73 -15.39 2.41
CA SER A 623 -25.14 -15.49 3.73
C SER A 623 -25.71 -14.47 4.72
N ARG A 624 -26.77 -14.85 5.45
CA ARG A 624 -27.30 -14.00 6.52
C ARG A 624 -26.37 -13.98 7.75
N CYS A 625 -26.27 -12.81 8.39
CA CYS A 625 -25.44 -12.53 9.56
C CYS A 625 -26.23 -11.84 10.68
N LEU A 626 -26.06 -12.29 11.93
CA LEU A 626 -26.66 -11.71 13.14
C LEU A 626 -25.58 -11.44 14.20
N TYR A 627 -25.53 -10.22 14.74
CA TYR A 627 -24.57 -9.81 15.77
C TYR A 627 -25.27 -9.31 17.06
N CYS A 628 -25.16 -10.01 18.18
CA CYS A 628 -25.78 -9.60 19.46
C CYS A 628 -24.77 -9.67 20.63
N LYS A 629 -24.87 -8.74 21.60
CA LYS A 629 -23.98 -8.69 22.79
C LYS A 629 -24.65 -8.65 24.16
N SER A 630 -25.95 -8.38 24.25
CA SER A 630 -26.62 -8.20 25.55
C SER A 630 -27.80 -9.12 25.79
N LEU A 631 -27.99 -10.10 24.90
CA LEU A 631 -29.03 -11.11 25.02
C LEU A 631 -28.88 -11.92 26.31
N ALA A 632 -29.98 -12.07 27.03
CA ALA A 632 -30.13 -12.99 28.16
C ALA A 632 -30.75 -14.31 27.71
N HIS A 633 -31.66 -14.27 26.74
CA HIS A 633 -32.37 -15.44 26.22
C HIS A 633 -32.52 -15.37 24.70
N ILE A 634 -32.25 -16.48 24.00
CA ILE A 634 -32.55 -16.63 22.57
C ILE A 634 -33.87 -17.39 22.46
N PRO A 635 -34.91 -16.83 21.80
CA PRO A 635 -36.20 -17.50 21.66
C PRO A 635 -36.09 -18.73 20.74
N ASN A 636 -37.01 -19.68 20.93
CA ASN A 636 -37.08 -20.87 20.07
C ASN A 636 -37.29 -20.52 18.58
N SER A 637 -37.84 -19.34 18.26
CA SER A 637 -38.01 -18.81 16.90
C SER A 637 -36.70 -18.65 16.11
N ILE A 638 -35.53 -18.62 16.78
CA ILE A 638 -34.22 -18.59 16.10
C ILE A 638 -34.06 -19.73 15.09
N GLY A 639 -34.62 -20.91 15.38
CA GLY A 639 -34.54 -22.08 14.50
C GLY A 639 -35.28 -21.93 13.16
N ASN A 640 -36.09 -20.87 12.99
CA ASN A 640 -36.77 -20.57 11.74
C ASN A 640 -35.86 -19.81 10.74
N LEU A 641 -34.71 -19.29 11.19
CA LEU A 641 -33.69 -18.63 10.35
C LEU A 641 -32.86 -19.63 9.53
N THR A 642 -33.50 -20.58 8.83
CA THR A 642 -32.82 -21.73 8.22
C THR A 642 -31.68 -21.35 7.25
N SER A 643 -31.77 -20.23 6.52
CA SER A 643 -30.69 -19.70 5.67
C SER A 643 -29.56 -18.95 6.41
N LEU A 644 -29.50 -18.96 7.74
CA LEU A 644 -28.44 -18.26 8.49
C LEU A 644 -27.09 -18.97 8.28
N SER A 645 -26.07 -18.19 7.89
CA SER A 645 -24.72 -18.72 7.61
C SER A 645 -23.72 -18.41 8.72
N HIS A 646 -23.87 -17.24 9.36
CA HIS A 646 -22.98 -16.76 10.42
C HIS A 646 -23.82 -16.23 11.60
N LEU A 647 -23.49 -16.69 12.81
CA LEU A 647 -24.12 -16.24 14.05
C LEU A 647 -23.07 -15.79 15.07
N ASP A 648 -23.01 -14.48 15.32
CA ASP A 648 -22.13 -13.86 16.31
C ASP A 648 -22.92 -13.46 17.56
N LEU A 649 -22.67 -14.17 18.64
CA LEU A 649 -23.22 -13.91 19.97
C LEU A 649 -22.11 -13.54 20.97
N ASN A 650 -20.94 -13.13 20.48
CA ASN A 650 -19.78 -12.81 21.29
C ASN A 650 -20.08 -11.74 22.35
N GLU A 651 -19.61 -11.97 23.56
CA GLU A 651 -19.80 -11.12 24.73
C GLU A 651 -21.25 -11.02 25.24
N CYS A 652 -22.15 -11.95 24.87
CA CYS A 652 -23.46 -12.13 25.53
C CYS A 652 -23.30 -12.62 26.98
N GLN A 653 -22.90 -11.73 27.89
CA GLN A 653 -22.56 -12.05 29.28
C GLN A 653 -23.75 -12.63 30.08
N LYS A 654 -24.99 -12.30 29.73
CA LYS A 654 -26.22 -12.78 30.39
C LYS A 654 -26.75 -14.10 29.82
N LEU A 655 -26.30 -14.53 28.63
CA LEU A 655 -26.83 -15.71 27.95
C LEU A 655 -26.49 -16.98 28.73
N ALA A 656 -27.51 -17.62 29.30
CA ALA A 656 -27.34 -18.78 30.18
C ALA A 656 -27.36 -20.12 29.42
N GLN A 657 -28.17 -20.22 28.36
CA GLN A 657 -28.46 -21.43 27.59
C GLN A 657 -28.74 -21.08 26.12
N LEU A 658 -28.62 -22.06 25.23
CA LEU A 658 -29.09 -21.99 23.84
C LEU A 658 -30.32 -22.88 23.66
N PRO A 659 -31.34 -22.48 22.86
CA PRO A 659 -32.52 -23.30 22.61
C PRO A 659 -32.20 -24.51 21.71
N GLU A 660 -32.92 -25.62 21.91
CA GLU A 660 -32.81 -26.84 21.07
C GLU A 660 -33.19 -26.61 19.59
N SER A 661 -33.86 -25.50 19.28
CA SER A 661 -34.16 -25.11 17.90
C SER A 661 -32.94 -24.56 17.15
N ILE A 662 -31.81 -24.29 17.81
CA ILE A 662 -30.57 -23.88 17.14
C ILE A 662 -30.15 -24.90 16.09
N GLY A 663 -30.36 -26.20 16.33
CA GLY A 663 -30.04 -27.27 15.37
C GLY A 663 -30.92 -27.33 14.11
N SER A 664 -31.88 -26.41 13.94
CA SER A 664 -32.60 -26.22 12.67
C SER A 664 -31.81 -25.37 11.67
N LEU A 665 -30.75 -24.68 12.10
CA LEU A 665 -29.91 -23.80 11.28
C LEU A 665 -28.92 -24.60 10.41
N VAL A 666 -29.40 -25.58 9.64
CA VAL A 666 -28.55 -26.60 8.99
C VAL A 666 -27.48 -26.05 8.01
N TYR A 667 -27.65 -24.82 7.53
CA TYR A 667 -26.70 -24.11 6.66
C TYR A 667 -25.67 -23.24 7.41
N LEU A 668 -25.71 -23.19 8.75
CA LEU A 668 -24.79 -22.40 9.55
C LEU A 668 -23.35 -22.92 9.40
N GLN A 669 -22.45 -22.06 8.92
CA GLN A 669 -21.03 -22.35 8.73
C GLN A 669 -20.20 -21.91 9.93
N TRP A 670 -20.56 -20.77 10.54
CA TRP A 670 -19.79 -20.15 11.61
C TRP A 670 -20.66 -19.78 12.82
N LEU A 671 -20.23 -20.22 14.00
CA LEU A 671 -20.90 -19.94 15.27
C LEU A 671 -19.90 -19.43 16.31
N SER A 672 -20.16 -18.23 16.85
CA SER A 672 -19.29 -17.63 17.88
C SER A 672 -20.07 -17.22 19.12
N LEU A 673 -19.66 -17.77 20.25
CA LEU A 673 -20.25 -17.65 21.58
C LEU A 673 -19.19 -17.21 22.61
N SER A 674 -18.12 -16.58 22.12
CA SER A 674 -16.96 -16.26 22.94
C SER A 674 -17.31 -15.21 24.00
N LYS A 675 -16.78 -15.36 25.21
CA LYS A 675 -17.01 -14.48 26.39
C LYS A 675 -18.47 -14.47 26.87
N CYS A 676 -19.29 -15.45 26.49
CA CYS A 676 -20.60 -15.68 27.11
C CYS A 676 -20.42 -16.34 28.49
N HIS A 677 -20.05 -15.54 29.49
CA HIS A 677 -19.65 -16.02 30.82
C HIS A 677 -20.77 -16.70 31.63
N SER A 678 -22.04 -16.54 31.25
CA SER A 678 -23.17 -17.26 31.87
C SER A 678 -23.52 -18.58 31.21
N LEU A 679 -22.99 -18.87 30.01
CA LEU A 679 -23.34 -20.04 29.21
C LEU A 679 -22.66 -21.29 29.80
N ARG A 680 -23.47 -22.22 30.32
CA ARG A 680 -22.99 -23.43 31.03
C ARG A 680 -23.08 -24.73 30.23
N GLN A 681 -23.97 -24.79 29.25
CA GLN A 681 -24.29 -26.00 28.50
C GLN A 681 -24.55 -25.65 27.03
N ILE A 682 -24.21 -26.59 26.15
CA ILE A 682 -24.53 -26.54 24.72
C ILE A 682 -25.57 -27.64 24.46
N PRO A 683 -26.70 -27.34 23.78
CA PRO A 683 -27.78 -28.31 23.56
C PRO A 683 -27.36 -29.43 22.60
N ASP A 684 -27.96 -30.61 22.76
CA ASP A 684 -27.64 -31.80 21.94
C ASP A 684 -27.96 -31.58 20.46
N SER A 685 -28.92 -30.70 20.13
CA SER A 685 -29.21 -30.26 18.76
C SER A 685 -28.02 -29.66 18.00
N ILE A 686 -26.93 -29.23 18.66
CA ILE A 686 -25.76 -28.66 17.97
C ILE A 686 -25.21 -29.62 16.90
N GLY A 687 -25.26 -30.94 17.14
CA GLY A 687 -24.80 -31.96 16.18
C GLY A 687 -25.63 -32.08 14.89
N LYS A 688 -26.74 -31.34 14.76
CA LYS A 688 -27.53 -31.25 13.52
C LYS A 688 -26.95 -30.24 12.52
N LEU A 689 -26.01 -29.38 12.94
CA LEU A 689 -25.45 -28.29 12.14
C LEU A 689 -24.35 -28.80 11.19
N THR A 690 -24.67 -29.74 10.31
CA THR A 690 -23.66 -30.50 9.54
C THR A 690 -22.79 -29.68 8.59
N SER A 691 -23.20 -28.45 8.23
CA SER A 691 -22.41 -27.53 7.39
C SER A 691 -21.41 -26.65 8.16
N LEU A 692 -21.32 -26.82 9.48
CA LEU A 692 -20.58 -25.92 10.36
C LEU A 692 -19.08 -26.21 10.34
N THR A 693 -18.29 -25.21 9.93
CA THR A 693 -16.83 -25.28 9.73
C THR A 693 -16.03 -24.68 10.89
N GLU A 694 -16.59 -23.72 11.64
CA GLU A 694 -15.94 -23.13 12.82
C GLU A 694 -16.88 -22.90 14.01
N VAL A 695 -16.51 -23.41 15.18
CA VAL A 695 -17.16 -23.07 16.47
C VAL A 695 -16.17 -22.40 17.42
N HIS A 696 -16.59 -21.28 18.00
CA HIS A 696 -15.82 -20.52 18.98
C HIS A 696 -16.60 -20.38 20.29
N PHE A 697 -16.18 -21.13 21.31
CA PHE A 697 -16.70 -21.15 22.69
C PHE A 697 -15.80 -20.42 23.70
N LYS A 698 -14.77 -19.69 23.24
CA LYS A 698 -13.70 -19.09 24.06
C LYS A 698 -14.24 -18.32 25.27
N SER A 699 -13.70 -18.52 26.46
CA SER A 699 -14.06 -17.79 27.71
C SER A 699 -15.53 -17.96 28.16
N THR A 700 -16.17 -19.09 27.85
CA THR A 700 -17.50 -19.44 28.38
C THR A 700 -17.41 -20.20 29.72
N ALA A 701 -18.56 -20.43 30.36
CA ALA A 701 -18.66 -21.22 31.60
C ALA A 701 -19.09 -22.67 31.36
N ILE A 702 -18.93 -23.19 30.13
CA ILE A 702 -19.37 -24.53 29.72
C ILE A 702 -18.72 -25.60 30.62
N GLU A 703 -19.53 -26.51 31.14
CA GLU A 703 -19.09 -27.58 32.04
C GLU A 703 -18.71 -28.86 31.26
N GLU A 704 -19.42 -29.15 30.16
CA GLU A 704 -19.22 -30.30 29.26
C GLU A 704 -19.62 -29.97 27.81
N LEU A 705 -19.02 -30.66 26.84
CA LEU A 705 -19.45 -30.64 25.43
C LEU A 705 -20.33 -31.88 25.14
N PRO A 706 -21.47 -31.74 24.43
CA PRO A 706 -22.37 -32.85 24.16
C PRO A 706 -21.76 -33.89 23.21
N GLU A 707 -22.11 -35.17 23.36
CA GLU A 707 -21.64 -36.26 22.47
C GLU A 707 -22.13 -36.09 21.01
N SER A 708 -23.13 -35.23 20.77
CA SER A 708 -23.56 -34.88 19.42
C SER A 708 -22.57 -34.00 18.65
N ILE A 709 -21.60 -33.36 19.33
CA ILE A 709 -20.59 -32.51 18.67
C ILE A 709 -19.81 -33.30 17.60
N GLY A 710 -19.55 -34.60 17.82
CA GLY A 710 -18.87 -35.48 16.86
C GLY A 710 -19.67 -35.82 15.60
N PHE A 711 -20.87 -35.25 15.40
CA PHE A 711 -21.57 -35.33 14.12
C PHE A 711 -21.13 -34.22 13.13
N LEU A 712 -20.41 -33.20 13.60
CA LEU A 712 -19.94 -32.05 12.80
C LEU A 712 -18.71 -32.39 11.94
N LYS A 713 -18.88 -33.26 10.93
CA LYS A 713 -17.75 -33.79 10.14
C LYS A 713 -16.99 -32.76 9.31
N GLU A 714 -17.61 -31.63 8.96
CA GLU A 714 -16.98 -30.52 8.21
C GLU A 714 -16.24 -29.52 9.11
N LEU A 715 -16.27 -29.72 10.44
CA LEU A 715 -15.67 -28.80 11.41
C LEU A 715 -14.14 -28.81 11.29
N LYS A 716 -13.57 -27.62 11.03
CA LYS A 716 -12.12 -27.38 10.90
C LYS A 716 -11.52 -26.77 12.15
N THR A 717 -12.28 -25.87 12.81
CA THR A 717 -11.81 -25.12 13.98
C THR A 717 -12.76 -25.27 15.16
N LEU A 718 -12.21 -25.62 16.32
CA LEU A 718 -12.90 -25.63 17.61
C LEU A 718 -12.04 -24.89 18.65
N ASP A 719 -12.41 -23.64 18.96
CA ASP A 719 -11.80 -22.86 20.06
C ASP A 719 -12.70 -22.97 21.30
N ALA A 720 -12.26 -23.72 22.31
CA ALA A 720 -12.84 -23.72 23.66
C ALA A 720 -11.83 -23.26 24.71
N SER A 721 -10.93 -22.35 24.35
CA SER A 721 -9.94 -21.77 25.26
C SER A 721 -10.58 -20.90 26.35
N TYR A 722 -9.94 -20.76 27.50
CA TYR A 722 -10.40 -20.06 28.70
C TYR A 722 -11.72 -20.57 29.31
N CYS A 723 -12.19 -21.76 28.89
CA CYS A 723 -13.37 -22.44 29.45
C CYS A 723 -13.02 -23.12 30.79
N LYS A 724 -12.83 -22.31 31.84
CA LYS A 724 -12.34 -22.77 33.17
C LYS A 724 -13.23 -23.83 33.83
N SER A 725 -14.50 -23.90 33.47
CA SER A 725 -15.46 -24.88 33.96
C SER A 725 -15.40 -26.24 33.25
N LEU A 726 -14.78 -26.32 32.07
CA LEU A 726 -14.85 -27.51 31.21
C LEU A 726 -14.08 -28.67 31.85
N ALA A 727 -14.79 -29.73 32.23
CA ALA A 727 -14.25 -30.87 32.95
C ALA A 727 -13.94 -32.07 32.04
N HIS A 728 -14.74 -32.25 31.00
CA HIS A 728 -14.73 -33.44 30.13
C HIS A 728 -14.85 -33.05 28.64
N ILE A 729 -14.12 -33.78 27.79
CA ILE A 729 -14.28 -33.78 26.33
C ILE A 729 -14.90 -35.13 25.95
N PRO A 730 -16.00 -35.17 25.18
CA PRO A 730 -16.71 -36.40 24.83
C PRO A 730 -15.89 -37.34 23.93
N ASN A 731 -16.17 -38.64 23.96
CA ASN A 731 -15.42 -39.61 23.15
C ASN A 731 -15.69 -39.42 21.65
N SER A 732 -16.87 -38.94 21.27
CA SER A 732 -17.22 -38.54 19.91
C SER A 732 -16.34 -37.45 19.28
N ILE A 733 -15.50 -36.74 20.05
CA ILE A 733 -14.57 -35.74 19.50
C ILE A 733 -13.71 -36.34 18.37
N GLY A 734 -13.32 -37.62 18.48
CA GLY A 734 -12.53 -38.32 17.46
C GLY A 734 -13.24 -38.57 16.12
N ASN A 735 -14.54 -38.26 16.02
CA ASN A 735 -15.30 -38.34 14.77
C ASN A 735 -15.16 -37.06 13.91
N LEU A 736 -14.57 -35.99 14.45
CA LEU A 736 -14.35 -34.71 13.76
C LEU A 736 -13.17 -34.80 12.78
N THR A 737 -13.30 -35.66 11.77
CA THR A 737 -12.17 -36.03 10.88
C THR A 737 -11.58 -34.86 10.08
N SER A 738 -12.28 -33.75 9.93
CA SER A 738 -11.78 -32.55 9.21
C SER A 738 -11.12 -31.51 10.12
N LEU A 739 -11.03 -31.75 11.44
CA LEU A 739 -10.55 -30.77 12.41
C LEU A 739 -9.04 -30.54 12.26
N SER A 740 -8.66 -29.31 11.92
CA SER A 740 -7.26 -28.87 11.78
C SER A 740 -6.77 -28.05 12.98
N HIS A 741 -7.68 -27.39 13.72
CA HIS A 741 -7.34 -26.53 14.86
C HIS A 741 -8.21 -26.82 16.08
N LEU A 742 -7.57 -27.16 17.21
CA LEU A 742 -8.22 -27.39 18.50
C LEU A 742 -7.49 -26.60 19.61
N ASP A 743 -8.15 -25.58 20.16
CA ASP A 743 -7.64 -24.81 21.29
C ASP A 743 -8.47 -25.09 22.56
N LEU A 744 -7.80 -25.64 23.58
CA LEU A 744 -8.31 -25.93 24.92
C LEU A 744 -7.48 -25.23 26.00
N ASN A 745 -6.69 -24.19 25.65
CA ASN A 745 -5.88 -23.43 26.62
C ASN A 745 -6.73 -22.89 27.79
N GLU A 746 -6.21 -22.85 29.02
CA GLU A 746 -6.90 -22.44 30.25
C GLU A 746 -8.17 -23.23 30.64
N CYS A 747 -8.38 -24.44 30.12
CA CYS A 747 -9.40 -25.39 30.62
C CYS A 747 -8.98 -26.02 31.96
N GLN A 748 -9.05 -25.24 33.04
CA GLN A 748 -8.45 -25.58 34.34
C GLN A 748 -9.00 -26.85 35.01
N LYS A 749 -10.27 -27.20 34.78
CA LYS A 749 -10.91 -28.43 35.32
C LYS A 749 -10.70 -29.68 34.46
N LEU A 750 -10.18 -29.54 33.23
CA LEU A 750 -10.03 -30.66 32.29
C LEU A 750 -9.08 -31.72 32.87
N ALA A 751 -9.63 -32.86 33.26
CA ALA A 751 -8.88 -33.88 34.00
C ALA A 751 -8.17 -34.89 33.09
N GLN A 752 -8.77 -35.21 31.94
CA GLN A 752 -8.32 -36.23 30.99
C GLN A 752 -8.71 -35.81 29.56
N LEU A 753 -7.94 -36.26 28.58
CA LEU A 753 -8.32 -36.23 27.16
C LEU A 753 -8.75 -37.65 26.75
N PRO A 754 -9.82 -37.81 25.94
CA PRO A 754 -10.27 -39.11 25.48
C PRO A 754 -9.27 -39.73 24.51
N GLU A 755 -9.13 -41.06 24.56
CA GLU A 755 -8.26 -41.82 23.65
C GLU A 755 -8.59 -41.61 22.16
N SER A 756 -9.86 -41.34 21.86
CA SER A 756 -10.35 -41.05 20.51
C SER A 756 -9.77 -39.79 19.88
N ILE A 757 -9.11 -38.90 20.64
CA ILE A 757 -8.43 -37.73 20.08
C ILE A 757 -7.40 -38.13 19.02
N GLY A 758 -6.77 -39.31 19.16
CA GLY A 758 -5.83 -39.86 18.17
C GLY A 758 -6.44 -40.26 16.82
N SER A 759 -7.76 -40.11 16.64
CA SER A 759 -8.43 -40.26 15.33
C SER A 759 -8.39 -38.98 14.49
N LEU A 760 -8.01 -37.84 15.08
CA LEU A 760 -7.96 -36.53 14.42
C LEU A 760 -6.70 -36.37 13.55
N VAL A 761 -6.51 -37.26 12.57
CA VAL A 761 -5.24 -37.37 11.83
C VAL A 761 -4.83 -36.11 11.05
N TYR A 762 -5.77 -35.23 10.73
CA TYR A 762 -5.56 -33.94 10.04
C TYR A 762 -5.31 -32.75 10.98
N LEU A 763 -5.29 -32.96 12.31
CA LEU A 763 -5.09 -31.89 13.28
C LEU A 763 -3.66 -31.32 13.16
N GLN A 764 -3.55 -30.02 12.86
CA GLN A 764 -2.29 -29.30 12.67
C GLN A 764 -1.87 -28.52 13.92
N TRP A 765 -2.85 -28.03 14.69
CA TRP A 765 -2.62 -27.23 15.90
C TRP A 765 -3.41 -27.81 17.08
N LEU A 766 -2.69 -28.11 18.16
CA LEU A 766 -3.29 -28.50 19.44
C LEU A 766 -2.72 -27.67 20.59
N SER A 767 -3.62 -26.99 21.31
CA SER A 767 -3.27 -26.18 22.47
C SER A 767 -3.96 -26.69 23.72
N LEU A 768 -3.15 -27.07 24.72
CA LEU A 768 -3.54 -27.61 26.04
C LEU A 768 -2.94 -26.78 27.19
N SER A 769 -2.45 -25.58 26.87
CA SER A 769 -1.71 -24.74 27.80
C SER A 769 -2.54 -24.37 29.03
N LYS A 770 -1.92 -24.30 30.21
CA LYS A 770 -2.52 -23.97 31.52
C LYS A 770 -3.67 -24.90 31.97
N CYS A 771 -3.82 -26.08 31.36
CA CYS A 771 -4.73 -27.13 31.82
C CYS A 771 -4.17 -27.87 33.05
N HIS A 772 -4.16 -27.21 34.21
CA HIS A 772 -3.48 -27.72 35.41
C HIS A 772 -4.03 -29.05 35.97
N SER A 773 -5.29 -29.41 35.68
CA SER A 773 -5.85 -30.71 36.09
C SER A 773 -5.41 -31.87 35.21
N LEU A 774 -4.92 -31.59 33.99
CA LEU A 774 -4.49 -32.59 33.02
C LEU A 774 -3.05 -33.03 33.34
N ARG A 775 -2.92 -34.15 34.04
CA ARG A 775 -1.64 -34.68 34.54
C ARG A 775 -0.87 -35.57 33.54
N GLN A 776 -1.56 -36.06 32.52
CA GLN A 776 -1.01 -36.99 31.53
C GLN A 776 -1.60 -36.68 30.16
N ILE A 777 -0.83 -36.97 29.10
CA ILE A 777 -1.27 -36.88 27.70
C ILE A 777 -1.40 -38.32 27.18
N PRO A 778 -2.51 -38.70 26.53
CA PRO A 778 -2.73 -40.09 26.10
C PRO A 778 -1.71 -40.54 25.05
N ASN A 779 -1.28 -41.80 25.12
CA ASN A 779 -0.34 -42.42 24.15
C ASN A 779 -0.84 -42.46 22.70
N LEU A 780 -2.13 -42.15 22.46
CA LEU A 780 -2.69 -42.06 21.12
C LEU A 780 -2.45 -40.68 20.46
N ILE A 781 -1.85 -39.72 21.19
CA ILE A 781 -1.41 -38.44 20.63
C ILE A 781 -0.46 -38.63 19.44
N GLY A 782 0.41 -39.65 19.46
CA GLY A 782 1.31 -39.97 18.35
C GLY A 782 0.65 -40.41 17.04
N LYS A 783 -0.68 -40.57 17.00
CA LYS A 783 -1.43 -40.81 15.75
C LYS A 783 -1.78 -39.51 14.99
N LEU A 784 -1.57 -38.34 15.60
CA LEU A 784 -1.83 -37.03 15.01
C LEU A 784 -0.73 -36.65 14.01
N ILE A 785 -0.55 -37.45 12.95
CA ILE A 785 0.62 -37.37 12.06
C ILE A 785 0.78 -36.02 11.33
N SER A 786 -0.29 -35.25 11.16
CA SER A 786 -0.26 -33.89 10.59
C SER A 786 -0.01 -32.77 11.61
N LEU A 787 0.22 -33.08 12.89
CA LEU A 787 0.37 -32.07 13.94
C LEU A 787 1.69 -31.30 13.80
N THR A 788 1.58 -30.01 13.48
CA THR A 788 2.72 -29.10 13.33
C THR A 788 3.05 -28.33 14.60
N GLU A 789 2.05 -28.06 15.45
CA GLU A 789 2.23 -27.29 16.69
C GLU A 789 1.51 -27.94 17.88
N LEU A 790 2.26 -28.14 18.97
CA LEU A 790 1.76 -28.70 20.24
C LEU A 790 2.15 -27.80 21.41
N HIS A 791 1.15 -27.13 22.00
CA HIS A 791 1.34 -26.12 23.06
C HIS A 791 0.85 -26.64 24.42
N LEU A 792 1.78 -27.04 25.27
CA LEU A 792 1.59 -27.70 26.58
C LEU A 792 2.01 -26.80 27.76
N LYS A 793 2.12 -25.48 27.54
CA LYS A 793 2.69 -24.51 28.49
C LYS A 793 1.99 -24.54 29.85
N PHE A 794 2.69 -24.40 30.97
CA PHE A 794 2.13 -24.36 32.33
C PHE A 794 1.31 -25.60 32.77
N MET A 795 1.48 -26.76 32.12
CA MET A 795 0.78 -27.99 32.52
C MET A 795 1.41 -28.65 33.77
N ALA A 796 0.64 -29.52 34.43
CA ALA A 796 1.07 -30.27 35.61
C ALA A 796 1.62 -31.67 35.26
N ILE A 797 2.00 -31.89 34.00
CA ILE A 797 2.49 -33.18 33.48
C ILE A 797 3.81 -33.61 34.13
N GLU A 798 3.94 -34.90 34.40
CA GLU A 798 5.16 -35.50 35.00
C GLU A 798 6.11 -36.07 33.92
N GLU A 799 5.55 -36.56 32.80
CA GLU A 799 6.25 -37.12 31.64
C GLU A 799 5.48 -36.83 30.35
N LEU A 800 6.20 -36.77 29.22
CA LEU A 800 5.60 -36.78 27.88
C LEU A 800 5.57 -38.23 27.35
N PRO A 801 4.51 -38.66 26.63
CA PRO A 801 4.37 -40.04 26.19
C PRO A 801 5.39 -40.39 25.08
N GLU A 802 5.94 -41.61 25.10
CA GLU A 802 6.87 -42.11 24.06
C GLU A 802 6.26 -42.09 22.64
N SER A 803 4.95 -42.00 22.50
CA SER A 803 4.27 -41.80 21.21
C SER A 803 4.58 -40.44 20.54
N ILE A 804 5.07 -39.43 21.27
CA ILE A 804 5.30 -38.08 20.74
C ILE A 804 6.32 -38.07 19.58
N GLY A 805 7.30 -38.97 19.61
CA GLY A 805 8.27 -39.19 18.52
C GLY A 805 7.69 -39.82 17.25
N SER A 806 6.38 -40.09 17.19
CA SER A 806 5.71 -40.46 15.94
C SER A 806 5.18 -39.25 15.16
N LEU A 807 5.26 -38.05 15.76
CA LEU A 807 4.82 -36.78 15.16
C LEU A 807 5.93 -36.23 14.26
N ASN A 808 5.93 -36.68 13.01
CA ASN A 808 6.99 -36.36 12.03
C ASN A 808 6.88 -34.94 11.47
N GLU A 809 5.69 -34.34 11.42
CA GLU A 809 5.45 -32.97 10.94
C GLU A 809 5.58 -31.90 12.04
N LEU A 810 5.89 -32.31 13.29
CA LEU A 810 5.91 -31.43 14.44
C LEU A 810 7.08 -30.44 14.35
N LYS A 811 6.75 -29.15 14.22
CA LYS A 811 7.69 -28.02 14.15
C LYS A 811 7.90 -27.37 15.50
N THR A 812 6.84 -27.20 16.29
CA THR A 812 6.89 -26.52 17.58
C THR A 812 6.36 -27.40 18.69
N LEU A 813 7.17 -27.61 19.73
CA LEU A 813 6.77 -28.20 21.00
C LEU A 813 7.10 -27.22 22.14
N ASP A 814 6.08 -26.50 22.63
CA ASP A 814 6.19 -25.67 23.85
C ASP A 814 5.67 -26.47 25.05
N ALA A 815 6.57 -26.98 25.88
CA ALA A 815 6.24 -27.55 27.19
C ALA A 815 6.83 -26.70 28.34
N SER A 816 7.03 -25.40 28.11
CA SER A 816 7.59 -24.50 29.11
C SER A 816 6.66 -24.29 30.32
N TYR A 817 7.25 -23.95 31.46
CA TYR A 817 6.63 -23.82 32.78
C TYR A 817 5.95 -25.10 33.30
N CYS A 818 6.22 -26.27 32.70
CA CYS A 818 5.80 -27.58 33.21
C CYS A 818 6.68 -28.01 34.39
N LYS A 819 6.49 -27.37 35.56
CA LYS A 819 7.33 -27.58 36.75
C LYS A 819 7.40 -29.03 37.25
N SER A 820 6.38 -29.84 36.95
CA SER A 820 6.33 -31.27 37.30
C SER A 820 7.10 -32.17 36.33
N LEU A 821 7.46 -31.69 35.13
CA LEU A 821 8.05 -32.51 34.07
C LEU A 821 9.44 -32.97 34.48
N ALA A 822 9.60 -34.27 34.69
CA ALA A 822 10.83 -34.87 35.20
C ALA A 822 11.71 -35.47 34.10
N ARG A 823 11.10 -35.91 32.99
CA ARG A 823 11.76 -36.60 31.87
C ARG A 823 11.13 -36.25 30.53
N ILE A 824 11.98 -36.22 29.50
CA ILE A 824 11.58 -36.21 28.09
C ILE A 824 11.79 -37.64 27.54
N PRO A 825 10.84 -38.22 26.78
CA PRO A 825 10.96 -39.58 26.24
C PRO A 825 12.10 -39.70 25.23
N ASN A 826 12.67 -40.90 25.12
CA ASN A 826 13.76 -41.15 24.18
C ASN A 826 13.31 -41.00 22.72
N SER A 827 12.03 -41.26 22.43
CA SER A 827 11.46 -41.08 21.09
C SER A 827 11.49 -39.65 20.56
N ILE A 828 11.71 -38.61 21.39
CA ILE A 828 11.71 -37.21 20.93
C ILE A 828 12.68 -36.96 19.76
N GLY A 829 13.81 -37.68 19.71
CA GLY A 829 14.79 -37.61 18.63
C GLY A 829 14.28 -38.05 17.26
N ASN A 830 13.13 -38.71 17.19
CA ASN A 830 12.50 -39.13 15.94
C ASN A 830 11.71 -37.99 15.26
N SER A 831 11.31 -36.95 16.01
CA SER A 831 10.58 -35.78 15.48
C SER A 831 11.53 -34.80 14.79
N THR A 832 12.16 -35.24 13.71
CA THR A 832 13.27 -34.54 13.02
C THR A 832 12.90 -33.20 12.39
N SER A 833 11.60 -32.90 12.22
CA SER A 833 11.08 -31.62 11.72
C SER A 833 11.00 -30.51 12.79
N LEU A 834 11.34 -30.79 14.05
CA LEU A 834 11.28 -29.81 15.14
C LEU A 834 12.20 -28.61 14.87
N SER A 835 11.59 -27.43 14.83
CA SER A 835 12.25 -26.12 14.72
C SER A 835 12.27 -25.34 16.03
N CYS A 836 11.44 -25.70 17.01
CA CYS A 836 11.48 -25.13 18.34
C CYS A 836 11.10 -26.16 19.40
N LEU A 837 12.00 -26.37 20.36
CA LEU A 837 11.75 -27.14 21.58
C LEU A 837 11.92 -26.21 22.78
N ASP A 838 10.80 -25.80 23.38
CA ASP A 838 10.79 -24.96 24.58
C ASP A 838 10.44 -25.79 25.82
N LEU A 839 11.43 -25.91 26.71
CA LEU A 839 11.36 -26.60 28.00
C LEU A 839 11.70 -25.63 29.15
N THR A 840 11.65 -24.32 28.91
CA THR A 840 11.90 -23.27 29.91
C THR A 840 11.09 -23.50 31.19
N GLU A 841 11.65 -23.29 32.37
CA GLU A 841 11.02 -23.42 33.71
C GLU A 841 10.50 -24.84 34.05
N CYS A 842 11.04 -25.89 33.41
CA CYS A 842 10.82 -27.29 33.81
C CYS A 842 11.68 -27.68 35.04
N HIS A 843 11.24 -27.27 36.23
CA HIS A 843 12.04 -27.34 37.47
C HIS A 843 12.55 -28.75 37.84
N LYS A 844 11.79 -29.81 37.56
CA LYS A 844 12.15 -31.21 37.86
C LYS A 844 12.96 -31.91 36.76
N LEU A 845 13.17 -31.29 35.60
CA LEU A 845 13.88 -31.91 34.48
C LEU A 845 15.35 -32.14 34.85
N ALA A 846 15.71 -33.40 35.10
CA ALA A 846 17.03 -33.75 35.63
C ALA A 846 18.09 -33.97 34.54
N GLN A 847 17.68 -34.51 33.41
CA GLN A 847 18.52 -34.93 32.28
C GLN A 847 17.75 -34.79 30.96
N LEU A 848 18.46 -34.57 29.86
CA LEU A 848 17.94 -34.70 28.50
C LEU A 848 18.35 -36.05 27.91
N PRO A 849 17.50 -36.69 27.08
CA PRO A 849 17.85 -37.96 26.45
C PRO A 849 18.92 -37.76 25.37
N ASP A 850 19.82 -38.73 25.24
CA ASP A 850 20.88 -38.78 24.21
C ASP A 850 20.34 -38.62 22.77
N SER A 851 19.11 -39.09 22.53
CA SER A 851 18.41 -38.99 21.26
C SER A 851 18.09 -37.56 20.82
N ILE A 852 18.18 -36.56 21.71
CA ILE A 852 18.02 -35.15 21.32
C ILE A 852 19.02 -34.76 20.22
N GLY A 853 20.21 -35.36 20.20
CA GLY A 853 21.21 -35.18 19.14
C GLY A 853 20.82 -35.72 17.75
N PHE A 854 19.64 -36.32 17.58
CA PHE A 854 19.09 -36.68 16.28
C PHE A 854 18.26 -35.54 15.64
N LEU A 855 17.94 -34.49 16.39
CA LEU A 855 17.20 -33.30 15.92
C LEU A 855 18.09 -32.34 15.12
N VAL A 856 18.83 -32.85 14.13
CA VAL A 856 19.92 -32.13 13.43
C VAL A 856 19.50 -30.75 12.87
N TYR A 857 18.23 -30.60 12.49
CA TYR A 857 17.66 -29.37 11.92
C TYR A 857 17.17 -28.34 12.94
N LEU A 858 17.15 -28.66 14.25
CA LEU A 858 16.59 -27.80 15.31
C LEU A 858 17.40 -26.49 15.48
N PRO A 859 16.83 -25.31 15.16
CA PRO A 859 17.54 -24.04 15.33
C PRO A 859 17.46 -23.46 16.75
N ARG A 860 16.45 -23.83 17.55
CA ARG A 860 16.18 -23.21 18.86
C ARG A 860 15.92 -24.25 19.94
N LEU A 861 16.73 -24.25 21.00
CA LEU A 861 16.58 -25.10 22.19
C LEU A 861 16.57 -24.25 23.46
N LEU A 862 15.42 -24.19 24.13
CA LEU A 862 15.19 -23.33 25.29
C LEU A 862 15.03 -24.18 26.56
N LEU A 863 15.96 -24.03 27.50
CA LEU A 863 16.10 -24.82 28.74
C LEU A 863 16.27 -23.93 29.99
N SER A 864 16.02 -22.63 29.85
CA SER A 864 16.18 -21.65 30.93
C SER A 864 15.32 -22.00 32.14
N GLY A 865 15.82 -21.94 33.37
CA GLY A 865 15.06 -22.24 34.59
C GLY A 865 14.90 -23.73 34.90
N CYS A 866 15.54 -24.64 34.15
CA CYS A 866 15.58 -26.07 34.47
C CYS A 866 16.53 -26.36 35.64
N HIS A 867 16.11 -26.01 36.86
CA HIS A 867 16.94 -26.04 38.08
C HIS A 867 17.47 -27.43 38.48
N SER A 868 16.89 -28.53 37.98
CA SER A 868 17.39 -29.89 38.24
C SER A 868 18.38 -30.40 37.18
N LEU A 869 18.54 -29.69 36.06
CA LEU A 869 19.35 -30.10 34.93
C LEU A 869 20.84 -29.89 35.24
N ARG A 870 21.59 -30.98 35.42
CA ARG A 870 23.00 -30.97 35.84
C ARG A 870 24.01 -31.13 34.71
N GLN A 871 23.59 -31.74 33.61
CA GLN A 871 24.46 -32.11 32.49
C GLN A 871 23.67 -31.98 31.19
N ILE A 872 24.37 -31.64 30.11
CA ILE A 872 23.89 -31.69 28.73
C ILE A 872 24.58 -32.89 28.06
N PRO A 873 23.85 -33.78 27.36
CA PRO A 873 24.45 -34.97 26.76
C PRO A 873 25.47 -34.62 25.68
N ASP A 874 26.56 -35.40 25.57
CA ASP A 874 27.61 -35.20 24.56
C ASP A 874 27.06 -35.18 23.12
N LEU A 875 25.94 -35.86 22.87
CA LEU A 875 25.31 -35.88 21.55
C LEU A 875 24.68 -34.54 21.13
N ILE A 876 24.63 -33.54 22.02
CA ILE A 876 24.19 -32.17 21.68
C ILE A 876 24.99 -31.58 20.50
N GLY A 877 26.28 -31.91 20.37
CA GLY A 877 27.13 -31.42 19.27
C GLY A 877 26.69 -31.86 17.86
N LYS A 878 25.73 -32.79 17.74
CA LYS A 878 25.12 -33.17 16.46
C LYS A 878 24.04 -32.21 15.96
N LEU A 879 23.59 -31.25 16.79
CA LEU A 879 22.58 -30.24 16.44
C LEU A 879 23.19 -29.14 15.54
N THR A 880 23.72 -29.51 14.37
CA THR A 880 24.53 -28.59 13.55
C THR A 880 23.79 -27.34 13.07
N SER A 881 22.45 -27.35 13.04
CA SER A 881 21.62 -26.20 12.68
C SER A 881 21.25 -25.29 13.87
N LEU A 882 21.68 -25.60 15.10
CA LEU A 882 21.30 -24.85 16.31
C LEU A 882 21.89 -23.43 16.30
N THR A 883 21.01 -22.42 16.37
CA THR A 883 21.38 -20.99 16.37
C THR A 883 21.21 -20.34 17.75
N GLU A 884 20.27 -20.83 18.57
CA GLU A 884 19.96 -20.35 19.92
C GLU A 884 19.97 -21.49 20.93
N LEU A 885 20.83 -21.39 21.94
CA LEU A 885 20.89 -22.31 23.09
C LEU A 885 20.79 -21.52 24.40
N HIS A 886 19.67 -21.67 25.10
CA HIS A 886 19.40 -20.96 26.35
C HIS A 886 19.37 -21.94 27.54
N LEU A 887 20.40 -21.87 28.37
CA LEU A 887 20.67 -22.72 29.54
C LEU A 887 20.57 -21.94 30.87
N LYS A 888 20.06 -20.71 30.84
CA LYS A 888 20.02 -19.79 31.99
C LYS A 888 19.42 -20.41 33.25
N CYS A 889 19.93 -20.09 34.44
CA CYS A 889 19.41 -20.56 35.74
C CYS A 889 19.33 -22.11 35.89
N THR A 890 20.12 -22.87 35.13
CA THR A 890 20.22 -24.33 35.29
C THR A 890 21.27 -24.72 36.34
N ALA A 891 21.29 -26.00 36.74
CA ALA A 891 22.27 -26.54 37.69
C ALA A 891 23.48 -27.18 37.00
N ILE A 892 23.75 -26.83 35.73
CA ILE A 892 24.78 -27.45 34.91
C ILE A 892 26.17 -27.28 35.54
N GLU A 893 26.90 -28.38 35.68
CA GLU A 893 28.23 -28.41 36.32
C GLU A 893 29.35 -28.15 35.28
N GLU A 894 29.17 -28.64 34.05
CA GLU A 894 30.09 -28.48 32.91
C GLU A 894 29.34 -28.49 31.56
N LEU A 895 29.91 -27.86 30.53
CA LEU A 895 29.44 -27.97 29.14
C LEU A 895 30.28 -29.03 28.41
N PRO A 896 29.68 -29.92 27.60
CA PRO A 896 30.41 -31.00 26.93
C PRO A 896 31.36 -30.48 25.85
N GLU A 897 32.51 -31.14 25.66
CA GLU A 897 33.49 -30.78 24.61
C GLU A 897 32.90 -30.87 23.19
N SER A 898 31.79 -31.59 22.99
CA SER A 898 31.08 -31.63 21.71
C SER A 898 30.40 -30.31 21.33
N ILE A 899 30.18 -29.38 22.27
CA ILE A 899 29.48 -28.11 22.03
C ILE A 899 30.15 -27.29 20.93
N GLY A 900 31.48 -27.33 20.81
CA GLY A 900 32.24 -26.67 19.74
C GLY A 900 31.94 -27.16 18.32
N SER A 901 31.10 -28.18 18.15
CA SER A 901 30.62 -28.65 16.84
C SER A 901 29.48 -27.78 16.29
N LEU A 902 28.84 -26.95 17.13
CA LEU A 902 27.65 -26.15 16.81
C LEU A 902 28.01 -24.87 16.05
N LYS A 903 28.54 -25.00 14.83
CA LYS A 903 29.11 -23.88 14.06
C LYS A 903 28.12 -22.77 13.70
N GLU A 904 26.82 -23.05 13.66
CA GLU A 904 25.76 -22.06 13.39
C GLU A 904 25.26 -21.33 14.66
N LEU A 905 25.78 -21.68 15.84
CA LEU A 905 25.31 -21.11 17.11
C LEU A 905 25.67 -19.62 17.21
N LYS A 906 24.65 -18.77 17.32
CA LYS A 906 24.75 -17.30 17.38
C LYS A 906 24.61 -16.76 18.80
N THR A 907 23.82 -17.45 19.63
CA THR A 907 23.54 -17.07 21.02
C THR A 907 23.70 -18.27 21.95
N LEU A 908 24.56 -18.13 22.95
CA LEU A 908 24.68 -19.05 24.07
C LEU A 908 24.47 -18.26 25.37
N ASP A 909 23.35 -18.50 26.03
CA ASP A 909 23.01 -17.92 27.34
C ASP A 909 23.08 -19.02 28.40
N ALA A 910 24.17 -19.04 29.17
CA ALA A 910 24.33 -19.87 30.36
C ALA A 910 24.46 -19.00 31.61
N SER A 911 23.74 -17.86 31.65
CA SER A 911 23.73 -16.96 32.80
C SER A 911 23.06 -17.60 34.02
N TYR A 912 23.45 -17.20 35.23
CA TYR A 912 22.97 -17.72 36.51
C TYR A 912 23.19 -19.23 36.73
N CYS A 913 24.04 -19.88 35.93
CA CYS A 913 24.46 -21.28 36.10
C CYS A 913 25.49 -21.40 37.23
N LYS A 914 25.04 -21.26 38.48
CA LYS A 914 25.91 -21.18 39.67
C LYS A 914 26.80 -22.42 39.89
N SER A 915 26.42 -23.56 39.33
CA SER A 915 27.20 -24.80 39.38
C SER A 915 28.34 -24.86 38.37
N LEU A 916 28.31 -24.04 37.30
CA LEU A 916 29.19 -24.15 36.14
C LEU A 916 30.63 -23.77 36.54
N ALA A 917 31.52 -24.76 36.54
CA ALA A 917 32.91 -24.59 36.98
C ALA A 917 33.88 -24.37 35.81
N HIS A 918 33.61 -25.00 34.66
CA HIS A 918 34.51 -25.06 33.51
C HIS A 918 33.77 -24.82 32.19
N ILE A 919 34.45 -24.14 31.26
CA ILE A 919 34.05 -24.00 29.86
C ILE A 919 35.06 -24.82 29.02
N PRO A 920 34.60 -25.73 28.13
CA PRO A 920 35.47 -26.61 27.35
C PRO A 920 36.35 -25.83 26.36
N ASN A 921 37.51 -26.39 26.01
CA ASN A 921 38.42 -25.74 25.06
C ASN A 921 37.79 -25.64 23.66
N SER A 922 36.91 -26.57 23.29
CA SER A 922 36.18 -26.53 22.03
C SER A 922 35.26 -25.32 21.85
N ILE A 923 34.96 -24.53 22.89
CA ILE A 923 34.12 -23.32 22.77
C ILE A 923 34.65 -22.38 21.68
N GLY A 924 35.98 -22.28 21.51
CA GLY A 924 36.62 -21.45 20.48
C GLY A 924 36.33 -21.87 19.03
N ASN A 925 35.72 -23.03 18.80
CA ASN A 925 35.30 -23.48 17.47
C ASN A 925 33.95 -22.88 17.03
N LEU A 926 33.23 -22.19 17.92
CA LEU A 926 31.94 -21.55 17.66
C LEU A 926 32.09 -20.23 16.88
N THR A 927 32.59 -20.31 15.65
CA THR A 927 32.99 -19.13 14.85
C THR A 927 31.85 -18.15 14.54
N SER A 928 30.59 -18.57 14.62
CA SER A 928 29.39 -17.73 14.38
C SER A 928 28.80 -17.11 15.64
N LEU A 929 29.36 -17.41 16.83
CA LEU A 929 28.81 -16.96 18.10
C LEU A 929 28.94 -15.43 18.21
N SER A 930 27.80 -14.76 18.35
CA SER A 930 27.70 -13.29 18.43
C SER A 930 27.43 -12.81 19.86
N SER A 931 26.80 -13.64 20.70
CA SER A 931 26.53 -13.33 22.10
C SER A 931 26.82 -14.53 23.00
N LEU A 932 27.68 -14.34 23.99
CA LEU A 932 27.98 -15.29 25.06
C LEU A 932 27.65 -14.64 26.41
N ASP A 933 26.59 -15.13 27.06
CA ASP A 933 26.22 -14.71 28.41
C ASP A 933 26.57 -15.82 29.42
N LEU A 934 27.46 -15.46 30.36
CA LEU A 934 27.95 -16.27 31.47
C LEU A 934 27.85 -15.48 32.79
N ASN A 935 27.01 -14.43 32.87
CA ASN A 935 26.79 -13.67 34.10
C ASN A 935 26.38 -14.63 35.26
N GLU A 936 26.79 -14.36 36.49
CA GLU A 936 26.43 -15.10 37.72
C GLU A 936 26.83 -16.60 37.72
N CYS A 937 27.80 -16.98 36.88
CA CYS A 937 28.48 -18.28 36.95
C CYS A 937 29.52 -18.29 38.09
N GLN A 938 29.02 -18.33 39.33
CA GLN A 938 29.81 -18.07 40.54
C GLN A 938 31.02 -19.01 40.76
N LYS A 939 30.99 -20.24 40.23
CA LYS A 939 32.10 -21.21 40.29
C LYS A 939 33.10 -21.13 39.12
N LEU A 940 32.83 -20.32 38.09
CA LEU A 940 33.68 -20.23 36.91
C LEU A 940 35.03 -19.63 37.27
N ALA A 941 36.07 -20.46 37.32
CA ALA A 941 37.39 -20.06 37.82
C ALA A 941 38.30 -19.44 36.75
N GLN A 942 38.19 -19.92 35.51
CA GLN A 942 39.03 -19.57 34.38
C GLN A 942 38.23 -19.65 33.07
N LEU A 943 38.63 -18.85 32.08
CA LEU A 943 38.19 -18.97 30.68
C LEU A 943 39.32 -19.62 29.86
N PRO A 944 39.01 -20.49 28.88
CA PRO A 944 40.03 -21.12 28.05
C PRO A 944 40.66 -20.13 27.06
N ASP A 945 41.95 -20.28 26.75
CA ASP A 945 42.66 -19.45 25.76
C ASP A 945 41.99 -19.46 24.38
N SER A 946 41.26 -20.52 24.05
CA SER A 946 40.52 -20.66 22.79
C SER A 946 39.36 -19.67 22.64
N ILE A 947 38.93 -18.97 23.70
CA ILE A 947 37.87 -17.95 23.63
C ILE A 947 38.23 -16.80 22.68
N GLY A 948 39.53 -16.51 22.50
CA GLY A 948 40.04 -15.55 21.52
C GLY A 948 39.86 -15.96 20.05
N SER A 949 39.36 -17.17 19.76
CA SER A 949 39.01 -17.64 18.41
C SER A 949 37.57 -17.29 17.99
N LEU A 950 36.75 -16.77 18.90
CA LEU A 950 35.34 -16.38 18.66
C LEU A 950 35.21 -15.08 17.84
N VAL A 951 35.77 -15.04 16.63
CA VAL A 951 35.94 -13.80 15.84
C VAL A 951 34.66 -13.00 15.57
N SER A 952 33.48 -13.64 15.60
CA SER A 952 32.17 -13.00 15.40
C SER A 952 31.53 -12.44 16.67
N LEU A 953 32.18 -12.58 17.84
CA LEU A 953 31.58 -12.23 19.14
C LEU A 953 31.42 -10.71 19.28
N LEU A 954 30.19 -10.27 19.51
CA LEU A 954 29.80 -8.87 19.74
C LEU A 954 29.59 -8.56 21.22
N ARG A 955 29.12 -9.55 22.00
CA ARG A 955 28.81 -9.43 23.43
C ARG A 955 29.43 -10.56 24.24
N LEU A 956 30.16 -10.20 25.30
CA LEU A 956 30.67 -11.14 26.29
C LEU A 956 30.31 -10.63 27.69
N LEU A 957 29.43 -11.38 28.38
CA LEU A 957 28.88 -10.98 29.67
C LEU A 957 29.32 -11.97 30.76
N LEU A 958 30.04 -11.49 31.78
CA LEU A 958 30.71 -12.26 32.83
C LEU A 958 30.49 -11.62 34.23
N SER A 959 29.50 -10.75 34.38
CA SER A 959 29.22 -10.05 35.64
C SER A 959 28.85 -11.03 36.74
N GLY A 960 29.36 -10.88 37.97
CA GLY A 960 29.06 -11.77 39.09
C GLY A 960 29.81 -13.11 39.08
N CYS A 961 30.75 -13.32 38.15
CA CYS A 961 31.66 -14.47 38.17
C CYS A 961 32.77 -14.28 39.24
N HIS A 962 32.39 -14.38 40.52
CA HIS A 962 33.28 -14.11 41.66
C HIS A 962 34.54 -14.99 41.74
N SER A 963 34.54 -16.18 41.11
CA SER A 963 35.72 -17.07 41.08
C SER A 963 36.69 -16.75 39.93
N LEU A 964 36.30 -15.90 38.97
CA LEU A 964 37.10 -15.60 37.78
C LEU A 964 38.18 -14.58 38.14
N LYS A 965 39.45 -15.03 38.15
CA LYS A 965 40.61 -14.22 38.58
C LYS A 965 41.36 -13.51 37.46
N GLN A 966 41.30 -14.06 36.25
CA GLN A 966 42.10 -13.61 35.10
C GLN A 966 41.30 -13.79 33.80
N ILE A 967 41.61 -12.96 32.81
CA ILE A 967 41.13 -13.12 31.44
C ILE A 967 42.32 -13.47 30.55
N PRO A 968 42.22 -14.48 29.65
CA PRO A 968 43.25 -14.80 28.68
C PRO A 968 43.71 -13.61 27.83
N ASP A 969 45.03 -13.49 27.61
CA ASP A 969 45.61 -12.53 26.67
C ASP A 969 45.09 -12.74 25.23
N SER A 970 44.54 -13.91 24.91
CA SER A 970 43.91 -14.19 23.61
C SER A 970 42.65 -13.36 23.34
N ILE A 971 41.99 -12.79 24.35
CA ILE A 971 40.74 -12.01 24.18
C ILE A 971 40.93 -10.79 23.26
N GLY A 972 42.14 -10.21 23.21
CA GLY A 972 42.46 -9.09 22.32
C GLY A 972 42.39 -9.42 20.82
N LYS A 973 42.17 -10.68 20.44
CA LYS A 973 41.86 -11.10 19.07
C LYS A 973 40.41 -10.79 18.67
N LEU A 974 39.51 -10.53 19.63
CA LEU A 974 38.08 -10.27 19.43
C LEU A 974 37.84 -8.82 18.97
N THR A 975 38.28 -8.49 17.75
CA THR A 975 38.23 -7.13 17.20
C THR A 975 36.82 -6.60 16.96
N LEU A 976 35.81 -7.47 16.85
CA LEU A 976 34.39 -7.11 16.68
C LEU A 976 33.62 -6.91 18.00
N LEU A 977 34.21 -7.21 19.17
CA LEU A 977 33.50 -7.12 20.44
C LEU A 977 33.08 -5.68 20.74
N ILE A 978 31.79 -5.49 21.07
CA ILE A 978 31.16 -4.19 21.33
C ILE A 978 30.94 -3.98 22.83
N GLU A 979 30.55 -5.05 23.55
CA GLU A 979 30.17 -5.01 24.96
C GLU A 979 30.94 -6.09 25.74
N LEU A 980 31.68 -5.66 26.77
CA LEU A 980 32.39 -6.52 27.72
C LEU A 980 31.97 -6.17 29.15
N HIS A 981 31.32 -7.11 29.84
CA HIS A 981 30.84 -6.90 31.21
C HIS A 981 31.55 -7.85 32.18
N LEU A 982 32.30 -7.28 33.12
CA LEU A 982 33.16 -7.93 34.11
C LEU A 982 32.83 -7.50 35.55
N LYS A 983 31.69 -6.83 35.74
CA LYS A 983 31.23 -6.29 37.03
C LYS A 983 31.27 -7.36 38.13
N SER A 984 31.85 -7.02 39.28
CA SER A 984 31.91 -7.89 40.48
C SER A 984 32.60 -9.24 40.26
N THR A 985 33.58 -9.31 39.36
CA THR A 985 34.53 -10.44 39.21
C THR A 985 35.77 -10.24 40.10
N ALA A 986 36.57 -11.30 40.30
CA ALA A 986 37.82 -11.24 41.07
C ALA A 986 39.06 -10.91 40.20
N ILE A 987 38.86 -10.19 39.09
CA ILE A 987 39.92 -9.87 38.13
C ILE A 987 40.82 -8.76 38.69
N GLU A 988 42.10 -9.07 38.86
CA GLU A 988 43.13 -8.16 39.40
C GLU A 988 43.78 -7.28 38.30
N GLU A 989 43.98 -7.83 37.10
CA GLU A 989 44.57 -7.14 35.94
C GLU A 989 43.81 -7.45 34.64
N LEU A 990 43.75 -6.48 33.71
CA LEU A 990 43.24 -6.70 32.35
C LEU A 990 44.39 -7.04 31.39
N PRO A 991 44.19 -7.96 30.42
CA PRO A 991 45.22 -8.37 29.47
C PRO A 991 45.70 -7.21 28.60
N LYS A 992 47.02 -7.12 28.36
CA LYS A 992 47.65 -6.05 27.58
C LYS A 992 47.18 -6.01 26.12
N SER A 993 46.58 -7.10 25.65
CA SER A 993 45.98 -7.22 24.33
C SER A 993 44.63 -6.52 24.17
N ILE A 994 43.96 -6.09 25.25
CA ILE A 994 42.64 -5.42 25.19
C ILE A 994 42.63 -4.17 24.29
N LYS A 995 43.79 -3.50 24.16
CA LYS A 995 44.00 -2.36 23.25
C LYS A 995 43.73 -2.66 21.77
N ASN A 996 43.74 -3.93 21.38
CA ASN A 996 43.48 -4.37 20.01
C ASN A 996 41.98 -4.42 19.68
N MET A 997 41.09 -4.29 20.67
CA MET A 997 39.63 -4.44 20.53
C MET A 997 38.99 -3.13 20.04
N GLN A 998 39.20 -2.82 18.76
CA GLN A 998 38.89 -1.51 18.16
C GLN A 998 37.40 -1.11 18.19
N ASN A 999 36.48 -2.06 18.33
CA ASN A 999 35.02 -1.83 18.34
C ASN A 999 34.39 -1.77 19.73
N LEU A 1000 35.17 -1.91 20.81
CA LEU A 1000 34.63 -1.94 22.18
C LEU A 1000 34.01 -0.58 22.54
N ARG A 1001 32.72 -0.57 22.87
CA ARG A 1001 31.94 0.64 23.21
C ARG A 1001 31.52 0.69 24.66
N MET A 1002 31.27 -0.47 25.27
CA MET A 1002 30.84 -0.62 26.65
C MET A 1002 31.82 -1.53 27.40
N LEU A 1003 32.39 -1.01 28.49
CA LEU A 1003 33.20 -1.78 29.44
C LEU A 1003 32.64 -1.56 30.85
N ASP A 1004 32.13 -2.62 31.46
CA ASP A 1004 31.64 -2.60 32.85
C ASP A 1004 32.60 -3.39 33.72
N ILE A 1005 33.34 -2.71 34.60
CA ILE A 1005 34.34 -3.27 35.52
C ILE A 1005 34.01 -2.88 36.97
N ASP A 1006 32.75 -2.57 37.23
CA ASP A 1006 32.30 -2.03 38.52
C ASP A 1006 32.48 -3.07 39.64
N GLY A 1007 33.21 -2.71 40.70
CA GLY A 1007 33.47 -3.61 41.83
C GLY A 1007 34.42 -4.78 41.55
N THR A 1008 35.34 -4.66 40.59
CA THR A 1008 36.52 -5.54 40.48
C THR A 1008 37.68 -5.03 41.37
N PRO A 1009 38.62 -5.88 41.82
CA PRO A 1009 39.74 -5.49 42.69
C PRO A 1009 40.93 -4.83 41.97
N MET A 1010 40.74 -4.27 40.76
CA MET A 1010 41.84 -3.78 39.93
C MET A 1010 42.61 -2.59 40.53
N ILE A 1011 43.94 -2.64 40.45
CA ILE A 1011 44.86 -1.66 41.08
C ILE A 1011 45.44 -0.66 40.08
N GLU A 1012 45.76 -1.08 38.85
CA GLU A 1012 46.28 -0.21 37.78
C GLU A 1012 45.41 -0.32 36.51
N LEU A 1013 45.23 0.81 35.82
CA LEU A 1013 44.70 0.85 34.46
C LEU A 1013 45.86 1.11 33.50
N LEU A 1014 45.76 0.58 32.28
CA LEU A 1014 46.74 0.80 31.20
C LEU A 1014 47.04 2.29 31.01
N ASP A 1015 48.32 2.68 31.07
CA ASP A 1015 48.86 4.04 30.85
C ASP A 1015 48.61 4.62 29.43
N ASP A 1016 47.70 4.06 28.64
CA ASP A 1016 47.45 4.39 27.25
C ASP A 1016 46.08 5.09 27.07
N PRO A 1017 46.05 6.44 26.97
CA PRO A 1017 44.79 7.19 26.87
C PRO A 1017 44.00 6.93 25.58
N GLY A 1018 44.56 6.22 24.59
CA GLY A 1018 43.92 5.95 23.31
C GLY A 1018 42.69 5.03 23.34
N ILE A 1019 42.52 4.24 24.41
CA ILE A 1019 41.37 3.33 24.58
C ILE A 1019 40.19 4.06 25.25
N LEU A 1020 40.48 4.81 26.32
CA LEU A 1020 39.48 5.53 27.12
C LEU A 1020 38.69 6.55 26.28
N ALA A 1021 39.35 7.20 25.32
CA ALA A 1021 38.71 8.18 24.42
C ALA A 1021 37.69 7.60 23.42
N LYS A 1022 37.58 6.25 23.30
CA LYS A 1022 36.68 5.58 22.34
C LYS A 1022 35.48 4.88 22.99
N LEU A 1023 35.54 4.62 24.29
CA LEU A 1023 34.42 4.02 25.04
C LEU A 1023 33.25 5.01 25.12
N LYS A 1024 32.05 4.56 24.76
CA LYS A 1024 30.81 5.34 24.93
C LYS A 1024 30.19 5.16 26.32
N GLY A 1025 30.58 4.11 27.04
CA GLY A 1025 30.22 3.88 28.43
C GLY A 1025 31.30 3.10 29.16
N LEU A 1026 31.82 3.68 30.25
CA LEU A 1026 32.68 3.02 31.22
C LEU A 1026 31.96 3.06 32.57
N ARG A 1027 31.89 1.91 33.27
CA ARG A 1027 31.33 1.83 34.62
C ARG A 1027 32.38 1.26 35.58
N ALA A 1028 32.81 2.12 36.51
CA ALA A 1028 33.83 1.84 37.53
C ALA A 1028 33.61 2.77 38.74
N SER A 1029 32.65 2.44 39.63
CA SER A 1029 32.26 3.34 40.73
C SER A 1029 33.18 3.30 41.96
N THR A 1030 34.16 2.39 41.98
CA THR A 1030 34.97 2.04 43.16
C THR A 1030 36.41 2.58 43.18
N TRP A 1031 36.86 3.34 42.16
CA TRP A 1031 38.22 3.91 42.11
C TRP A 1031 38.43 5.13 43.03
N LYS A 1032 39.63 5.22 43.66
CA LYS A 1032 40.08 6.36 44.49
C LYS A 1032 41.57 6.69 44.29
N ASN A 1033 41.90 7.98 44.40
CA ASN A 1033 43.17 8.61 44.01
C ASN A 1033 44.38 8.38 44.94
N MET A 1034 45.59 8.40 44.37
CA MET A 1034 46.83 9.07 44.83
C MET A 1034 47.86 9.11 43.66
N GLU A 1035 48.94 9.89 43.64
CA GLU A 1035 49.11 11.36 43.78
C GLU A 1035 50.49 11.74 43.16
N GLY A 1036 50.64 12.83 42.39
CA GLY A 1036 51.97 13.22 41.83
C GLY A 1036 52.02 14.09 40.56
N SER A 1037 51.70 15.39 40.68
CA SER A 1037 51.86 16.42 39.61
C SER A 1037 53.28 17.04 39.60
N PRO A 1038 53.77 17.84 38.60
CA PRO A 1038 53.04 18.70 37.63
C PRO A 1038 53.58 18.58 36.15
N SER A 1039 53.18 19.35 35.11
CA SER A 1039 52.60 20.70 35.03
C SER A 1039 51.86 21.04 33.71
N ASN A 1040 51.00 22.07 33.79
CA ASN A 1040 50.42 22.94 32.75
C ASN A 1040 49.25 22.49 31.83
N ASN A 1041 48.21 23.34 31.86
CA ASN A 1041 47.12 23.58 30.90
C ASN A 1041 46.13 22.43 30.61
N GLY A 1042 44.81 22.56 30.88
CA GLY A 1042 44.08 23.64 31.55
C GLY A 1042 42.56 23.39 31.56
N GLN A 1043 41.87 23.93 32.57
CA GLN A 1043 40.40 24.09 32.72
C GLN A 1043 39.47 22.91 32.36
N LEU A 1044 38.93 22.25 33.40
CA LEU A 1044 37.55 21.74 33.40
C LEU A 1044 36.88 22.01 34.76
N VAL A 1045 35.55 22.09 34.77
CA VAL A 1045 34.75 22.86 35.74
C VAL A 1045 34.07 21.95 36.77
N SER A 1046 34.02 22.39 38.04
CA SER A 1046 33.13 21.84 39.08
C SER A 1046 31.71 22.41 38.94
N PRO A 1047 30.65 21.64 39.23
CA PRO A 1047 30.03 21.86 40.54
C PRO A 1047 29.40 20.62 41.20
N ASN A 1048 29.45 20.60 42.54
CA ASN A 1048 28.35 20.02 43.32
C ASN A 1048 27.16 20.98 43.28
N ASP A 1049 25.97 20.44 43.07
CA ASP A 1049 24.74 20.70 43.85
C ASP A 1049 23.49 20.53 42.99
N LEU A 1050 22.83 19.37 43.11
CA LEU A 1050 21.37 19.24 43.07
C LEU A 1050 20.92 17.82 43.48
N GLY A 1051 20.36 17.73 44.70
CA GLY A 1051 19.24 16.84 45.01
C GLY A 1051 19.49 15.33 45.17
N LEU A 1052 19.55 14.86 46.42
CA LEU A 1052 19.08 13.51 46.74
C LEU A 1052 17.55 13.47 46.55
N ASP A 1053 17.04 12.57 45.70
CA ASP A 1053 15.74 11.88 45.95
C ASP A 1053 15.42 10.73 44.96
N GLU A 1054 15.92 10.75 43.71
CA GLU A 1054 15.50 9.73 42.72
C GLU A 1054 16.14 8.34 42.91
N LEU A 1055 17.35 8.27 43.49
CA LEU A 1055 18.05 6.99 43.73
C LEU A 1055 17.44 6.12 44.84
N GLN A 1056 16.44 6.62 45.59
CA GLN A 1056 15.76 5.85 46.64
C GLN A 1056 14.47 5.13 46.19
N LYS A 1057 14.03 5.30 44.93
CA LYS A 1057 12.86 4.59 44.38
C LYS A 1057 13.17 3.29 43.64
N LEU A 1058 14.37 3.14 43.07
CA LEU A 1058 14.75 1.94 42.31
C LEU A 1058 15.19 0.74 43.16
N SER A 1059 15.50 0.94 44.44
CA SER A 1059 15.88 -0.15 45.37
C SER A 1059 14.68 -0.91 45.99
N LYS A 1060 13.43 -0.56 45.65
CA LYS A 1060 12.22 -1.16 46.24
C LYS A 1060 11.46 -2.16 45.34
N LEU A 1061 11.95 -2.44 44.13
CA LEU A 1061 11.28 -3.32 43.15
C LEU A 1061 11.96 -4.68 42.94
N HIS A 1062 13.12 -4.94 43.55
CA HIS A 1062 13.91 -6.15 43.30
C HIS A 1062 13.79 -7.26 44.36
N SER A 1063 12.87 -7.14 45.33
CA SER A 1063 12.74 -8.08 46.45
C SER A 1063 11.31 -8.60 46.65
N ARG A 1064 10.66 -9.18 45.61
CA ARG A 1064 9.37 -9.88 45.79
C ARG A 1064 8.86 -10.82 44.66
N VAL A 1065 9.63 -11.82 44.23
CA VAL A 1065 9.05 -13.10 43.73
C VAL A 1065 9.98 -14.26 44.08
N LEU A 1066 9.63 -15.04 45.13
CA LEU A 1066 9.91 -16.48 45.33
C LEU A 1066 9.65 -16.86 46.81
N SER A 1067 8.43 -17.30 47.13
CA SER A 1067 8.16 -18.26 48.24
C SER A 1067 6.67 -18.63 48.36
N LEU A 1068 6.36 -19.83 47.87
CA LEU A 1068 5.31 -20.77 48.29
C LEU A 1068 6.01 -22.14 48.10
N ASP A 1069 6.01 -23.09 49.03
CA ASP A 1069 4.93 -23.56 49.91
C ASP A 1069 5.42 -23.99 51.30
N LEU A 1070 4.52 -24.09 52.30
CA LEU A 1070 4.10 -25.39 52.86
C LEU A 1070 3.08 -25.31 54.02
N LEU A 1071 2.10 -26.23 53.94
CA LEU A 1071 1.04 -26.57 54.88
C LEU A 1071 1.40 -26.60 56.39
N LYS A 1072 0.49 -26.09 57.24
CA LYS A 1072 -0.31 -26.91 58.21
C LYS A 1072 -1.37 -26.11 59.02
N ARG A 1073 -2.61 -26.62 58.98
CA ARG A 1073 -3.74 -26.64 59.96
C ARG A 1073 -3.70 -25.68 61.19
N PHE A 1074 -4.80 -25.06 61.67
CA PHE A 1074 -6.14 -25.63 61.96
C PHE A 1074 -7.24 -24.54 62.20
N LYS A 1075 -8.51 -24.95 61.99
CA LYS A 1075 -9.75 -24.60 62.75
C LYS A 1075 -10.41 -23.19 62.72
N THR A 1076 -11.45 -23.10 61.88
CA THR A 1076 -12.89 -22.80 62.20
C THR A 1076 -13.38 -21.39 62.59
N PRO A 1077 -14.68 -21.06 62.30
CA PRO A 1077 -15.26 -19.70 62.20
C PRO A 1077 -15.99 -19.28 63.54
N PRO A 1078 -16.82 -18.21 63.67
CA PRO A 1078 -17.57 -17.45 62.64
C PRO A 1078 -17.83 -15.93 62.85
N ALA A 1079 -18.57 -15.33 61.89
CA ALA A 1079 -19.79 -14.52 62.10
C ALA A 1079 -19.90 -13.17 61.35
N ASN A 1080 -21.09 -12.97 60.77
CA ASN A 1080 -21.81 -11.72 60.48
C ASN A 1080 -21.53 -10.88 59.22
N ASN A 1081 -22.57 -10.91 58.36
CA ASN A 1081 -23.18 -9.84 57.55
C ASN A 1081 -22.36 -9.23 56.40
N LEU A 1082 -22.77 -9.33 55.13
CA LEU A 1082 -24.02 -8.91 54.43
C LEU A 1082 -24.07 -7.41 54.09
N ALA A 1083 -24.52 -7.14 52.86
CA ALA A 1083 -24.77 -5.82 52.24
C ALA A 1083 -23.52 -4.96 51.98
N MET A 1084 -23.52 -3.98 51.07
CA MET A 1084 -24.13 -3.79 49.74
C MET A 1084 -23.43 -2.53 49.13
N ASP A 1085 -23.71 -2.20 47.88
CA ASP A 1085 -23.43 -0.91 47.21
C ASP A 1085 -21.94 -0.54 46.97
N TYR A 1086 -21.47 -0.18 45.77
CA TYR A 1086 -21.87 0.84 44.77
C TYR A 1086 -21.63 2.31 45.16
N GLN A 1087 -20.97 3.03 44.23
CA GLN A 1087 -20.89 4.50 44.11
C GLN A 1087 -20.06 5.19 45.23
N THR A 1088 -19.46 6.37 45.05
CA THR A 1088 -19.64 7.46 44.04
C THR A 1088 -18.38 8.34 43.98
N THR A 1089 -18.33 9.32 43.06
CA THR A 1089 -17.60 10.63 43.15
C THR A 1089 -16.05 10.64 43.22
N ASP A 1090 -15.36 11.76 42.91
CA ASP A 1090 -15.49 12.71 41.78
C ASP A 1090 -14.24 13.63 41.69
N GLU A 1091 -14.14 14.37 40.58
CA GLU A 1091 -13.42 15.65 40.34
C GLU A 1091 -12.16 16.11 41.16
N ARG A 1092 -11.01 16.21 40.43
CA ARG A 1092 -10.08 17.39 40.36
C ARG A 1092 -9.24 17.74 41.65
N PRO A 1093 -8.28 18.71 41.69
CA PRO A 1093 -7.88 19.73 40.68
C PRO A 1093 -6.37 20.14 40.50
N LEU A 1094 -6.07 20.85 39.40
CA LEU A 1094 -5.26 22.10 39.23
C LEU A 1094 -3.73 22.29 39.56
N LYS A 1095 -3.12 23.18 38.72
CA LYS A 1095 -1.91 24.07 38.92
C LYS A 1095 -0.52 23.39 38.78
N ARG A 1096 0.59 24.03 38.34
CA ARG A 1096 0.99 25.37 37.78
C ARG A 1096 2.42 25.23 37.15
N SER A 1097 3.12 26.15 36.47
CA SER A 1097 2.89 27.51 35.90
C SER A 1097 4.03 27.87 34.89
N LYS A 1098 3.86 28.92 34.07
CA LYS A 1098 4.96 29.61 33.33
C LYS A 1098 5.88 30.42 34.29
N PRO A 1099 7.01 30.95 33.80
CA PRO A 1099 7.06 32.41 33.62
C PRO A 1099 7.43 32.89 32.20
N PHE A 1100 7.20 34.18 31.94
CA PHE A 1100 7.49 34.89 30.70
C PHE A 1100 8.88 35.57 30.75
N GLY A 1101 9.49 35.79 29.58
CA GLY A 1101 10.62 36.71 29.36
C GLY A 1101 10.75 37.02 27.88
N ILE A 1102 10.79 38.30 27.50
CA ILE A 1102 10.74 38.80 26.11
C ILE A 1102 12.09 39.43 25.76
N SER A 1103 12.65 39.19 24.56
CA SER A 1103 13.09 40.25 23.61
C SER A 1103 14.02 39.79 22.47
N ASN A 1104 13.68 40.25 21.27
CA ASN A 1104 14.54 40.85 20.22
C ASN A 1104 15.61 40.04 19.43
N GLU A 1105 15.32 39.98 18.12
CA GLU A 1105 16.15 40.47 16.98
C GLU A 1105 17.43 39.76 16.47
N VAL A 1106 17.30 39.31 15.20
CA VAL A 1106 18.15 39.67 14.04
C VAL A 1106 19.49 38.94 13.76
N ASN A 1107 19.54 38.40 12.53
CA ASN A 1107 20.68 38.12 11.64
C ASN A 1107 21.50 36.79 11.68
N ASN A 1108 21.47 36.17 10.49
CA ASN A 1108 22.58 35.57 9.71
C ASN A 1108 23.05 34.10 9.88
N LEU A 1109 22.89 33.40 8.74
CA LEU A 1109 23.66 32.27 8.17
C LEU A 1109 25.19 32.52 8.14
N PRO A 1110 26.10 31.53 7.93
CA PRO A 1110 25.97 30.43 6.94
C PRO A 1110 26.53 29.04 7.32
N GLY A 1111 26.27 28.04 6.47
CA GLY A 1111 26.38 26.61 6.80
C GLY A 1111 27.70 25.88 6.48
N LYS A 1112 27.67 24.55 6.68
CA LYS A 1112 28.30 23.52 5.82
C LYS A 1112 27.95 22.07 6.24
N ILE A 1113 27.26 21.37 5.32
CA ILE A 1113 27.49 19.99 4.80
C ILE A 1113 27.96 18.87 5.76
N PHE A 1114 27.19 17.76 5.81
CA PHE A 1114 27.55 16.31 5.69
C PHE A 1114 26.63 15.42 6.56
N PRO A 1115 26.39 14.12 6.25
CA PRO A 1115 26.48 13.40 4.97
C PRO A 1115 25.14 12.72 4.57
N ILE A 1116 25.16 11.95 3.48
CA ILE A 1116 24.03 11.11 3.02
C ILE A 1116 23.99 9.80 3.84
N THR A 1117 22.80 9.37 4.26
CA THR A 1117 22.53 8.00 4.69
C THR A 1117 21.31 7.45 3.95
N TYR A 1118 21.52 6.37 3.19
CA TYR A 1118 20.44 5.59 2.60
C TYR A 1118 19.67 4.86 3.70
N ASN A 1119 18.37 5.12 3.83
CA ASN A 1119 17.45 4.20 4.50
C ASN A 1119 16.63 3.48 3.44
N TYR A 1120 16.84 2.17 3.33
CA TYR A 1120 15.92 1.28 2.62
C TYR A 1120 14.58 1.28 3.37
N GLN A 1121 13.57 1.95 2.81
CA GLN A 1121 12.18 1.66 3.15
C GLN A 1121 11.69 0.51 2.28
N SER A 1122 11.09 -0.48 2.94
CA SER A 1122 10.37 -1.58 2.30
C SER A 1122 9.24 -1.05 1.42
N PHE A 1123 9.22 -1.42 0.14
CA PHE A 1123 8.06 -1.23 -0.73
C PHE A 1123 6.90 -2.11 -0.23
N GLY A 1124 6.00 -1.51 0.54
CA GLY A 1124 4.81 -2.15 1.08
C GLY A 1124 3.57 -1.77 0.27
N GLN A 1125 2.94 -2.77 -0.32
CA GLN A 1125 1.52 -2.88 -0.69
C GLN A 1125 0.69 -1.58 -0.67
N SER A 1126 0.37 -1.06 -1.86
CA SER A 1126 -0.72 -0.09 -2.03
C SER A 1126 -2.08 -0.79 -1.93
N SER A 1127 -2.56 -0.97 -0.70
CA SER A 1127 -3.97 -1.30 -0.45
C SER A 1127 -4.84 -0.08 -0.76
N TYR A 1128 -5.62 -0.13 -1.85
CA TYR A 1128 -6.69 0.84 -2.08
C TYR A 1128 -7.71 0.76 -0.94
N SER A 1129 -8.17 1.92 -0.43
CA SER A 1129 -9.25 1.93 0.56
C SER A 1129 -10.60 1.70 -0.15
N SER A 1130 -11.55 1.05 0.52
CA SER A 1130 -12.90 0.86 -0.04
C SER A 1130 -13.69 2.16 -0.16
N ASP A 1131 -13.21 3.26 0.46
CA ASP A 1131 -13.85 4.58 0.42
C ASP A 1131 -13.46 5.41 -0.82
N ASP A 1132 -12.41 5.02 -1.55
CA ASP A 1132 -11.98 5.69 -2.80
C ASP A 1132 -12.70 5.16 -4.06
N LEU A 1133 -13.61 4.19 -3.89
CA LEU A 1133 -14.41 3.59 -4.95
C LEU A 1133 -15.77 4.29 -5.11
N PRO A 1134 -16.30 4.45 -6.34
CA PRO A 1134 -17.71 4.81 -6.52
C PRO A 1134 -18.57 3.70 -5.91
N ARG A 1135 -19.33 4.00 -4.84
CA ARG A 1135 -20.05 2.99 -4.03
C ARG A 1135 -20.90 2.02 -4.85
N ASN A 1136 -21.49 2.46 -5.97
CA ASN A 1136 -22.27 1.62 -6.88
C ASN A 1136 -21.44 0.48 -7.52
N VAL A 1137 -20.14 0.66 -7.76
CA VAL A 1137 -19.24 -0.40 -8.25
C VAL A 1137 -19.10 -1.50 -7.20
N VAL A 1138 -19.00 -1.13 -5.92
CA VAL A 1138 -18.91 -2.07 -4.78
C VAL A 1138 -20.24 -2.79 -4.55
N VAL A 1139 -21.36 -2.06 -4.60
CA VAL A 1139 -22.71 -2.58 -4.29
C VAL A 1139 -23.26 -3.52 -5.38
N THR A 1140 -22.79 -3.41 -6.63
CA THR A 1140 -23.32 -4.24 -7.75
C THR A 1140 -22.46 -5.49 -8.06
N LEU A 1141 -21.47 -5.78 -7.21
CA LEU A 1141 -20.71 -7.02 -7.22
C LEU A 1141 -21.38 -8.01 -6.25
N SER A 1142 -21.68 -9.22 -6.74
CA SER A 1142 -22.14 -10.32 -5.89
C SER A 1142 -21.11 -10.64 -4.80
N HIS A 1143 -21.56 -11.04 -3.61
CA HIS A 1143 -20.71 -11.19 -2.42
C HIS A 1143 -19.52 -12.16 -2.58
N ASP A 1144 -19.53 -13.05 -3.58
CA ASP A 1144 -18.41 -13.95 -3.90
C ASP A 1144 -17.30 -13.32 -4.78
N SER A 1145 -17.55 -12.16 -5.40
CA SER A 1145 -16.73 -11.60 -6.50
C SER A 1145 -15.94 -10.34 -6.11
N LEU A 1146 -14.97 -10.48 -5.21
CA LEU A 1146 -14.06 -9.40 -4.78
C LEU A 1146 -13.20 -8.86 -5.94
N VAL A 1147 -13.09 -7.53 -6.02
CA VAL A 1147 -12.20 -6.84 -6.97
C VAL A 1147 -10.73 -7.14 -6.64
N LYS A 1148 -9.97 -7.58 -7.64
CA LYS A 1148 -8.53 -7.85 -7.58
C LYS A 1148 -7.69 -6.72 -8.18
N SER A 1149 -8.11 -6.18 -9.32
CA SER A 1149 -7.42 -5.10 -10.03
C SER A 1149 -8.41 -4.26 -10.85
N MET A 1150 -8.02 -3.04 -11.20
CA MET A 1150 -8.80 -2.06 -11.96
C MET A 1150 -7.88 -1.14 -12.77
N ASP A 1151 -8.36 -0.68 -13.93
CA ASP A 1151 -7.66 0.32 -14.74
C ASP A 1151 -8.64 1.27 -15.44
N PHE A 1152 -8.27 2.55 -15.56
CA PHE A 1152 -9.07 3.57 -16.23
C PHE A 1152 -8.69 3.67 -17.70
N HIS A 1153 -9.68 3.82 -18.59
CA HIS A 1153 -9.37 4.02 -20.00
C HIS A 1153 -8.60 5.35 -20.20
N PRO A 1154 -7.40 5.35 -20.80
CA PRO A 1154 -6.49 6.49 -20.74
C PRO A 1154 -6.96 7.74 -21.51
N VAL A 1155 -7.76 7.58 -22.57
CA VAL A 1155 -8.37 8.71 -23.30
C VAL A 1155 -9.77 9.09 -22.76
N GLN A 1156 -10.63 8.11 -22.49
CA GLN A 1156 -11.98 8.30 -21.98
C GLN A 1156 -12.04 7.94 -20.49
N GLN A 1157 -11.59 8.82 -19.60
CA GLN A 1157 -11.57 8.60 -18.14
C GLN A 1157 -12.97 8.38 -17.50
N ILE A 1158 -14.04 8.42 -18.29
CA ILE A 1158 -15.39 7.95 -17.93
C ILE A 1158 -15.53 6.42 -18.01
N LEU A 1159 -14.55 5.68 -18.52
CA LEU A 1159 -14.58 4.21 -18.62
C LEU A 1159 -13.60 3.57 -17.64
N LEU A 1160 -14.09 2.63 -16.83
CA LEU A 1160 -13.34 1.88 -15.82
C LEU A 1160 -13.42 0.37 -16.09
N LEU A 1161 -12.28 -0.30 -16.15
CA LEU A 1161 -12.14 -1.74 -16.29
C LEU A 1161 -11.89 -2.36 -14.90
N VAL A 1162 -12.55 -3.48 -14.59
CA VAL A 1162 -12.55 -4.10 -13.25
C VAL A 1162 -12.42 -5.62 -13.40
N GLY A 1163 -11.58 -6.26 -12.57
CA GLY A 1163 -11.38 -7.70 -12.57
C GLY A 1163 -11.50 -8.34 -11.19
N THR A 1164 -11.97 -9.59 -11.12
CA THR A 1164 -12.34 -10.24 -9.85
C THR A 1164 -11.54 -11.50 -9.52
N ASN A 1165 -11.59 -11.90 -8.24
CA ASN A 1165 -11.15 -13.20 -7.72
C ASN A 1165 -11.83 -14.42 -8.40
N THR A 1166 -13.05 -14.27 -8.93
CA THR A 1166 -13.76 -15.27 -9.74
C THR A 1166 -13.33 -15.26 -11.23
N GLY A 1167 -12.37 -14.40 -11.57
CA GLY A 1167 -11.78 -14.20 -12.90
C GLY A 1167 -12.66 -13.40 -13.87
N ASP A 1168 -13.74 -12.78 -13.38
CA ASP A 1168 -14.61 -11.92 -14.19
C ASP A 1168 -13.89 -10.64 -14.58
N VAL A 1169 -14.24 -10.10 -15.73
CA VAL A 1169 -13.76 -8.79 -16.23
C VAL A 1169 -14.98 -7.99 -16.66
N MET A 1170 -15.08 -6.75 -16.17
CA MET A 1170 -16.24 -5.86 -16.34
C MET A 1170 -15.78 -4.48 -16.83
N VAL A 1171 -16.64 -3.80 -17.59
CA VAL A 1171 -16.44 -2.40 -18.01
C VAL A 1171 -17.59 -1.56 -17.46
N TRP A 1172 -17.26 -0.39 -16.91
CA TRP A 1172 -18.16 0.55 -16.27
C TRP A 1172 -18.09 1.93 -16.91
N GLU A 1173 -19.23 2.59 -17.06
CA GLU A 1173 -19.34 4.01 -17.39
C GLU A 1173 -19.54 4.82 -16.10
N VAL A 1174 -18.48 5.50 -15.67
CA VAL A 1174 -18.41 6.26 -14.42
C VAL A 1174 -19.34 7.48 -14.45
N SER A 1175 -19.47 8.15 -15.59
CA SER A 1175 -20.34 9.34 -15.75
C SER A 1175 -21.83 9.07 -15.58
N ASN A 1176 -22.28 7.83 -15.85
CA ASN A 1176 -23.69 7.42 -15.73
C ASN A 1176 -23.92 6.37 -14.62
N CYS A 1177 -22.89 6.04 -13.81
CA CYS A 1177 -22.91 4.95 -12.83
C CYS A 1177 -23.37 3.59 -13.39
N ALA A 1178 -23.16 3.33 -14.69
CA ALA A 1178 -23.74 2.19 -15.40
C ALA A 1178 -22.70 1.10 -15.70
N ARG A 1179 -22.98 -0.15 -15.32
CA ARG A 1179 -22.17 -1.31 -15.73
C ARG A 1179 -22.48 -1.64 -17.19
N ILE A 1180 -21.51 -1.44 -18.08
CA ILE A 1180 -21.66 -1.63 -19.54
C ILE A 1180 -21.62 -3.13 -19.90
N ALA A 1181 -20.80 -3.93 -19.20
CA ALA A 1181 -20.66 -5.35 -19.46
C ALA A 1181 -20.34 -6.20 -18.21
N LEU A 1182 -20.82 -7.45 -18.23
CA LEU A 1182 -20.56 -8.55 -17.29
C LEU A 1182 -20.35 -9.84 -18.12
N ARG A 1183 -19.62 -10.87 -17.62
CA ARG A 1183 -19.19 -12.09 -18.35
C ARG A 1183 -20.28 -12.80 -19.19
N LYS A 1184 -20.52 -12.27 -20.38
CA LYS A 1184 -20.29 -12.87 -21.69
C LYS A 1184 -19.99 -11.68 -22.58
N PHE A 1185 -18.76 -11.57 -23.11
CA PHE A 1185 -18.43 -10.48 -24.03
C PHE A 1185 -19.51 -10.40 -25.11
N LYS A 1186 -19.96 -9.18 -25.39
CA LYS A 1186 -20.81 -8.83 -26.53
C LYS A 1186 -20.31 -7.49 -26.98
N VAL A 1187 -19.39 -7.47 -27.94
CA VAL A 1187 -18.96 -6.18 -28.49
C VAL A 1187 -20.07 -5.66 -29.37
N TRP A 1188 -20.51 -4.44 -29.08
CA TRP A 1188 -21.48 -3.73 -29.90
C TRP A 1188 -20.72 -2.81 -30.84
N ASN A 1189 -20.94 -2.96 -32.15
CA ASN A 1189 -20.50 -1.96 -33.10
C ASN A 1189 -21.32 -0.68 -32.85
N LEU A 1190 -20.67 0.34 -32.29
CA LEU A 1190 -21.27 1.63 -31.92
C LEU A 1190 -21.92 2.37 -33.11
N GLY A 1191 -21.56 2.03 -34.35
CA GLY A 1191 -22.18 2.55 -35.56
C GLY A 1191 -23.42 1.78 -36.06
N THR A 1192 -23.63 0.52 -35.67
CA THR A 1192 -24.66 -0.35 -36.30
C THR A 1192 -25.59 -1.12 -35.35
N ARG A 1193 -25.37 -1.07 -34.03
CA ARG A 1193 -26.25 -1.66 -33.00
C ARG A 1193 -26.62 -3.15 -33.23
N SER A 1194 -25.65 -4.02 -33.48
CA SER A 1194 -25.86 -5.48 -33.60
C SER A 1194 -24.81 -6.30 -32.82
N MET A 1195 -25.19 -7.51 -32.40
CA MET A 1195 -24.40 -8.41 -31.55
C MET A 1195 -23.59 -9.46 -32.33
N ALA A 1196 -22.34 -9.72 -31.93
CA ALA A 1196 -21.60 -10.92 -32.33
C ALA A 1196 -20.64 -11.44 -31.22
N LEU A 1197 -20.72 -12.75 -30.95
CA LEU A 1197 -19.75 -13.64 -30.26
C LEU A 1197 -19.39 -13.38 -28.77
N GLN A 1198 -18.90 -14.45 -28.12
CA GLN A 1198 -18.78 -14.68 -26.67
C GLN A 1198 -17.34 -15.13 -26.30
N LEU A 1199 -16.83 -14.74 -25.12
CA LEU A 1199 -15.50 -15.14 -24.60
C LEU A 1199 -15.49 -16.29 -23.57
N GLU A 1200 -14.34 -16.95 -23.47
CA GLU A 1200 -13.90 -17.84 -22.38
C GLU A 1200 -12.64 -17.27 -21.68
N PRO A 1201 -12.76 -16.72 -20.46
CA PRO A 1201 -11.66 -16.13 -19.69
C PRO A 1201 -10.89 -17.14 -18.81
N HIS A 1202 -9.98 -16.65 -17.95
CA HIS A 1202 -9.05 -17.46 -17.15
C HIS A 1202 -9.73 -18.47 -16.20
N PHE A 1203 -9.05 -19.60 -15.97
CA PHE A 1203 -9.47 -20.62 -15.01
C PHE A 1203 -8.91 -20.28 -13.61
N GLY A 1204 -9.72 -19.63 -12.78
CA GLY A 1204 -9.32 -19.08 -11.48
C GLY A 1204 -9.28 -17.56 -11.46
N SER A 1205 -8.63 -16.98 -10.45
CA SER A 1205 -8.54 -15.52 -10.25
C SER A 1205 -7.82 -14.82 -11.40
N VAL A 1206 -8.38 -13.68 -11.84
CA VAL A 1206 -7.62 -12.67 -12.59
C VAL A 1206 -6.89 -11.83 -11.55
N ASN A 1207 -5.56 -11.89 -11.55
CA ASN A 1207 -4.78 -11.20 -10.54
C ASN A 1207 -4.53 -9.74 -10.91
N ASP A 1208 -4.36 -9.46 -12.21
CA ASP A 1208 -4.12 -8.11 -12.70
C ASP A 1208 -4.55 -7.93 -14.17
N LEU A 1209 -4.78 -6.68 -14.56
CA LEU A 1209 -5.36 -6.27 -15.84
C LEU A 1209 -5.00 -4.82 -16.18
N ALA A 1210 -4.91 -4.52 -17.46
CA ALA A 1210 -4.65 -3.16 -17.93
C ALA A 1210 -5.09 -2.94 -19.38
N PHE A 1211 -5.36 -1.68 -19.75
CA PHE A 1211 -5.47 -1.25 -21.13
C PHE A 1211 -4.08 -1.15 -21.78
N SER A 1212 -3.99 -1.50 -23.07
CA SER A 1212 -2.77 -1.37 -23.86
C SER A 1212 -3.08 -1.06 -25.31
N TYR A 1213 -2.12 -0.48 -26.03
CA TYR A 1213 -2.24 -0.15 -27.46
C TYR A 1213 -1.19 -0.86 -28.34
N PRO A 1214 -1.16 -2.21 -28.37
CA PRO A 1214 -0.32 -2.92 -29.34
C PRO A 1214 -0.67 -2.47 -30.76
N ASN A 1215 0.32 -1.93 -31.47
CA ASN A 1215 0.20 -1.45 -32.85
C ASN A 1215 -0.97 -0.44 -33.03
N GLU A 1216 -1.09 0.51 -32.12
CA GLU A 1216 -2.14 1.56 -32.09
C GLU A 1216 -3.58 1.05 -31.94
N ARG A 1217 -3.80 -0.25 -31.69
CA ARG A 1217 -5.12 -0.84 -31.45
C ARG A 1217 -5.40 -0.98 -29.97
N LEU A 1218 -6.55 -0.47 -29.52
CA LEU A 1218 -7.02 -0.64 -28.16
C LEU A 1218 -7.23 -2.13 -27.84
N CYS A 1219 -6.44 -2.64 -26.91
CA CYS A 1219 -6.52 -3.99 -26.39
C CYS A 1219 -6.61 -4.00 -24.86
N ILE A 1220 -7.17 -5.09 -24.34
CA ILE A 1220 -7.21 -5.40 -22.92
C ILE A 1220 -6.23 -6.54 -22.66
N VAL A 1221 -5.37 -6.41 -21.64
CA VAL A 1221 -4.45 -7.47 -21.22
C VAL A 1221 -4.89 -7.98 -19.86
N THR A 1222 -4.89 -9.30 -19.67
CA THR A 1222 -5.30 -9.97 -18.41
C THR A 1222 -4.30 -11.06 -18.03
N CYS A 1223 -4.04 -11.24 -16.73
CA CYS A 1223 -3.26 -12.37 -16.21
C CYS A 1223 -3.97 -13.07 -15.05
N GLY A 1224 -3.68 -14.35 -14.82
CA GLY A 1224 -4.38 -15.12 -13.79
C GLY A 1224 -3.71 -16.40 -13.30
N GLU A 1225 -4.44 -17.11 -12.43
CA GLU A 1225 -4.01 -18.34 -11.76
C GLU A 1225 -3.77 -19.53 -12.70
N ASP A 1226 -4.36 -19.50 -13.90
CA ASP A 1226 -4.10 -20.47 -14.97
C ASP A 1226 -2.72 -20.33 -15.64
N ARG A 1227 -1.82 -19.53 -15.03
CA ARG A 1227 -0.41 -19.35 -15.41
C ARG A 1227 -0.24 -18.81 -16.83
N SER A 1228 -1.22 -18.03 -17.30
CA SER A 1228 -1.22 -17.43 -18.63
C SER A 1228 -1.46 -15.92 -18.60
N ILE A 1229 -1.00 -15.25 -19.66
CA ILE A 1229 -1.32 -13.84 -19.95
C ILE A 1229 -2.07 -13.81 -21.28
N LYS A 1230 -3.22 -13.15 -21.33
CA LYS A 1230 -4.09 -13.11 -22.52
C LYS A 1230 -4.29 -11.66 -22.97
N VAL A 1231 -4.17 -11.44 -24.29
CA VAL A 1231 -4.37 -10.13 -24.94
C VAL A 1231 -5.61 -10.22 -25.81
N TRP A 1232 -6.54 -9.29 -25.60
CA TRP A 1232 -7.85 -9.25 -26.25
C TRP A 1232 -8.00 -7.93 -27.01
N ASP A 1233 -8.44 -7.98 -28.27
CA ASP A 1233 -8.80 -6.78 -29.02
C ASP A 1233 -10.10 -6.19 -28.45
N ALA A 1234 -10.07 -4.93 -27.99
CA ALA A 1234 -11.22 -4.34 -27.28
C ALA A 1234 -12.40 -4.01 -28.20
N MET A 1235 -12.16 -3.88 -29.50
CA MET A 1235 -13.14 -3.50 -30.52
C MET A 1235 -13.87 -4.69 -31.15
N THR A 1236 -13.37 -5.91 -30.96
CA THR A 1236 -13.93 -7.15 -31.51
C THR A 1236 -14.11 -8.25 -30.46
N GLY A 1237 -13.48 -8.13 -29.30
CA GLY A 1237 -13.51 -9.15 -28.25
C GLY A 1237 -12.78 -10.43 -28.61
N THR A 1238 -11.88 -10.39 -29.59
CA THR A 1238 -11.14 -11.56 -30.06
C THR A 1238 -9.82 -11.72 -29.30
N LYS A 1239 -9.46 -12.95 -28.92
CA LYS A 1239 -8.14 -13.26 -28.34
C LYS A 1239 -7.07 -13.07 -29.43
N GLN A 1240 -6.23 -12.06 -29.27
CA GLN A 1240 -5.13 -11.77 -30.19
C GLN A 1240 -3.91 -12.63 -29.85
N TYR A 1241 -3.55 -12.70 -28.56
CA TYR A 1241 -2.39 -13.45 -28.08
C TYR A 1241 -2.69 -14.19 -26.77
N CYS A 1242 -2.00 -15.31 -26.56
CA CYS A 1242 -2.04 -16.12 -25.36
C CYS A 1242 -0.60 -16.53 -25.05
N PHE A 1243 -0.06 -16.06 -23.93
CA PHE A 1243 1.28 -16.39 -23.46
C PHE A 1243 1.15 -17.45 -22.38
N GLU A 1244 1.67 -18.64 -22.66
CA GLU A 1244 1.61 -19.83 -21.81
C GLU A 1244 3.04 -20.35 -21.59
N GLY A 1245 3.33 -20.85 -20.39
CA GLY A 1245 4.67 -21.34 -20.03
C GLY A 1245 5.18 -20.95 -18.64
N HIS A 1246 4.39 -20.23 -17.84
CA HIS A 1246 4.77 -19.91 -16.46
C HIS A 1246 4.57 -21.13 -15.53
N GLU A 1247 5.56 -21.43 -14.67
CA GLU A 1247 5.46 -22.55 -13.71
C GLU A 1247 4.55 -22.23 -12.50
N ALA A 1248 4.25 -20.95 -12.28
CA ALA A 1248 3.41 -20.44 -11.19
C ALA A 1248 2.36 -19.43 -11.72
N PRO A 1249 1.32 -19.10 -10.94
CA PRO A 1249 0.38 -18.00 -11.24
C PRO A 1249 1.07 -16.68 -11.58
N VAL A 1250 0.51 -15.92 -12.52
CA VAL A 1250 0.98 -14.57 -12.82
C VAL A 1250 0.20 -13.56 -11.97
N TYR A 1251 0.90 -12.74 -11.18
CA TYR A 1251 0.29 -11.89 -10.15
C TYR A 1251 0.12 -10.42 -10.53
N SER A 1252 0.92 -9.89 -11.45
CA SER A 1252 0.81 -8.50 -11.93
C SER A 1252 1.29 -8.36 -13.37
N ILE A 1253 0.77 -7.37 -14.10
CA ILE A 1253 1.18 -7.02 -15.46
C ILE A 1253 1.29 -5.51 -15.65
N CYS A 1254 2.44 -5.04 -16.15
CA CYS A 1254 2.63 -3.65 -16.54
C CYS A 1254 2.83 -3.56 -18.07
N PRO A 1255 1.80 -3.15 -18.85
CA PRO A 1255 1.95 -2.97 -20.29
C PRO A 1255 2.76 -1.70 -20.60
N HIS A 1256 4.07 -1.84 -20.77
CA HIS A 1256 4.92 -0.71 -21.13
C HIS A 1256 4.84 -0.43 -22.65
N HIS A 1257 4.47 0.80 -23.02
CA HIS A 1257 4.45 1.21 -24.42
C HIS A 1257 5.88 1.54 -24.90
N LYS A 1258 6.45 0.61 -25.66
CA LYS A 1258 7.62 0.83 -26.50
C LYS A 1258 7.26 0.45 -27.93
N GLU A 1259 7.62 1.29 -28.89
CA GLU A 1259 7.29 1.07 -30.31
C GLU A 1259 7.76 -0.35 -30.72
N ASP A 1260 6.89 -1.06 -31.44
CA ASP A 1260 7.06 -2.42 -31.96
C ASP A 1260 7.40 -3.59 -31.02
N ILE A 1261 7.58 -3.41 -29.70
CA ILE A 1261 7.75 -4.52 -28.74
C ILE A 1261 6.95 -4.30 -27.45
N GLN A 1262 5.97 -5.17 -27.19
CA GLN A 1262 5.45 -5.35 -25.83
C GLN A 1262 6.42 -6.22 -25.02
N VAL A 1263 7.14 -5.60 -24.09
CA VAL A 1263 7.72 -6.32 -22.94
C VAL A 1263 6.75 -6.16 -21.79
N LEU A 1264 6.20 -7.28 -21.33
CA LEU A 1264 5.60 -7.37 -20.00
C LEU A 1264 6.76 -7.53 -19.01
N ASP A 1265 7.09 -6.47 -18.26
CA ASP A 1265 7.96 -6.62 -17.10
C ASP A 1265 7.16 -7.27 -15.97
N TYR A 1266 7.65 -8.41 -15.46
CA TYR A 1266 7.04 -9.15 -14.36
C TYR A 1266 8.02 -9.28 -13.19
N PHE A 1267 7.60 -8.80 -12.02
CA PHE A 1267 8.27 -9.09 -10.76
C PHE A 1267 7.82 -10.46 -10.25
N ALA A 1268 8.71 -11.44 -10.33
CA ALA A 1268 8.58 -12.67 -9.55
C ALA A 1268 9.07 -12.41 -8.12
N TYR A 1269 8.24 -12.75 -7.13
CA TYR A 1269 8.55 -12.78 -5.70
C TYR A 1269 8.38 -14.20 -5.17
#